data_AF-A0A954VPB8-F1
#
_entry.id   AF-A0A954VPB8-F1
#
_cell.length_a   1.000
_cell.length_b   1.000
_cell.length_c   1.000
_cell.angle_alpha   90.00
_cell.angle_beta   90.00
_cell.angle_gamma   90.00
#
_symmetry.space_group_name_H-M   'P 1'
#
loop_
_entity.id
_entity.type
_entity.pdbx_description
1 polymer ?
#
loop_
_entity_poly.entity_id
_entity_poly.type
_entity_poly.pdbx_seq_one_letter_code
_entity_poly.pdbx_strand_id
1 'polypeptide(L)'
;MRSPSLVRKLGFTERLEERALLTAVVGATLDDQVGGTLQAGDGITYLATISNSGNTNATTVSLSNPLDPNSSFVPGSTKIGVAAFSDFYNVIGNIPRTLNSAGGLLANDVDIDAGGAFTVTGAIDIGGTAATSGSLVVNADGSFVYTPAAATTGTDIFRYTVMDSDGLVSTGQVTFAISSMVWFVDNSAPGGGDGSFNSPFNSLAPLNGAGGVGDVDAPGDSIFIYETGVNYTGGFQLENNQILFGDGYAVQYFDLVVGNSNVAPILTSSSGNNLTLASNNVVRGLNLTSTGGTALAGTNFGSASITNMLVNATNATAINLNTGTGTFSFSSVNANGGTNGIVLNNVNATSFAITGNNSTATQGGNDTGGVIQNMTGDGVVITNSNNITLQNMTIGNPATTVADSPNGNVSITDDGIDANTVTNLTLKNVTIAETGTQGVRAASVTNFVMDDSLMLNPGNDNEENGILFTEVRGDNFIRRSVFDAFHESGVEVVNALGTVDLTIDDTTFQDTKGSAFGAQAILLQAHGTASIVAKITGTAGAGTKSVFDDIKLNAIHAISDGTTSDIQLTVENTRILETGAGDAMIIMNADNAGSGNITVNNTYFTDDTPNVFPFAPAAIIVKNDSSGLLDATITNNNADGVQLLLLNHDDLGSGGAANGTTRALISNNTVDVRSEGSIGIDVIASETGPTGTSPDLSLTITNNTVTLPDNVFFFVSGLRINATNNARVNAQITGNTFESDATGSGGSGIELQQLDSSIVNLASPFAGGDNNATNTFLTAQNPASESPHFITGIFGVGAPVPPATTTAPSPLVVAPPIQDPGDIGLVGPAGDGLSQSDLDAAVTEAITRWTAVGLSADQIATLQGVDIQTGALGSGLLGITLGNQVRIDDNGAEYGWYVDTTLGDDNEFIDGPANHQVDLLTVVMHEFGHVLGISHTATGLMGEALALGTRYNPTQYLVNTSGNFSSDIESLSVAVPALGGGTGTGSINLGTLPAFSTVQVRFQATVGTGFGLPSSLSAQGTVTADSIAAVLTDDPNVGGSSDPTVTSVESLTLGGTVWSETGSNSVYDLGSDTAENGITVRIYHDNGDGVLTLADGAFLASTTTSNMSGQDGRYEFTNLAPGNYIVEVLRSGAIATRDPISGAVDPDNNVDNDNNGSFVSGFDVASSALTLDYGTEPGGDVNNTLDFGFVDNTTLSVTIDLAAMNENGGSSSATVTRSGPTVGDLVVNLSSNDTGEAVVPFTVTILNGQASANFSVTAVDDNFIDGT
;
A
#
# COMPACT_ATOMS: atom_id res chain seq x y z
N MET A 1 48.25 -2.53 7.28
CA MET A 1 47.75 -3.72 8.01
C MET A 1 46.61 -3.27 8.92
N ARG A 2 45.39 -3.72 8.58
CA ARG A 2 44.11 -3.74 9.32
C ARG A 2 43.58 -2.45 10.00
N SER A 3 42.61 -1.81 9.33
CA SER A 3 41.58 -0.91 9.92
C SER A 3 40.58 -1.69 10.79
N PRO A 4 39.80 -0.99 11.64
CA PRO A 4 38.42 -0.67 11.23
C PRO A 4 37.99 0.77 11.53
N SER A 5 37.42 1.40 10.51
CA SER A 5 36.62 2.63 10.52
C SER A 5 35.27 2.29 9.89
N LEU A 6 34.16 2.56 10.60
CA LEU A 6 32.76 2.77 10.14
C LEU A 6 31.82 2.21 11.21
N VAL A 7 31.36 3.03 12.15
CA VAL A 7 29.97 3.03 12.67
C VAL A 7 29.72 4.42 13.27
N ARG A 8 29.33 5.38 12.43
CA ARG A 8 28.60 6.59 12.85
C ARG A 8 27.88 7.20 11.64
N LYS A 9 26.85 6.50 11.15
CA LYS A 9 25.76 7.07 10.34
C LYS A 9 24.69 5.99 10.17
N LEU A 10 23.67 6.06 11.02
CA LEU A 10 22.29 5.54 10.90
C LEU A 10 21.72 5.70 12.31
N GLY A 11 20.95 6.76 12.50
CA GLY A 11 20.32 7.09 13.77
C GLY A 11 19.12 6.20 14.01
N PHE A 12 19.36 5.00 14.52
CA PHE A 12 18.42 4.34 15.41
C PHE A 12 19.22 3.97 16.65
N THR A 13 19.20 4.87 17.63
CA THR A 13 19.52 4.49 19.01
C THR A 13 18.32 3.66 19.46
N GLU A 14 18.31 2.35 19.18
CA GLU A 14 17.46 1.46 19.95
C GLU A 14 17.91 1.61 21.41
N ARG A 15 17.06 2.24 22.21
CA ARG A 15 17.17 2.20 23.65
C ARG A 15 17.12 0.73 24.04
N LEU A 16 18.25 0.21 24.51
CA LEU A 16 18.31 -0.95 25.40
C LEU A 16 17.71 -0.58 26.78
N GLU A 17 16.51 0.00 26.79
CA GLU A 17 15.71 0.20 28.00
C GLU A 17 14.32 -0.38 27.71
N GLU A 18 14.02 -1.47 28.43
CA GLU A 18 12.70 -2.09 28.55
C GLU A 18 12.16 -2.83 27.32
N ARG A 19 12.56 -4.09 27.14
CA ARG A 19 11.60 -5.10 26.66
C ARG A 19 10.48 -5.17 27.71
N ALA A 20 9.43 -4.37 27.54
CA ALA A 20 8.21 -4.55 28.32
C ALA A 20 7.79 -6.01 28.15
N LEU A 21 7.79 -6.77 29.24
CA LEU A 21 7.16 -8.09 29.25
C LEU A 21 5.72 -7.87 28.81
N LEU A 22 5.31 -8.52 27.72
CA LEU A 22 3.90 -8.55 27.34
C LEU A 22 3.15 -9.25 28.47
N THR A 23 2.38 -8.48 29.24
CA THR A 23 1.64 -8.99 30.39
C THR A 23 0.40 -8.14 30.63
N ALA A 24 -0.70 -8.81 30.96
CA ALA A 24 -1.87 -8.15 31.52
C ALA A 24 -1.55 -7.69 32.95
N VAL A 25 -2.09 -6.55 33.37
CA VAL A 25 -1.93 -6.02 34.73
C VAL A 25 -3.30 -5.59 35.23
N VAL A 26 -3.97 -6.47 35.96
CA VAL A 26 -5.33 -6.24 36.43
C VAL A 26 -5.33 -5.55 37.80
N GLY A 27 -6.14 -4.51 37.94
CA GLY A 27 -6.47 -3.86 39.21
C GLY A 27 -7.98 -3.81 39.41
N ALA A 28 -8.46 -3.81 40.65
CA ALA A 28 -9.89 -3.80 40.93
C ALA A 28 -10.22 -2.95 42.17
N THR A 29 -11.30 -2.17 42.09
CA THR A 29 -11.88 -1.45 43.24
C THR A 29 -13.35 -1.80 43.43
N LEU A 30 -13.86 -1.62 44.65
CA LEU A 30 -15.27 -1.84 45.02
C LEU A 30 -15.76 -0.71 45.94
N ASP A 31 -16.86 -0.08 45.56
CA ASP A 31 -17.50 1.02 46.32
C ASP A 31 -18.96 0.64 46.61
N ASP A 32 -19.44 0.79 47.85
CA ASP A 32 -20.81 0.48 48.26
C ASP A 32 -21.84 1.58 47.94
N GLN A 33 -21.39 2.72 47.41
CA GLN A 33 -22.18 3.89 47.06
C GLN A 33 -23.07 4.40 48.22
N VAL A 34 -22.73 4.11 49.48
CA VAL A 34 -23.51 4.51 50.66
C VAL A 34 -22.86 5.71 51.36
N GLY A 35 -23.67 6.73 51.71
CA GLY A 35 -23.22 7.93 52.41
C GLY A 35 -23.44 7.94 53.93
N GLY A 36 -23.73 6.81 54.57
CA GLY A 36 -24.14 6.73 55.98
C GLY A 36 -24.29 5.30 56.53
N THR A 37 -24.79 5.18 57.76
CA THR A 37 -25.06 3.88 58.43
C THR A 37 -26.29 3.21 57.84
N LEU A 38 -26.19 1.92 57.52
CA LEU A 38 -27.29 1.11 57.00
C LEU A 38 -28.10 0.45 58.11
N GLN A 39 -29.37 0.15 57.81
CA GLN A 39 -30.30 -0.56 58.67
C GLN A 39 -30.64 -1.95 58.11
N ALA A 40 -31.14 -2.84 58.96
CA ALA A 40 -31.61 -4.16 58.56
C ALA A 40 -32.66 -4.07 57.43
N GLY A 41 -32.45 -4.80 56.34
CA GLY A 41 -33.32 -4.75 55.16
C GLY A 41 -33.01 -3.65 54.14
N ASP A 42 -32.06 -2.76 54.41
CA ASP A 42 -31.62 -1.75 53.43
C ASP A 42 -30.93 -2.39 52.21
N GLY A 43 -31.07 -1.74 51.05
CA GLY A 43 -30.38 -2.10 49.82
C GLY A 43 -29.02 -1.43 49.71
N ILE A 44 -27.99 -2.20 49.33
CA ILE A 44 -26.63 -1.75 49.06
C ILE A 44 -26.39 -1.83 47.55
N THR A 45 -25.86 -0.77 46.94
CA THR A 45 -25.48 -0.78 45.52
C THR A 45 -23.98 -0.77 45.40
N TYR A 46 -23.40 -1.92 45.09
CA TYR A 46 -21.97 -2.01 44.85
C TYR A 46 -21.62 -1.63 43.41
N LEU A 47 -20.55 -0.85 43.25
CA LEU A 47 -19.93 -0.52 41.98
C LEU A 47 -18.47 -0.99 42.01
N ALA A 48 -18.19 -2.07 41.30
CA ALA A 48 -16.83 -2.54 41.09
C ALA A 48 -16.23 -1.89 39.83
N THR A 49 -15.00 -1.38 39.90
CA THR A 49 -14.25 -0.93 38.72
C THR A 49 -13.05 -1.84 38.53
N ILE A 50 -12.97 -2.48 37.37
CA ILE A 50 -11.91 -3.43 37.05
C ILE A 50 -11.11 -2.84 35.90
N SER A 51 -9.79 -2.82 36.04
CA SER A 51 -8.87 -2.16 35.11
C SER A 51 -7.85 -3.16 34.61
N ASN A 52 -7.44 -3.04 33.36
CA ASN A 52 -6.25 -3.69 32.83
C ASN A 52 -5.27 -2.59 32.37
N SER A 53 -4.23 -2.36 33.15
CA SER A 53 -3.17 -1.40 32.83
C SER A 53 -2.02 -2.01 32.04
N GLY A 54 -2.10 -3.31 31.72
CA GLY A 54 -1.13 -4.03 30.93
C GLY A 54 -1.27 -3.78 29.42
N ASN A 55 -0.25 -4.22 28.68
CA ASN A 55 -0.13 -4.07 27.23
C ASN A 55 -0.69 -5.28 26.44
N THR A 56 -1.36 -6.21 27.12
CA THR A 56 -2.06 -7.35 26.51
C THR A 56 -3.43 -7.52 27.17
N ASN A 57 -4.37 -8.12 26.43
CA ASN A 57 -5.71 -8.40 26.93
C ASN A 57 -5.63 -9.40 28.10
N ALA A 58 -6.43 -9.18 29.15
CA ALA A 58 -6.70 -10.20 30.15
C ALA A 58 -7.89 -11.02 29.67
N THR A 59 -7.76 -12.34 29.56
CA THR A 59 -8.84 -13.23 29.12
C THR A 59 -9.42 -14.02 30.30
N THR A 60 -10.66 -14.49 30.17
CA THR A 60 -11.37 -15.22 31.25
C THR A 60 -11.53 -14.41 32.55
N VAL A 61 -11.61 -13.08 32.44
CA VAL A 61 -11.78 -12.17 33.56
C VAL A 61 -13.11 -12.47 34.25
N SER A 62 -13.05 -12.69 35.56
CA SER A 62 -14.24 -12.95 36.36
C SER A 62 -14.13 -12.27 37.72
N LEU A 63 -15.21 -11.60 38.11
CA LEU A 63 -15.40 -11.01 39.43
C LEU A 63 -16.16 -12.02 40.30
N SER A 64 -15.45 -12.66 41.22
CA SER A 64 -16.05 -13.46 42.27
C SER A 64 -16.47 -12.56 43.42
N ASN A 65 -17.79 -12.42 43.61
CA ASN A 65 -18.32 -11.49 44.60
C ASN A 65 -18.43 -12.15 46.00
N PRO A 66 -18.05 -11.42 47.07
CA PRO A 66 -17.69 -11.95 48.37
C PRO A 66 -18.69 -11.54 49.46
N LEU A 67 -19.98 -11.50 49.11
CA LEU A 67 -20.97 -10.83 49.96
C LEU A 67 -20.76 -11.19 51.43
N ASP A 68 -20.81 -10.17 52.29
CA ASP A 68 -20.76 -10.40 53.72
C ASP A 68 -21.80 -11.48 54.06
N PRO A 69 -21.49 -12.49 54.89
CA PRO A 69 -22.42 -13.56 55.24
C PRO A 69 -23.78 -13.05 55.76
N ASN A 70 -23.83 -11.81 56.27
CA ASN A 70 -25.02 -11.14 56.77
C ASN A 70 -25.71 -10.25 55.71
N SER A 71 -25.39 -10.41 54.43
CA SER A 71 -26.03 -9.74 53.30
C SER A 71 -26.49 -10.76 52.26
N SER A 72 -27.51 -10.40 51.47
CA SER A 72 -28.06 -11.27 50.43
C SER A 72 -28.07 -10.57 49.07
N PHE A 73 -27.62 -11.28 48.03
CA PHE A 73 -27.62 -10.75 46.66
C PHE A 73 -29.05 -10.50 46.16
N VAL A 74 -29.28 -9.40 45.43
CA VAL A 74 -30.55 -9.14 44.73
C VAL A 74 -30.46 -9.73 43.31
N PRO A 75 -31.19 -10.81 42.98
CA PRO A 75 -31.12 -11.43 41.67
C PRO A 75 -31.53 -10.48 40.53
N GLY A 76 -30.79 -10.49 39.43
CA GLY A 76 -31.05 -9.64 38.26
C GLY A 76 -30.63 -8.17 38.42
N SER A 77 -29.94 -7.82 39.51
CA SER A 77 -29.43 -6.46 39.74
C SER A 77 -28.07 -6.18 39.08
N THR A 78 -27.40 -7.20 38.56
CA THR A 78 -26.10 -7.06 37.91
C THR A 78 -26.22 -6.29 36.59
N LYS A 79 -25.38 -5.27 36.46
CA LYS A 79 -25.15 -4.46 35.26
C LYS A 79 -23.65 -4.39 35.00
N ILE A 80 -23.21 -4.63 33.77
CA ILE A 80 -21.82 -4.68 33.33
C ILE A 80 -21.66 -3.67 32.20
N GLY A 81 -20.68 -2.80 32.34
CA GLY A 81 -20.38 -1.79 31.35
C GLY A 81 -19.73 -2.36 30.09
N VAL A 82 -19.52 -1.46 29.14
CA VAL A 82 -18.82 -1.75 27.88
C VAL A 82 -17.40 -2.26 28.14
N ALA A 83 -16.95 -3.22 27.34
CA ALA A 83 -15.53 -3.51 27.15
C ALA A 83 -14.99 -2.64 26.01
N ALA A 84 -14.28 -1.56 26.34
CA ALA A 84 -13.68 -0.67 25.36
C ALA A 84 -12.33 -1.22 24.86
N PHE A 85 -12.26 -1.60 23.59
CA PHE A 85 -11.06 -2.17 22.96
C PHE A 85 -10.11 -1.06 22.49
N SER A 86 -8.83 -1.40 22.40
CA SER A 86 -7.84 -0.44 21.91
C SER A 86 -7.94 -0.27 20.39
N ASP A 87 -7.86 0.97 19.92
CA ASP A 87 -7.91 1.32 18.51
C ASP A 87 -6.52 1.68 17.98
N PHE A 88 -6.32 1.43 16.69
CA PHE A 88 -5.10 1.79 15.98
C PHE A 88 -5.42 2.38 14.61
N TYR A 89 -4.88 3.56 14.32
CA TYR A 89 -5.06 4.22 13.03
C TYR A 89 -3.74 4.75 12.49
N ASN A 90 -3.49 4.46 11.21
CA ASN A 90 -2.41 5.09 10.47
C ASN A 90 -2.81 6.50 10.05
N VAL A 91 -1.88 7.45 10.19
CA VAL A 91 -2.09 8.86 9.90
C VAL A 91 -0.89 9.41 9.13
N ILE A 92 -1.18 10.35 8.23
CA ILE A 92 -0.16 11.11 7.52
C ILE A 92 -0.01 12.44 8.25
N GLY A 93 1.22 12.79 8.62
CA GLY A 93 1.55 14.05 9.26
C GLY A 93 1.04 15.22 8.42
N ASN A 94 0.64 16.30 9.09
CA ASN A 94 0.06 17.50 8.48
C ASN A 94 -1.30 17.32 7.79
N ILE A 95 -1.90 16.13 7.78
CA ILE A 95 -3.21 15.86 7.17
C ILE A 95 -4.23 15.43 8.24
N PRO A 96 -5.44 16.04 8.29
CA PRO A 96 -6.52 15.57 9.14
C PRO A 96 -7.05 14.19 8.72
N ARG A 97 -7.26 13.31 9.69
CA ARG A 97 -7.94 12.01 9.53
C ARG A 97 -9.36 12.10 10.06
N THR A 98 -10.35 11.88 9.19
CA THR A 98 -11.77 11.81 9.57
C THR A 98 -12.27 10.39 9.41
N LEU A 99 -12.94 9.84 10.42
CA LEU A 99 -13.60 8.53 10.35
C LEU A 99 -15.06 8.64 10.81
N ASN A 100 -15.94 7.92 10.13
CA ASN A 100 -17.34 7.80 10.51
C ASN A 100 -17.51 6.77 11.64
N SER A 101 -18.73 6.62 12.17
CA SER A 101 -19.01 5.71 13.29
C SER A 101 -18.80 4.23 12.97
N ALA A 102 -18.85 3.82 11.69
CA ALA A 102 -18.66 2.42 11.30
C ALA A 102 -17.20 1.93 11.42
N GLY A 103 -16.23 2.86 11.37
CA GLY A 103 -14.80 2.57 11.60
C GLY A 103 -14.17 3.42 12.71
N GLY A 104 -15.01 4.12 13.48
CA GLY A 104 -14.60 5.01 14.57
C GLY A 104 -14.29 4.24 15.86
N LEU A 105 -14.17 4.96 16.97
CA LEU A 105 -13.67 4.40 18.24
C LEU A 105 -14.57 3.31 18.85
N LEU A 106 -15.86 3.29 18.48
CA LEU A 106 -16.83 2.33 19.03
C LEU A 106 -16.99 1.08 18.15
N ALA A 107 -16.23 0.95 17.06
CA ALA A 107 -16.45 -0.09 16.05
C ALA A 107 -16.12 -1.50 16.55
N ASN A 108 -15.17 -1.63 17.48
CA ASN A 108 -14.69 -2.86 18.11
C ASN A 108 -15.13 -2.99 19.59
N ASP A 109 -15.90 -2.04 20.10
CA ASP A 109 -16.37 -2.02 21.48
C ASP A 109 -17.62 -2.88 21.65
N VAL A 110 -17.72 -3.58 22.80
CA VAL A 110 -18.81 -4.52 23.05
C VAL A 110 -19.45 -4.27 24.42
N ASP A 111 -20.77 -4.12 24.42
CA ASP A 111 -21.59 -4.16 25.64
C ASP A 111 -21.76 -5.62 26.10
N ILE A 112 -21.22 -5.95 27.28
CA ILE A 112 -21.17 -7.31 27.83
C ILE A 112 -22.57 -7.82 28.22
N ASP A 113 -23.49 -6.94 28.62
CA ASP A 113 -24.82 -7.32 29.11
C ASP A 113 -25.87 -7.44 28.00
N ALA A 114 -25.44 -7.34 26.74
CA ALA A 114 -26.24 -7.49 25.53
C ALA A 114 -27.55 -6.67 25.53
N GLY A 115 -27.50 -5.43 25.02
CA GLY A 115 -28.72 -4.74 24.57
C GLY A 115 -28.77 -3.22 24.67
N GLY A 116 -27.71 -2.54 25.12
CA GLY A 116 -27.66 -1.08 25.20
C GLY A 116 -26.95 -0.44 24.01
N ALA A 117 -27.39 0.75 23.60
CA ALA A 117 -26.54 1.65 22.84
C ALA A 117 -25.56 2.33 23.81
N PHE A 118 -24.30 2.45 23.42
CA PHE A 118 -23.27 3.14 24.19
C PHE A 118 -22.66 4.27 23.38
N THR A 119 -22.14 5.29 24.07
CA THR A 119 -21.67 6.53 23.44
C THR A 119 -20.38 7.02 24.07
N VAL A 120 -19.55 7.72 23.28
CA VAL A 120 -18.37 8.41 23.80
C VAL A 120 -18.79 9.66 24.57
N THR A 121 -18.29 9.81 25.79
CA THR A 121 -18.59 10.95 26.69
C THR A 121 -17.38 11.86 26.93
N GLY A 122 -16.18 11.42 26.56
CA GLY A 122 -14.97 12.23 26.64
C GLY A 122 -13.77 11.55 25.99
N ALA A 123 -12.75 12.35 25.66
CA ALA A 123 -11.45 11.88 25.23
C ALA A 123 -10.37 12.79 25.84
N ILE A 124 -9.28 12.18 26.32
CA ILE A 124 -8.18 12.85 26.99
C ILE A 124 -6.88 12.40 26.36
N ASP A 125 -6.04 13.36 25.97
CA ASP A 125 -4.66 13.12 25.54
C ASP A 125 -3.83 12.57 26.69
N ILE A 126 -3.14 11.46 26.45
CA ILE A 126 -2.29 10.80 27.46
C ILE A 126 -0.82 10.76 27.02
N GLY A 127 -0.48 11.47 25.95
CA GLY A 127 0.85 11.60 25.38
C GLY A 127 1.23 10.45 24.46
N GLY A 128 2.46 10.47 23.97
CA GLY A 128 3.00 9.47 23.06
C GLY A 128 4.48 9.73 22.80
N THR A 129 4.99 9.24 21.68
CA THR A 129 6.36 9.59 21.24
C THR A 129 6.41 10.88 20.42
N ALA A 130 5.28 11.44 19.99
CA ALA A 130 5.26 12.74 19.35
C ALA A 130 5.57 13.85 20.36
N ALA A 131 6.41 14.82 19.96
CA ALA A 131 6.92 15.87 20.85
C ALA A 131 5.86 16.90 21.30
N THR A 132 4.76 16.99 20.56
CA THR A 132 3.56 17.78 20.83
C THR A 132 2.37 17.02 20.26
N SER A 133 1.38 16.67 21.08
CA SER A 133 0.22 15.91 20.63
C SER A 133 -0.66 16.73 19.67
N GLY A 134 -1.31 16.05 18.74
CA GLY A 134 -2.33 16.61 17.86
C GLY A 134 -3.66 16.97 18.56
N SER A 135 -4.69 17.28 17.78
CA SER A 135 -6.05 17.52 18.25
C SER A 135 -6.98 16.38 17.85
N LEU A 136 -7.78 15.87 18.80
CA LEU A 136 -8.79 14.85 18.57
C LEU A 136 -10.17 15.40 18.94
N VAL A 137 -11.08 15.46 17.98
CA VAL A 137 -12.50 15.79 18.19
C VAL A 137 -13.31 14.52 17.97
N VAL A 138 -14.00 14.05 19.03
CA VAL A 138 -14.81 12.83 19.00
C VAL A 138 -16.28 13.17 19.18
N ASN A 139 -17.15 12.53 18.40
CA ASN A 139 -18.60 12.62 18.54
C ASN A 139 -19.14 11.46 19.40
N ALA A 140 -20.34 11.62 19.94
CA ALA A 140 -20.96 10.61 20.80
C ALA A 140 -21.14 9.24 20.12
N ASP A 141 -21.26 9.20 18.78
CA ASP A 141 -21.41 7.98 17.99
C ASP A 141 -20.08 7.27 17.65
N GLY A 142 -18.96 7.74 18.20
CA GLY A 142 -17.63 7.17 17.96
C GLY A 142 -16.93 7.69 16.70
N SER A 143 -17.61 8.47 15.85
CA SER A 143 -16.95 9.16 14.73
C SER A 143 -15.97 10.23 15.26
N PHE A 144 -14.88 10.47 14.55
CA PHE A 144 -13.87 11.43 15.00
C PHE A 144 -13.17 12.16 13.84
N VAL A 145 -12.56 13.30 14.19
CA VAL A 145 -11.56 14.00 13.38
C VAL A 145 -10.30 14.14 14.22
N TYR A 146 -9.20 13.56 13.76
CA TYR A 146 -7.88 13.69 14.35
C TYR A 146 -6.99 14.54 13.43
N THR A 147 -6.36 15.58 13.96
CA THR A 147 -5.39 16.41 13.24
C THR A 147 -4.05 16.32 13.96
N PRO A 148 -3.02 15.69 13.37
CA PRO A 148 -1.67 15.67 13.93
C PRO A 148 -1.16 17.08 14.21
N ALA A 149 -0.29 17.21 15.22
CA ALA A 149 0.47 18.45 15.37
C ALA A 149 1.37 18.68 14.15
N ALA A 150 1.52 19.94 13.74
CA ALA A 150 2.32 20.28 12.57
C ALA A 150 3.76 19.80 12.72
N ALA A 151 4.33 19.27 11.64
CA ALA A 151 5.72 18.80 11.58
C ALA A 151 6.08 17.68 12.58
N THR A 152 5.12 16.83 12.97
CA THR A 152 5.35 15.71 13.89
C THR A 152 5.22 14.34 13.21
N THR A 153 6.10 13.42 13.59
CA THR A 153 6.04 11.99 13.28
C THR A 153 6.15 11.19 14.57
N GLY A 154 5.79 9.90 14.54
CA GLY A 154 5.80 9.03 15.70
C GLY A 154 4.40 8.55 16.08
N THR A 155 4.12 8.47 17.38
CA THR A 155 2.83 7.98 17.88
C THR A 155 2.19 8.97 18.82
N ASP A 156 0.89 9.17 18.64
CA ASP A 156 -0.01 9.89 19.54
C ASP A 156 -0.98 8.92 20.19
N ILE A 157 -1.26 9.09 21.48
CA ILE A 157 -2.14 8.19 22.22
C ILE A 157 -3.16 8.99 23.01
N PHE A 158 -4.43 8.65 22.82
CA PHE A 158 -5.56 9.22 23.57
C PHE A 158 -6.29 8.12 24.31
N ARG A 159 -6.87 8.46 25.47
CA ARG A 159 -7.83 7.61 26.18
C ARG A 159 -9.22 8.19 25.99
N TYR A 160 -10.17 7.39 25.54
CA TYR A 160 -11.57 7.78 25.42
C TYR A 160 -12.41 7.11 26.51
N THR A 161 -13.51 7.75 26.90
CA THR A 161 -14.48 7.23 27.87
C THR A 161 -15.78 6.91 27.15
N VAL A 162 -16.23 5.67 27.23
CA VAL A 162 -17.52 5.20 26.73
C VAL A 162 -18.49 5.03 27.89
N MET A 163 -19.76 5.36 27.67
CA MET A 163 -20.85 5.20 28.64
C MET A 163 -22.00 4.43 28.00
N ASP A 164 -22.49 3.41 28.68
CA ASP A 164 -23.68 2.66 28.26
C ASP A 164 -24.99 3.31 28.73
N SER A 165 -26.12 2.67 28.36
CA SER A 165 -27.45 3.11 28.79
C SER A 165 -27.74 2.93 30.28
N ASP A 166 -26.96 2.13 31.01
CA ASP A 166 -27.07 1.93 32.46
C ASP A 166 -26.21 2.96 33.25
N GLY A 167 -25.53 3.87 32.54
CA GLY A 167 -24.69 4.92 33.09
C GLY A 167 -23.34 4.41 33.62
N LEU A 168 -22.92 3.20 33.21
CA LEU A 168 -21.62 2.64 33.53
C LEU A 168 -20.60 3.14 32.52
N VAL A 169 -19.40 3.44 33.00
CA VAL A 169 -18.31 3.95 32.17
C VAL A 169 -17.19 2.94 32.01
N SER A 170 -16.60 2.95 30.82
CA SER A 170 -15.37 2.23 30.47
C SER A 170 -14.43 3.20 29.77
N THR A 171 -13.15 2.87 29.76
CA THR A 171 -12.14 3.64 29.02
C THR A 171 -11.41 2.74 28.03
N GLY A 172 -11.23 3.19 26.81
CA GLY A 172 -10.40 2.56 25.78
C GLY A 172 -9.24 3.46 25.36
N GLN A 173 -8.25 2.90 24.66
CA GLN A 173 -7.08 3.64 24.19
C GLN A 173 -7.05 3.66 22.66
N VAL A 174 -6.88 4.83 22.05
CA VAL A 174 -6.63 4.95 20.61
C VAL A 174 -5.19 5.38 20.37
N THR A 175 -4.52 4.68 19.47
CA THR A 175 -3.14 4.95 19.03
C THR A 175 -3.14 5.43 17.58
N PHE A 176 -2.60 6.62 17.35
CA PHE A 176 -2.37 7.16 16.01
C PHE A 176 -0.90 7.01 15.63
N ALA A 177 -0.60 6.23 14.60
CA ALA A 177 0.74 6.07 14.05
C ALA A 177 0.96 7.03 12.88
N ILE A 178 1.87 8.00 13.07
CA ILE A 178 2.18 9.08 12.13
C ILE A 178 3.50 8.76 11.44
N SER A 179 3.43 8.16 10.25
CA SER A 179 4.60 7.57 9.57
C SER A 179 5.18 8.38 8.41
N SER A 180 4.37 9.19 7.73
CA SER A 180 4.77 9.95 6.53
C SER A 180 4.37 11.41 6.67
N MET A 181 5.06 12.31 5.97
CA MET A 181 4.82 13.75 6.04
C MET A 181 4.40 14.33 4.68
N VAL A 182 3.41 15.22 4.70
CA VAL A 182 3.00 16.01 3.54
C VAL A 182 3.06 17.50 3.88
N TRP A 183 3.76 18.29 3.08
CA TRP A 183 3.86 19.73 3.25
C TRP A 183 3.01 20.46 2.21
N PHE A 184 2.16 21.37 2.67
CA PHE A 184 1.25 22.13 1.80
C PHE A 184 1.74 23.56 1.59
N VAL A 185 1.69 24.04 0.34
CA VAL A 185 2.12 25.39 -0.04
C VAL A 185 1.06 26.11 -0.88
N ASP A 186 0.55 27.22 -0.36
CA ASP A 186 -0.46 28.08 -0.99
C ASP A 186 0.02 29.54 -0.90
N ASN A 187 0.50 30.10 -2.01
CA ASN A 187 1.02 31.47 -2.01
C ASN A 187 -0.05 32.58 -1.84
N SER A 188 -1.33 32.22 -1.78
CA SER A 188 -2.44 33.10 -1.44
C SER A 188 -2.79 33.06 0.06
N ALA A 189 -2.25 32.08 0.81
CA ALA A 189 -2.48 31.93 2.24
C ALA A 189 -1.81 33.07 3.06
N PRO A 190 -2.33 33.36 4.27
CA PRO A 190 -1.70 34.32 5.18
C PRO A 190 -0.26 33.93 5.53
N GLY A 191 0.61 34.92 5.77
CA GLY A 191 1.97 34.66 6.22
C GLY A 191 2.03 34.02 7.61
N GLY A 192 3.01 33.13 7.81
CA GLY A 192 3.24 32.43 9.08
C GLY A 192 2.55 31.07 9.21
N GLY A 193 2.09 30.47 8.09
CA GLY A 193 1.63 29.08 8.08
C GLY A 193 2.72 28.10 8.52
N ASP A 194 2.29 26.92 8.98
CA ASP A 194 3.16 25.86 9.50
C ASP A 194 3.35 24.71 8.51
N GLY A 195 2.74 24.80 7.33
CA GLY A 195 2.84 23.80 6.27
C GLY A 195 1.84 22.65 6.39
N SER A 196 0.97 22.67 7.41
CA SER A 196 -0.13 21.72 7.54
C SER A 196 -1.26 22.01 6.55
N PHE A 197 -2.13 21.03 6.30
CA PHE A 197 -3.28 21.17 5.40
C PHE A 197 -4.17 22.38 5.75
N ASN A 198 -4.38 22.65 7.05
CA ASN A 198 -5.21 23.76 7.52
C ASN A 198 -4.46 25.11 7.62
N SER A 199 -3.14 25.10 7.50
CA SER A 199 -2.28 26.29 7.65
C SER A 199 -1.04 26.17 6.73
N PRO A 200 -1.25 26.14 5.40
CA PRO A 200 -0.18 25.90 4.44
C PRO A 200 0.87 27.01 4.47
N PHE A 201 2.10 26.69 4.04
CA PHE A 201 3.12 27.72 3.83
C PHE A 201 2.72 28.66 2.70
N ASN A 202 3.00 29.95 2.86
CA ASN A 202 2.70 30.95 1.83
C ASN A 202 3.82 31.13 0.79
N SER A 203 4.88 30.33 0.85
CA SER A 203 5.98 30.32 -0.12
C SER A 203 6.76 29.00 0.00
N LEU A 204 7.58 28.69 -1.02
CA LEU A 204 8.45 27.50 -1.03
C LEU A 204 9.68 27.65 -0.13
N ALA A 205 9.95 28.85 0.42
CA ALA A 205 11.18 29.14 1.14
C ALA A 205 11.46 28.21 2.35
N PRO A 206 10.47 27.78 3.16
CA PRO A 206 10.70 26.86 4.28
C PRO A 206 11.09 25.44 3.86
N LEU A 207 10.84 25.07 2.59
CA LEU A 207 11.04 23.72 2.05
C LEU A 207 12.25 23.64 1.09
N ASN A 208 13.03 24.71 1.01
CA ASN A 208 14.01 24.90 -0.06
C ASN A 208 15.42 25.05 0.53
N GLY A 209 15.87 24.05 1.29
CA GLY A 209 17.16 24.04 1.98
C GLY A 209 18.11 22.90 1.64
N ALA A 210 17.66 21.83 0.96
CA ALA A 210 18.44 20.60 0.73
C ALA A 210 19.11 20.05 2.01
N GLY A 211 18.38 20.06 3.12
CA GLY A 211 18.77 19.60 4.46
C GLY A 211 19.53 20.66 5.25
N GLY A 212 19.49 21.91 4.78
CA GLY A 212 20.17 23.07 5.33
C GLY A 212 19.47 23.71 6.53
N VAL A 213 20.06 24.80 7.04
CA VAL A 213 19.45 25.60 8.12
C VAL A 213 18.21 26.32 7.57
N GLY A 214 17.04 26.02 8.13
CA GLY A 214 15.76 26.60 7.72
C GLY A 214 14.92 25.71 6.80
N ASP A 215 15.41 24.50 6.51
CA ASP A 215 14.65 23.43 5.86
C ASP A 215 13.82 22.67 6.89
N VAL A 216 12.51 22.53 6.65
CA VAL A 216 11.61 21.84 7.58
C VAL A 216 11.24 20.44 7.14
N ASP A 217 11.30 20.16 5.84
CA ASP A 217 11.08 18.85 5.27
C ASP A 217 12.32 17.96 5.32
N ALA A 218 12.09 16.67 5.15
CA ALA A 218 13.12 15.64 5.14
C ALA A 218 13.10 14.83 3.83
N PRO A 219 14.15 14.04 3.56
CA PRO A 219 14.17 13.17 2.39
C PRO A 219 13.04 12.12 2.50
N GLY A 220 12.29 11.93 1.43
CA GLY A 220 11.12 11.05 1.39
C GLY A 220 9.78 11.74 1.69
N ASP A 221 9.79 12.99 2.14
CA ASP A 221 8.57 13.76 2.35
C ASP A 221 7.85 14.06 1.02
N SER A 222 6.54 14.25 1.13
CA SER A 222 5.70 14.70 0.02
C SER A 222 5.40 16.19 0.14
N ILE A 223 5.35 16.88 -0.98
CA ILE A 223 5.10 18.32 -1.06
C ILE A 223 3.97 18.55 -2.04
N PHE A 224 2.95 19.30 -1.61
CA PHE A 224 1.80 19.67 -2.43
C PHE A 224 1.74 21.18 -2.62
N ILE A 225 1.71 21.62 -3.89
CA ILE A 225 1.64 23.03 -4.29
C ILE A 225 0.25 23.31 -4.87
N TYR A 226 -0.48 24.26 -4.29
CA TYR A 226 -1.78 24.71 -4.79
C TYR A 226 -1.65 25.60 -6.03
N GLU A 227 -2.65 25.58 -6.91
CA GLU A 227 -2.76 26.55 -7.99
C GLU A 227 -3.63 27.74 -7.55
N THR A 228 -3.07 28.94 -7.56
CA THR A 228 -3.68 30.15 -6.98
C THR A 228 -3.91 31.27 -8.01
N GLY A 229 -3.52 31.05 -9.27
CA GLY A 229 -3.44 32.08 -10.30
C GLY A 229 -2.20 32.98 -10.19
N VAL A 230 -1.31 32.73 -9.23
CA VAL A 230 -0.03 33.44 -9.05
C VAL A 230 1.12 32.45 -9.08
N ASN A 231 2.15 32.74 -9.88
CA ASN A 231 3.32 31.86 -10.00
C ASN A 231 4.17 31.86 -8.72
N TYR A 232 4.73 30.69 -8.39
CA TYR A 232 5.69 30.53 -7.31
C TYR A 232 7.08 30.95 -7.79
N THR A 233 7.73 31.86 -7.08
CA THR A 233 9.02 32.44 -7.51
C THR A 233 10.20 31.85 -6.75
N GLY A 234 11.32 31.65 -7.44
CA GLY A 234 12.56 31.08 -6.90
C GLY A 234 12.82 29.67 -7.43
N GLY A 235 14.08 29.25 -7.43
CA GLY A 235 14.43 27.86 -7.72
C GLY A 235 14.13 26.96 -6.52
N PHE A 236 13.73 25.72 -6.79
CA PHE A 236 13.36 24.70 -5.81
C PHE A 236 14.25 23.47 -5.99
N GLN A 237 14.90 23.03 -4.92
CA GLN A 237 15.77 21.85 -4.93
C GLN A 237 15.11 20.74 -4.13
N LEU A 238 14.86 19.61 -4.79
CA LEU A 238 14.34 18.42 -4.11
C LEU A 238 15.46 17.68 -3.39
N GLU A 239 15.07 16.98 -2.34
CA GLU A 239 15.90 16.02 -1.62
C GLU A 239 15.63 14.58 -2.08
N ASN A 240 16.44 13.62 -1.62
CA ASN A 240 16.31 12.24 -2.05
C ASN A 240 14.92 11.65 -1.69
N ASN A 241 14.35 10.88 -2.61
CA ASN A 241 13.06 10.18 -2.50
C ASN A 241 11.85 11.09 -2.28
N GLN A 242 12.00 12.41 -2.40
CA GLN A 242 10.87 13.33 -2.24
C GLN A 242 9.90 13.25 -3.41
N ILE A 243 8.64 13.52 -3.09
CA ILE A 243 7.52 13.52 -4.04
C ILE A 243 6.95 14.94 -4.10
N LEU A 244 6.88 15.51 -5.31
CA LEU A 244 6.32 16.83 -5.55
C LEU A 244 5.06 16.74 -6.41
N PHE A 245 3.95 17.17 -5.82
CA PHE A 245 2.67 17.29 -6.49
C PHE A 245 2.30 18.76 -6.66
N GLY A 246 1.87 19.15 -7.85
CA GLY A 246 1.10 20.35 -8.07
C GLY A 246 -0.39 20.04 -8.21
N ASP A 247 -1.23 21.03 -7.99
CA ASP A 247 -2.70 20.98 -8.08
C ASP A 247 -3.24 20.49 -9.45
N GLY A 248 -2.40 20.46 -10.49
CA GLY A 248 -2.72 19.83 -11.77
C GLY A 248 -2.81 18.29 -11.71
N TYR A 249 -2.58 17.69 -10.54
CA TYR A 249 -2.69 16.26 -10.29
C TYR A 249 -3.47 16.00 -8.99
N ALA A 250 -4.55 15.24 -9.08
CA ALA A 250 -5.34 14.85 -7.92
C ALA A 250 -4.65 13.74 -7.13
N VAL A 251 -4.53 13.93 -5.82
CA VAL A 251 -3.93 12.99 -4.87
C VAL A 251 -4.98 12.61 -3.83
N GLN A 252 -5.12 11.33 -3.55
CA GLN A 252 -5.99 10.83 -2.50
C GLN A 252 -5.18 10.46 -1.26
N TYR A 253 -5.48 11.11 -0.14
CA TYR A 253 -4.96 10.80 1.19
C TYR A 253 -6.12 10.24 2.04
N PHE A 254 -6.23 8.92 2.10
CA PHE A 254 -7.38 8.24 2.71
C PHE A 254 -8.71 8.74 2.11
N ASP A 255 -9.54 9.39 2.92
CA ASP A 255 -10.85 9.92 2.53
C ASP A 255 -10.76 11.37 2.00
N LEU A 256 -9.59 12.00 2.06
CA LEU A 256 -9.35 13.37 1.60
C LEU A 256 -8.73 13.34 0.20
N VAL A 257 -9.42 13.92 -0.78
CA VAL A 257 -8.85 14.19 -2.10
C VAL A 257 -8.33 15.62 -2.11
N VAL A 258 -7.03 15.77 -2.37
CA VAL A 258 -6.37 17.08 -2.54
C VAL A 258 -5.89 17.20 -3.98
N GLY A 259 -6.13 18.34 -4.58
CA GLY A 259 -5.86 18.56 -5.99
C GLY A 259 -7.02 18.13 -6.86
N ASN A 260 -7.51 19.05 -7.69
CA ASN A 260 -8.46 18.76 -8.77
C ASN A 260 -8.51 19.90 -9.80
N SER A 261 -7.53 20.82 -9.77
CA SER A 261 -7.45 21.87 -10.76
C SER A 261 -7.10 21.24 -12.11
N ASN A 262 -7.83 21.60 -13.16
CA ASN A 262 -7.41 21.29 -14.53
C ASN A 262 -6.19 22.14 -14.97
N VAL A 263 -5.61 22.93 -14.06
CA VAL A 263 -4.47 23.84 -14.28
C VAL A 263 -3.38 23.51 -13.27
N ALA A 264 -2.19 23.21 -13.77
CA ALA A 264 -1.01 22.96 -12.95
C ALA A 264 -0.38 24.29 -12.46
N PRO A 265 0.07 24.36 -11.19
CA PRO A 265 0.85 25.48 -10.71
C PRO A 265 2.14 25.69 -11.49
N ILE A 266 2.61 26.94 -11.50
CA ILE A 266 3.81 27.35 -12.24
C ILE A 266 4.90 27.78 -11.25
N LEU A 267 6.04 27.08 -11.30
CA LEU A 267 7.28 27.50 -10.67
C LEU A 267 8.09 28.38 -11.63
N THR A 268 8.62 29.50 -11.15
CA THR A 268 9.40 30.44 -11.96
C THR A 268 10.72 30.87 -11.35
N SER A 269 11.78 30.83 -12.16
CA SER A 269 13.12 31.29 -11.80
C SER A 269 13.66 32.30 -12.82
N SER A 270 14.36 33.33 -12.34
CA SER A 270 15.04 34.32 -13.19
C SER A 270 16.56 34.14 -13.26
N SER A 271 17.11 33.28 -12.41
CA SER A 271 18.51 32.89 -12.36
C SER A 271 18.64 31.54 -11.64
N GLY A 272 19.68 30.77 -11.95
CA GLY A 272 19.86 29.42 -11.39
C GLY A 272 18.83 28.41 -11.92
N ASN A 273 18.85 27.20 -11.39
CA ASN A 273 17.90 26.16 -11.79
C ASN A 273 16.52 26.42 -11.17
N ASN A 274 15.43 26.15 -11.90
CA ASN A 274 14.06 26.30 -11.39
C ASN A 274 13.61 25.11 -10.56
N LEU A 275 13.74 23.89 -11.10
CA LEU A 275 13.55 22.65 -10.36
C LEU A 275 14.82 21.82 -10.49
N THR A 276 15.42 21.45 -9.36
CA THR A 276 16.60 20.57 -9.32
C THR A 276 16.22 19.24 -8.69
N LEU A 277 16.43 18.14 -9.43
CA LEU A 277 16.22 16.78 -8.97
C LEU A 277 17.42 16.29 -8.15
N ALA A 278 17.13 15.60 -7.05
CA ALA A 278 18.02 14.71 -6.33
C ALA A 278 17.70 13.24 -6.68
N SER A 279 18.11 12.28 -5.83
CA SER A 279 17.91 10.86 -6.13
C SER A 279 16.45 10.43 -5.97
N ASN A 280 15.92 9.72 -6.96
CA ASN A 280 14.63 9.02 -6.89
C ASN A 280 13.40 9.91 -6.67
N ASN A 281 13.38 11.09 -7.27
CA ASN A 281 12.25 12.01 -7.13
C ASN A 281 11.06 11.66 -8.03
N VAL A 282 9.87 12.02 -7.55
CA VAL A 282 8.61 11.95 -8.32
C VAL A 282 8.04 13.36 -8.44
N VAL A 283 7.70 13.79 -9.65
CA VAL A 283 7.12 15.12 -9.93
C VAL A 283 5.90 14.99 -10.83
N ARG A 284 4.75 15.52 -10.39
CA ARG A 284 3.48 15.45 -11.15
C ARG A 284 2.66 16.72 -11.01
N GLY A 285 1.91 17.06 -12.06
CA GLY A 285 0.92 18.14 -12.00
C GLY A 285 1.52 19.54 -11.83
N LEU A 286 2.75 19.77 -12.27
CA LEU A 286 3.49 21.02 -12.13
C LEU A 286 3.97 21.51 -13.50
N ASN A 287 4.05 22.83 -13.69
CA ASN A 287 4.66 23.48 -14.86
C ASN A 287 5.84 24.37 -14.44
N LEU A 288 6.80 24.56 -15.35
CA LEU A 288 8.02 25.36 -15.11
C LEU A 288 8.13 26.52 -16.10
N THR A 289 8.55 27.69 -15.61
CA THR A 289 8.87 28.86 -16.45
C THR A 289 10.16 29.55 -16.00
N SER A 290 11.22 29.49 -16.79
CA SER A 290 12.52 30.08 -16.47
C SER A 290 12.92 31.18 -17.43
N THR A 291 13.50 32.27 -16.90
CA THR A 291 14.09 33.35 -17.72
C THR A 291 15.62 33.45 -17.62
N GLY A 292 16.25 32.45 -16.99
CA GLY A 292 17.69 32.30 -16.85
C GLY A 292 18.04 30.97 -16.17
N GLY A 293 19.24 30.43 -16.41
CA GLY A 293 19.68 29.14 -15.86
C GLY A 293 19.06 27.93 -16.58
N THR A 294 18.54 26.96 -15.81
CA THR A 294 17.88 25.75 -16.34
C THR A 294 16.47 25.61 -15.75
N ALA A 295 15.45 25.30 -16.52
CA ALA A 295 14.12 25.04 -15.95
C ALA A 295 14.08 23.72 -15.17
N LEU A 296 14.40 22.58 -15.80
CA LEU A 296 14.53 21.31 -15.10
C LEU A 296 15.98 20.82 -15.15
N ALA A 297 16.60 20.66 -13.98
CA ALA A 297 17.97 20.18 -13.84
C ALA A 297 18.04 18.90 -13.01
N GLY A 298 18.96 18.00 -13.35
CA GLY A 298 19.25 16.81 -12.55
C GLY A 298 20.68 16.34 -12.77
N THR A 299 21.38 15.94 -11.70
CA THR A 299 22.71 15.33 -11.77
C THR A 299 22.80 14.17 -10.79
N ASN A 300 23.13 12.96 -11.28
CA ASN A 300 23.15 11.74 -10.48
C ASN A 300 21.82 11.50 -9.74
N PHE A 301 20.71 11.67 -10.45
CA PHE A 301 19.36 11.74 -9.88
C PHE A 301 18.71 10.35 -9.65
N GLY A 302 19.46 9.26 -9.72
CA GLY A 302 18.93 7.90 -9.52
C GLY A 302 17.82 7.57 -10.52
N SER A 303 16.65 7.13 -10.05
CA SER A 303 15.47 6.85 -10.86
C SER A 303 14.37 7.90 -10.68
N ALA A 304 14.23 8.87 -11.59
CA ALA A 304 13.20 9.91 -11.49
C ALA A 304 11.90 9.56 -12.23
N SER A 305 10.77 10.08 -11.76
CA SER A 305 9.47 9.97 -12.44
C SER A 305 8.86 11.35 -12.64
N ILE A 306 8.72 11.79 -13.89
CA ILE A 306 8.10 13.06 -14.27
C ILE A 306 6.91 12.80 -15.17
N THR A 307 5.75 13.37 -14.86
CA THR A 307 4.52 13.10 -15.62
C THR A 307 3.78 14.37 -16.03
N ASN A 308 3.55 14.49 -17.34
CA ASN A 308 2.68 15.46 -18.00
C ASN A 308 2.98 16.94 -17.68
N MET A 309 4.27 17.29 -17.59
CA MET A 309 4.72 18.65 -17.28
C MET A 309 4.89 19.51 -18.55
N LEU A 310 4.57 20.80 -18.45
CA LEU A 310 4.93 21.81 -19.44
C LEU A 310 6.14 22.62 -18.96
N VAL A 311 7.11 22.84 -19.84
CA VAL A 311 8.34 23.59 -19.55
C VAL A 311 8.50 24.76 -20.52
N ASN A 312 8.67 25.97 -19.98
CA ASN A 312 8.99 27.17 -20.75
C ASN A 312 10.33 27.76 -20.30
N ALA A 313 11.26 27.98 -21.23
CA ALA A 313 12.55 28.57 -20.95
C ALA A 313 12.84 29.73 -21.93
N THR A 314 13.16 30.91 -21.41
CA THR A 314 13.62 32.08 -22.17
C THR A 314 15.01 32.47 -21.67
N ASN A 315 16.00 32.64 -22.55
CA ASN A 315 17.42 32.84 -22.20
C ASN A 315 17.96 31.80 -21.20
N ALA A 316 17.45 30.57 -21.28
CA ALA A 316 17.68 29.48 -20.35
C ALA A 316 17.60 28.13 -21.08
N THR A 317 18.23 27.10 -20.52
CA THR A 317 18.02 25.71 -20.97
C THR A 317 16.72 25.16 -20.38
N ALA A 318 15.91 24.49 -21.19
CA ALA A 318 14.63 23.94 -20.70
C ALA A 318 14.86 22.70 -19.84
N ILE A 319 15.61 21.72 -20.35
CA ILE A 319 15.88 20.47 -19.64
C ILE A 319 17.37 20.16 -19.70
N ASN A 320 17.99 19.88 -18.55
CA ASN A 320 19.37 19.42 -18.47
C ASN A 320 19.50 18.28 -17.45
N LEU A 321 19.56 17.05 -17.95
CA LEU A 321 19.65 15.84 -17.14
C LEU A 321 20.98 15.12 -17.39
N ASN A 322 21.73 14.91 -16.31
CA ASN A 322 23.04 14.25 -16.34
C ASN A 322 23.05 13.04 -15.41
N THR A 323 23.30 11.84 -15.94
CA THR A 323 23.45 10.58 -15.20
C THR A 323 22.22 10.20 -14.38
N GLY A 324 21.41 9.28 -14.90
CA GLY A 324 20.28 8.72 -14.16
C GLY A 324 19.38 7.85 -15.04
N THR A 325 18.29 7.40 -14.46
CA THR A 325 17.28 6.53 -15.06
C THR A 325 15.88 7.09 -14.78
N GLY A 326 14.85 6.58 -15.43
CA GLY A 326 13.50 6.97 -15.07
C GLY A 326 12.50 7.05 -16.22
N THR A 327 11.33 7.59 -15.88
CA THR A 327 10.23 7.83 -16.83
C THR A 327 9.94 9.32 -16.87
N PHE A 328 10.04 9.92 -18.06
CA PHE A 328 9.85 11.34 -18.27
C PHE A 328 8.79 11.56 -19.33
N SER A 329 7.71 12.25 -18.97
CA SER A 329 6.64 12.62 -19.88
C SER A 329 6.37 14.13 -19.77
N PHE A 330 6.45 14.80 -20.92
CA PHE A 330 6.17 16.23 -21.04
C PHE A 330 5.08 16.47 -22.06
N SER A 331 4.15 17.36 -21.72
CA SER A 331 3.12 17.81 -22.65
C SER A 331 3.69 18.81 -23.66
N SER A 332 4.60 19.69 -23.22
CA SER A 332 5.28 20.65 -24.10
C SER A 332 6.62 21.11 -23.49
N VAL A 333 7.64 21.30 -24.33
CA VAL A 333 8.95 21.86 -23.95
C VAL A 333 9.30 23.01 -24.91
N ASN A 334 9.39 24.22 -24.35
CA ASN A 334 9.71 25.44 -25.09
C ASN A 334 11.03 26.03 -24.61
N ALA A 335 11.91 26.41 -25.53
CA ALA A 335 13.18 27.06 -25.24
C ALA A 335 13.46 28.19 -26.25
N ASN A 336 13.84 29.38 -25.78
CA ASN A 336 14.18 30.52 -26.63
C ASN A 336 15.40 31.31 -26.11
N GLY A 337 16.53 31.36 -26.84
CA GLY A 337 17.71 32.16 -26.46
C GLY A 337 18.71 31.53 -25.47
N GLY A 338 18.50 30.28 -25.03
CA GLY A 338 19.44 29.57 -24.14
C GLY A 338 20.65 28.98 -24.88
N THR A 339 21.57 28.32 -24.16
CA THR A 339 22.70 27.61 -24.79
C THR A 339 22.23 26.38 -25.56
N ASN A 340 21.36 25.59 -24.94
CA ASN A 340 20.70 24.43 -25.54
C ASN A 340 19.25 24.40 -25.06
N GLY A 341 18.35 23.78 -25.82
CA GLY A 341 16.97 23.56 -25.41
C GLY A 341 16.86 22.37 -24.45
N ILE A 342 17.30 21.20 -24.91
CA ILE A 342 17.29 19.94 -24.15
C ILE A 342 18.70 19.36 -24.13
N VAL A 343 19.16 18.92 -22.97
CA VAL A 343 20.43 18.20 -22.79
C VAL A 343 20.17 16.93 -21.99
N LEU A 344 20.48 15.77 -22.58
CA LEU A 344 20.42 14.45 -21.95
C LEU A 344 21.80 13.80 -22.05
N ASN A 345 22.43 13.52 -20.92
CA ASN A 345 23.78 12.97 -20.89
C ASN A 345 23.87 11.80 -19.91
N ASN A 346 24.12 10.59 -20.40
CA ASN A 346 24.09 9.34 -19.62
C ASN A 346 22.71 9.08 -18.97
N VAL A 347 21.62 9.34 -19.71
CA VAL A 347 20.26 9.13 -19.24
C VAL A 347 19.73 7.81 -19.80
N ASN A 348 19.72 6.77 -18.95
CA ASN A 348 19.18 5.47 -19.29
C ASN A 348 17.67 5.42 -18.93
N ALA A 349 16.85 6.08 -19.74
CA ALA A 349 15.42 6.21 -19.48
C ALA A 349 14.66 4.93 -19.81
N THR A 350 13.65 4.60 -19.00
CA THR A 350 12.58 3.68 -19.42
C THR A 350 11.78 4.32 -20.55
N SER A 351 11.50 5.62 -20.44
CA SER A 351 11.04 6.46 -21.56
C SER A 351 11.34 7.93 -21.30
N PHE A 352 11.77 8.66 -22.33
CA PHE A 352 11.72 10.11 -22.36
C PHE A 352 10.81 10.53 -23.51
N ALA A 353 9.64 11.09 -23.22
CA ALA A 353 8.63 11.40 -24.22
C ALA A 353 8.14 12.84 -24.10
N ILE A 354 8.18 13.57 -25.20
CA ILE A 354 7.44 14.81 -25.39
C ILE A 354 6.31 14.49 -26.35
N THR A 355 5.06 14.59 -25.90
CA THR A 355 3.91 14.07 -26.66
C THR A 355 3.12 15.14 -27.40
N GLY A 356 3.09 16.38 -26.89
CA GLY A 356 2.13 17.41 -27.35
C GLY A 356 0.71 17.20 -26.80
N ASN A 357 -0.07 18.28 -26.73
CA ASN A 357 -1.54 18.19 -26.59
C ASN A 357 -2.16 18.11 -27.99
N ASN A 358 -3.20 17.33 -28.27
CA ASN A 358 -3.69 17.23 -29.66
C ASN A 358 -4.50 18.49 -30.13
N SER A 359 -4.14 19.71 -29.72
CA SER A 359 -4.97 20.93 -29.82
C SER A 359 -4.26 22.17 -30.42
N THR A 360 -4.47 22.36 -31.72
CA THR A 360 -4.49 23.63 -32.49
C THR A 360 -3.33 24.63 -32.29
N ALA A 361 -2.22 24.43 -33.01
CA ALA A 361 -1.15 25.40 -33.18
C ALA A 361 -1.53 26.55 -34.14
N THR A 362 -1.22 27.79 -33.78
CA THR A 362 -1.17 28.95 -34.69
C THR A 362 0.26 29.15 -35.20
N GLN A 363 0.62 28.36 -36.20
CA GLN A 363 1.42 28.68 -37.41
C GLN A 363 1.81 27.34 -38.04
N GLY A 364 1.26 27.01 -39.21
CA GLY A 364 1.84 25.98 -40.07
C GLY A 364 1.57 24.49 -39.77
N GLY A 365 1.38 24.06 -38.52
CA GLY A 365 0.86 22.71 -38.21
C GLY A 365 1.31 22.10 -36.88
N ASN A 366 0.39 21.46 -36.14
CA ASN A 366 0.56 20.46 -35.07
C ASN A 366 1.59 20.66 -33.90
N ASP A 367 2.30 21.78 -33.78
CA ASP A 367 3.39 22.04 -32.79
C ASP A 367 2.94 22.21 -31.33
N THR A 368 2.33 21.17 -30.79
CA THR A 368 1.75 21.17 -29.45
C THR A 368 2.71 20.62 -28.41
N GLY A 369 3.78 19.94 -28.86
CA GLY A 369 4.91 19.44 -28.07
C GLY A 369 5.94 20.53 -27.74
N GLY A 370 5.80 21.73 -28.31
CA GLY A 370 6.61 22.91 -27.98
C GLY A 370 7.64 23.29 -29.04
N VAL A 371 8.27 24.45 -28.82
CA VAL A 371 9.19 25.08 -29.77
C VAL A 371 10.56 25.36 -29.13
N ILE A 372 11.62 24.83 -29.74
CA ILE A 372 13.01 25.15 -29.40
C ILE A 372 13.56 26.09 -30.47
N GLN A 373 14.00 27.28 -30.07
CA GLN A 373 14.46 28.28 -31.03
C GLN A 373 15.50 29.28 -30.56
N ASN A 374 16.28 29.83 -31.50
CA ASN A 374 17.31 30.83 -31.22
C ASN A 374 18.32 30.38 -30.13
N MET A 375 18.71 29.11 -30.10
CA MET A 375 19.73 28.64 -29.15
C MET A 375 21.12 29.11 -29.62
N THR A 376 22.05 29.34 -28.70
CA THR A 376 23.44 29.73 -29.02
C THR A 376 24.39 28.53 -29.18
N GLY A 377 23.84 27.33 -29.21
CA GLY A 377 24.49 26.04 -29.39
C GLY A 377 23.43 25.09 -29.96
N ASP A 378 23.61 23.78 -29.83
CA ASP A 378 22.65 22.82 -30.40
C ASP A 378 21.25 22.93 -29.77
N GLY A 379 20.21 22.71 -30.57
CA GLY A 379 18.83 22.71 -30.10
C GLY A 379 18.58 21.62 -29.06
N VAL A 380 18.92 20.39 -29.41
CA VAL A 380 18.81 19.20 -28.55
C VAL A 380 20.11 18.42 -28.56
N VAL A 381 20.66 18.11 -27.39
CA VAL A 381 21.87 17.30 -27.21
C VAL A 381 21.53 16.01 -26.47
N ILE A 382 21.87 14.86 -27.06
CA ILE A 382 21.60 13.54 -26.49
C ILE A 382 22.88 12.70 -26.56
N THR A 383 23.46 12.38 -25.41
CA THR A 383 24.70 11.62 -25.31
C THR A 383 24.53 10.41 -24.41
N ASN A 384 24.97 9.23 -24.82
CA ASN A 384 24.95 7.98 -24.04
C ASN A 384 23.58 7.69 -23.39
N SER A 385 22.49 7.89 -24.13
CA SER A 385 21.12 7.84 -23.59
C SER A 385 20.21 6.93 -24.43
N ASN A 386 19.04 6.56 -23.92
CA ASN A 386 18.12 5.68 -24.64
C ASN A 386 16.64 6.03 -24.48
N ASN A 387 15.82 5.44 -25.37
CA ASN A 387 14.36 5.49 -25.35
C ASN A 387 13.80 6.92 -25.39
N ILE A 388 14.27 7.70 -26.37
CA ILE A 388 13.91 9.11 -26.55
C ILE A 388 12.89 9.24 -27.66
N THR A 389 11.76 9.88 -27.37
CA THR A 389 10.72 10.24 -28.35
C THR A 389 10.44 11.73 -28.29
N LEU A 390 10.71 12.42 -29.39
CA LEU A 390 10.34 13.82 -29.61
C LEU A 390 9.15 13.84 -30.56
N GLN A 391 8.01 14.36 -30.11
CA GLN A 391 6.79 14.36 -30.90
C GLN A 391 6.14 15.74 -30.95
N ASN A 392 5.62 16.11 -32.11
CA ASN A 392 4.82 17.33 -32.31
C ASN A 392 5.59 18.61 -31.93
N MET A 393 6.88 18.68 -32.25
CA MET A 393 7.75 19.79 -31.87
C MET A 393 8.25 20.55 -33.11
N THR A 394 8.54 21.84 -32.92
CA THR A 394 9.38 22.60 -33.84
C THR A 394 10.73 22.88 -33.20
N ILE A 395 11.80 22.56 -33.92
CA ILE A 395 13.19 22.83 -33.53
C ILE A 395 13.77 23.71 -34.63
N GLY A 396 13.74 25.03 -34.39
CA GLY A 396 14.24 26.02 -35.33
C GLY A 396 15.36 26.81 -34.70
N ASN A 397 16.63 26.58 -35.05
CA ASN A 397 17.77 27.13 -34.31
C ASN A 397 18.49 28.36 -34.95
N PRO A 398 17.82 29.51 -35.20
CA PRO A 398 18.52 30.65 -35.82
C PRO A 398 19.11 31.57 -34.74
N ALA A 399 20.30 31.27 -34.24
CA ALA A 399 21.15 32.29 -33.62
C ALA A 399 22.44 32.47 -34.43
N THR A 400 22.29 32.99 -35.65
CA THR A 400 23.38 33.36 -36.55
C THR A 400 24.45 34.20 -35.84
N THR A 401 25.72 33.76 -35.87
CA THR A 401 26.91 34.60 -36.18
C THR A 401 28.22 33.83 -36.35
N VAL A 402 28.28 32.50 -36.22
CA VAL A 402 29.52 31.80 -36.59
C VAL A 402 29.55 31.71 -38.12
N ALA A 403 30.27 32.63 -38.75
CA ALA A 403 30.71 32.42 -40.13
C ALA A 403 31.60 31.18 -40.10
N ASP A 404 31.19 30.09 -40.74
CA ASP A 404 32.07 28.93 -40.82
C ASP A 404 33.33 29.32 -41.60
N SER A 405 34.45 28.76 -41.17
CA SER A 405 35.72 28.95 -41.86
C SER A 405 35.65 28.17 -43.16
N PRO A 406 36.06 28.72 -44.32
CA PRO A 406 36.02 28.05 -45.63
C PRO A 406 37.00 26.87 -45.78
N ASN A 407 37.40 26.23 -44.69
CA ASN A 407 38.51 25.28 -44.59
C ASN A 407 38.10 23.91 -44.00
N GLY A 408 36.81 23.54 -43.99
CA GLY A 408 36.37 22.17 -43.63
C GLY A 408 36.67 21.76 -42.19
N ASN A 409 36.53 22.68 -41.24
CA ASN A 409 36.57 22.34 -39.81
C ASN A 409 35.18 22.64 -39.23
N VAL A 410 34.22 21.80 -39.62
CA VAL A 410 32.82 21.81 -39.20
C VAL A 410 32.74 22.21 -37.72
N SER A 411 32.16 23.37 -37.46
CA SER A 411 31.80 23.73 -36.10
C SER A 411 30.79 22.70 -35.61
N ILE A 412 31.16 21.84 -34.67
CA ILE A 412 30.28 20.78 -34.12
C ILE A 412 29.11 21.30 -33.27
N THR A 413 28.84 22.61 -33.34
CA THR A 413 27.87 23.33 -32.52
C THR A 413 26.92 24.10 -33.44
N ASP A 414 25.64 24.15 -33.06
CA ASP A 414 24.49 24.75 -33.77
C ASP A 414 23.66 23.74 -34.61
N ASP A 415 23.79 22.44 -34.33
CA ASP A 415 22.93 21.41 -34.90
C ASP A 415 21.49 21.56 -34.37
N GLY A 416 20.48 21.17 -35.16
CA GLY A 416 19.11 21.07 -34.65
C GLY A 416 19.02 20.03 -33.52
N ILE A 417 19.54 18.84 -33.81
CA ILE A 417 19.69 17.73 -32.86
C ILE A 417 21.08 17.12 -33.02
N ASP A 418 21.86 17.07 -31.93
CA ASP A 418 23.08 16.28 -31.82
C ASP A 418 22.84 15.04 -30.95
N ALA A 419 22.90 13.86 -31.57
CA ALA A 419 22.71 12.57 -30.94
C ALA A 419 23.97 11.71 -31.07
N ASN A 420 24.59 11.39 -29.93
CA ASN A 420 25.82 10.59 -29.87
C ASN A 420 25.65 9.39 -28.92
N THR A 421 25.85 8.18 -29.45
CA THR A 421 25.72 6.92 -28.69
C THR A 421 24.33 6.81 -28.06
N VAL A 422 23.29 6.80 -28.91
CA VAL A 422 21.88 6.78 -28.50
C VAL A 422 21.21 5.48 -28.94
N THR A 423 20.38 4.88 -28.10
CA THR A 423 19.56 3.70 -28.49
C THR A 423 18.07 4.06 -28.48
N ASN A 424 17.35 3.77 -29.55
CA ASN A 424 15.94 4.10 -29.74
C ASN A 424 15.68 5.62 -29.69
N LEU A 425 15.99 6.32 -30.78
CA LEU A 425 15.67 7.74 -30.98
C LEU A 425 14.52 7.86 -32.00
N THR A 426 13.38 8.38 -31.57
CA THR A 426 12.21 8.59 -32.43
C THR A 426 11.87 10.08 -32.55
N LEU A 427 11.80 10.57 -33.78
CA LEU A 427 11.29 11.87 -34.17
C LEU A 427 9.96 11.67 -34.89
N LYS A 428 8.86 12.18 -34.35
CA LYS A 428 7.54 11.96 -34.92
C LYS A 428 6.76 13.25 -35.06
N ASN A 429 6.39 13.61 -36.28
CA ASN A 429 5.78 14.91 -36.56
C ASN A 429 6.59 16.06 -35.95
N VAL A 430 7.90 16.05 -36.22
CA VAL A 430 8.84 17.10 -35.79
C VAL A 430 9.20 17.94 -36.99
N THR A 431 9.16 19.26 -36.84
CA THR A 431 9.70 20.21 -37.81
C THR A 431 11.09 20.63 -37.35
N ILE A 432 12.11 20.39 -38.17
CA ILE A 432 13.48 20.88 -37.95
C ILE A 432 13.77 21.88 -39.06
N ALA A 433 14.09 23.13 -38.70
CA ALA A 433 14.22 24.19 -39.68
C ALA A 433 15.32 25.19 -39.35
N GLU A 434 15.87 25.82 -40.40
CA GLU A 434 16.79 26.97 -40.27
C GLU A 434 17.94 26.72 -39.26
N THR A 435 18.54 25.52 -39.31
CA THR A 435 19.67 25.16 -38.43
C THR A 435 20.96 25.84 -38.86
N GLY A 436 21.87 26.05 -37.90
CA GLY A 436 23.19 26.61 -38.19
C GLY A 436 24.02 25.65 -39.02
N THR A 437 24.09 24.38 -38.58
CA THR A 437 24.85 23.30 -39.21
C THR A 437 23.90 22.16 -39.60
N GLN A 438 24.12 20.93 -39.12
CA GLN A 438 23.29 19.77 -39.44
C GLN A 438 21.87 19.93 -38.90
N GLY A 439 20.87 19.43 -39.65
CA GLY A 439 19.53 19.27 -39.11
C GLY A 439 19.54 18.28 -37.94
N VAL A 440 20.06 17.08 -38.20
CA VAL A 440 20.34 16.04 -37.21
C VAL A 440 21.72 15.45 -37.44
N ARG A 441 22.58 15.50 -36.43
CA ARG A 441 23.81 14.70 -36.35
C ARG A 441 23.54 13.46 -35.52
N ALA A 442 23.66 12.28 -36.11
CA ALA A 442 23.39 11.00 -35.46
C ALA A 442 24.62 10.09 -35.53
N ALA A 443 25.44 10.14 -34.48
CA ALA A 443 26.66 9.36 -34.32
C ALA A 443 26.44 8.14 -33.41
N SER A 444 26.76 6.93 -33.88
CA SER A 444 26.61 5.69 -33.12
C SER A 444 25.18 5.49 -32.57
N VAL A 445 24.16 5.91 -33.32
CA VAL A 445 22.75 5.73 -32.95
C VAL A 445 22.27 4.34 -33.37
N THR A 446 21.56 3.64 -32.49
CA THR A 446 20.91 2.35 -32.78
C THR A 446 19.41 2.52 -32.80
N ASN A 447 18.73 2.05 -33.85
CA ASN A 447 17.28 2.16 -34.07
C ASN A 447 16.77 3.62 -34.13
N PHE A 448 17.25 4.38 -35.11
CA PHE A 448 16.74 5.72 -35.40
C PHE A 448 15.41 5.65 -36.16
N VAL A 449 14.44 6.48 -35.78
CA VAL A 449 13.16 6.61 -36.49
C VAL A 449 12.84 8.09 -36.68
N MET A 450 12.63 8.50 -37.93
CA MET A 450 11.99 9.78 -38.29
C MET A 450 10.71 9.50 -39.06
N ASP A 451 9.58 10.03 -38.59
CA ASP A 451 8.26 9.66 -39.09
C ASP A 451 7.35 10.88 -39.19
N ASP A 452 6.64 11.05 -40.30
CA ASP A 452 5.72 12.16 -40.56
C ASP A 452 6.32 13.55 -40.26
N SER A 453 7.63 13.73 -40.48
CA SER A 453 8.40 14.89 -40.01
C SER A 453 8.88 15.79 -41.16
N LEU A 454 9.22 17.04 -40.85
CA LEU A 454 9.65 18.05 -41.83
C LEU A 454 11.07 18.52 -41.54
N MET A 455 11.91 18.55 -42.57
CA MET A 455 13.27 19.10 -42.54
C MET A 455 13.32 20.24 -43.56
N LEU A 456 13.45 21.48 -43.08
CA LEU A 456 13.25 22.69 -43.90
C LEU A 456 14.46 23.63 -43.83
N ASN A 457 15.21 23.75 -44.92
CA ASN A 457 16.40 24.59 -44.99
C ASN A 457 17.41 24.31 -43.86
N PRO A 458 17.85 23.05 -43.67
CA PRO A 458 18.96 22.77 -42.77
C PRO A 458 20.29 23.27 -43.36
N GLY A 459 21.13 23.85 -42.51
CA GLY A 459 22.43 24.39 -42.87
C GLY A 459 22.40 25.79 -43.51
N ASN A 460 23.55 26.45 -43.49
CA ASN A 460 23.88 27.72 -44.13
C ASN A 460 25.19 27.73 -44.98
N ASP A 461 26.01 26.67 -44.98
CA ASP A 461 27.27 26.51 -45.74
C ASP A 461 27.43 25.09 -46.34
N ASN A 462 28.58 24.77 -46.94
CA ASN A 462 28.96 23.43 -47.39
C ASN A 462 29.22 22.48 -46.21
N GLU A 463 29.18 21.17 -46.44
CA GLU A 463 29.35 20.13 -45.39
C GLU A 463 28.20 20.07 -44.37
N GLU A 464 27.05 20.67 -44.69
CA GLU A 464 25.88 20.75 -43.81
C GLU A 464 24.66 20.06 -44.44
N ASN A 465 24.31 18.93 -43.84
CA ASN A 465 23.29 17.98 -44.27
C ASN A 465 22.00 18.12 -43.47
N GLY A 466 20.89 17.62 -44.02
CA GLY A 466 19.65 17.45 -43.28
C GLY A 466 19.82 16.43 -42.15
N ILE A 467 20.34 15.24 -42.48
CA ILE A 467 20.76 14.24 -41.50
C ILE A 467 22.15 13.72 -41.87
N LEU A 468 23.06 13.72 -40.91
CA LEU A 468 24.36 13.06 -41.00
C LEU A 468 24.39 11.84 -40.08
N PHE A 469 24.41 10.65 -40.67
CA PHE A 469 24.60 9.39 -39.97
C PHE A 469 26.06 8.96 -39.98
N THR A 470 26.64 8.79 -38.80
CA THR A 470 27.97 8.20 -38.63
C THR A 470 27.88 6.95 -37.75
N GLU A 471 28.22 5.79 -38.31
CA GLU A 471 28.24 4.50 -37.59
C GLU A 471 26.89 4.09 -36.92
N VAL A 472 25.75 4.38 -37.56
CA VAL A 472 24.44 3.94 -37.06
C VAL A 472 24.23 2.42 -37.17
N ARG A 473 23.31 1.87 -36.37
CA ARG A 473 23.10 0.41 -36.25
C ARG A 473 21.62 0.06 -36.07
N GLY A 474 21.30 -1.22 -36.15
CA GLY A 474 19.94 -1.73 -35.99
C GLY A 474 19.02 -1.25 -37.11
N ASP A 475 17.71 -1.28 -36.85
CA ASP A 475 16.71 -0.94 -37.86
C ASP A 475 16.43 0.56 -37.88
N ASN A 476 16.93 1.26 -38.91
CA ASN A 476 16.76 2.70 -39.05
C ASN A 476 15.69 3.04 -40.09
N PHE A 477 14.84 4.01 -39.77
CA PHE A 477 13.67 4.34 -40.59
C PHE A 477 13.51 5.85 -40.77
N ILE A 478 13.27 6.26 -42.02
CA ILE A 478 12.76 7.60 -42.36
C ILE A 478 11.49 7.37 -43.17
N ARG A 479 10.34 7.86 -42.70
CA ARG A 479 9.08 7.60 -43.40
C ARG A 479 8.17 8.80 -43.45
N ARG A 480 7.41 8.94 -44.55
CA ARG A 480 6.37 9.98 -44.73
C ARG A 480 6.86 11.39 -44.40
N SER A 481 8.14 11.64 -44.61
CA SER A 481 8.80 12.88 -44.19
C SER A 481 9.14 13.73 -45.42
N VAL A 482 9.43 15.01 -45.21
CA VAL A 482 9.79 15.95 -46.28
C VAL A 482 11.11 16.61 -45.95
N PHE A 483 12.03 16.60 -46.91
CA PHE A 483 13.29 17.33 -46.90
C PHE A 483 13.24 18.38 -48.00
N ASP A 484 13.35 19.65 -47.62
CA ASP A 484 13.29 20.78 -48.55
C ASP A 484 14.45 21.74 -48.34
N ALA A 485 15.10 22.14 -49.44
CA ALA A 485 16.13 23.17 -49.49
C ALA A 485 17.35 22.94 -48.59
N PHE A 486 17.79 21.68 -48.45
CA PHE A 486 19.04 21.34 -47.76
C PHE A 486 20.27 21.85 -48.52
N HIS A 487 21.34 22.19 -47.78
CA HIS A 487 22.52 22.83 -48.34
C HIS A 487 23.50 21.88 -49.03
N GLU A 488 23.84 20.74 -48.42
CA GLU A 488 24.67 19.70 -49.04
C GLU A 488 23.87 18.44 -49.39
N SER A 489 23.56 17.58 -48.42
CA SER A 489 22.73 16.39 -48.64
C SER A 489 21.49 16.36 -47.77
N GLY A 490 20.42 15.74 -48.28
CA GLY A 490 19.21 15.49 -47.48
C GLY A 490 19.52 14.49 -46.35
N VAL A 491 20.06 13.33 -46.73
CA VAL A 491 20.56 12.30 -45.83
C VAL A 491 21.94 11.82 -46.29
N GLU A 492 22.93 11.91 -45.42
CA GLU A 492 24.25 11.33 -45.63
C GLU A 492 24.50 10.20 -44.64
N VAL A 493 24.99 9.06 -45.14
CA VAL A 493 25.43 7.92 -44.33
C VAL A 493 26.92 7.71 -44.57
N VAL A 494 27.71 7.85 -43.51
CA VAL A 494 29.15 7.50 -43.52
C VAL A 494 29.36 6.35 -42.56
N ASN A 495 29.62 5.15 -43.11
CA ASN A 495 29.82 3.94 -42.33
C ASN A 495 31.22 3.35 -42.56
N ALA A 496 31.97 3.14 -41.48
CA ALA A 496 33.31 2.56 -41.52
C ALA A 496 33.38 1.13 -40.92
N LEU A 497 32.36 0.72 -40.14
CA LEU A 497 32.35 -0.55 -39.42
C LEU A 497 30.93 -1.11 -39.27
N GLY A 498 30.77 -2.44 -39.38
CA GLY A 498 29.47 -3.10 -39.18
C GLY A 498 28.47 -2.84 -40.31
N THR A 499 27.21 -3.19 -40.07
CA THR A 499 26.12 -3.07 -41.06
C THR A 499 25.12 -2.00 -40.63
N VAL A 500 24.75 -1.13 -41.57
CA VAL A 500 23.65 -0.17 -41.43
C VAL A 500 22.44 -0.70 -42.18
N ASP A 501 21.31 -0.90 -41.50
CA ASP A 501 20.01 -1.15 -42.14
C ASP A 501 19.20 0.16 -42.12
N LEU A 502 18.91 0.71 -43.30
CA LEU A 502 18.18 1.96 -43.50
C LEU A 502 17.01 1.76 -44.46
N THR A 503 15.80 2.07 -44.02
CA THR A 503 14.62 2.13 -44.89
C THR A 503 14.06 3.54 -44.95
N ILE A 504 13.97 4.08 -46.17
CA ILE A 504 13.35 5.36 -46.49
C ILE A 504 12.06 5.08 -47.26
N ASP A 505 10.91 5.46 -46.72
CA ASP A 505 9.61 5.09 -47.30
C ASP A 505 8.67 6.29 -47.41
N ASP A 506 7.98 6.44 -48.54
CA ASP A 506 7.04 7.54 -48.82
C ASP A 506 7.59 8.93 -48.45
N THR A 507 8.88 9.18 -48.68
CA THR A 507 9.57 10.41 -48.28
C THR A 507 9.83 11.29 -49.50
N THR A 508 9.67 12.60 -49.33
CA THR A 508 9.92 13.59 -50.39
C THR A 508 11.23 14.33 -50.13
N PHE A 509 12.09 14.39 -51.13
CA PHE A 509 13.27 15.25 -51.19
C PHE A 509 13.06 16.28 -52.30
N GLN A 510 13.22 17.56 -51.96
CA GLN A 510 13.02 18.66 -52.91
C GLN A 510 13.94 19.85 -52.61
N ASP A 511 14.15 20.71 -53.60
CA ASP A 511 14.83 22.01 -53.39
C ASP A 511 14.02 23.17 -53.96
N THR A 512 12.91 23.51 -53.30
CA THR A 512 11.99 24.54 -53.81
C THR A 512 12.51 25.97 -53.68
N LYS A 513 13.59 26.16 -52.90
CA LYS A 513 14.19 27.48 -52.63
C LYS A 513 15.48 27.73 -53.40
N GLY A 514 15.99 26.73 -54.11
CA GLY A 514 17.20 26.85 -54.93
C GLY A 514 18.46 27.03 -54.10
N SER A 515 18.67 26.17 -53.10
CA SER A 515 19.86 26.10 -52.22
C SER A 515 21.18 26.36 -52.96
N ALA A 516 22.17 27.06 -52.40
CA ALA A 516 23.34 27.46 -53.20
C ALA A 516 24.17 26.28 -53.75
N PHE A 517 24.18 25.14 -53.04
CA PHE A 517 25.12 24.04 -53.28
C PHE A 517 24.49 22.64 -53.37
N GLY A 518 23.16 22.50 -53.15
CA GLY A 518 22.44 21.23 -52.96
C GLY A 518 23.02 20.05 -53.75
N ALA A 519 23.86 19.25 -53.11
CA ALA A 519 24.64 18.22 -53.77
C ALA A 519 23.74 17.02 -54.09
N GLN A 520 23.40 16.18 -53.12
CA GLN A 520 22.61 14.96 -53.36
C GLN A 520 21.44 14.83 -52.38
N ALA A 521 20.32 14.22 -52.77
CA ALA A 521 19.27 13.95 -51.79
C ALA A 521 19.69 12.88 -50.78
N ILE A 522 20.28 11.78 -51.26
CA ILE A 522 20.82 10.70 -50.44
C ILE A 522 22.25 10.36 -50.86
N LEU A 523 23.19 10.40 -49.92
CA LEU A 523 24.56 9.96 -50.08
C LEU A 523 24.87 8.79 -49.14
N LEU A 524 25.29 7.65 -49.67
CA LEU A 524 25.64 6.44 -48.93
C LEU A 524 27.11 6.10 -49.15
N GLN A 525 27.89 6.02 -48.07
CA GLN A 525 29.33 5.80 -48.13
C GLN A 525 29.72 4.66 -47.18
N ALA A 526 30.09 3.51 -47.75
CA ALA A 526 30.60 2.36 -47.01
C ALA A 526 32.12 2.24 -47.21
N HIS A 527 32.88 2.39 -46.13
CA HIS A 527 34.34 2.33 -46.16
C HIS A 527 34.90 1.05 -45.53
N GLY A 528 36.06 0.60 -46.01
CA GLY A 528 36.85 -0.46 -45.39
C GLY A 528 36.15 -1.82 -45.40
N THR A 529 35.51 -2.18 -44.29
CA THR A 529 34.79 -3.47 -44.11
C THR A 529 33.30 -3.29 -43.80
N ALA A 530 32.79 -2.06 -43.88
CA ALA A 530 31.41 -1.73 -43.54
C ALA A 530 30.43 -2.17 -44.63
N SER A 531 29.18 -2.39 -44.25
CA SER A 531 28.09 -2.65 -45.18
C SER A 531 26.90 -1.72 -44.95
N ILE A 532 26.20 -1.35 -46.01
CA ILE A 532 24.95 -0.56 -45.95
C ILE A 532 23.87 -1.31 -46.72
N VAL A 533 22.77 -1.60 -46.06
CA VAL A 533 21.53 -2.10 -46.68
C VAL A 533 20.53 -0.95 -46.67
N ALA A 534 20.32 -0.34 -47.83
CA ALA A 534 19.43 0.79 -48.01
C ALA A 534 18.23 0.42 -48.88
N LYS A 535 17.02 0.64 -48.36
CA LYS A 535 15.77 0.42 -49.08
C LYS A 535 15.00 1.73 -49.19
N ILE A 536 14.82 2.22 -50.41
CA ILE A 536 14.10 3.44 -50.75
C ILE A 536 12.83 3.05 -51.49
N THR A 537 11.68 3.22 -50.85
CA THR A 537 10.39 2.76 -51.40
C THR A 537 9.28 3.79 -51.31
N GLY A 538 8.21 3.53 -52.05
CA GLY A 538 6.92 4.14 -51.81
C GLY A 538 5.79 3.11 -51.83
N THR A 539 4.65 3.47 -51.25
CA THR A 539 3.44 2.64 -51.20
C THR A 539 2.84 2.48 -52.60
N ALA A 540 2.62 1.23 -53.05
CA ALA A 540 2.09 0.95 -54.38
C ALA A 540 0.70 1.60 -54.63
N GLY A 541 0.65 2.67 -55.41
CA GLY A 541 -0.57 3.43 -55.76
C GLY A 541 -0.24 4.78 -56.42
N ALA A 542 -1.15 5.33 -57.22
CA ALA A 542 -0.90 6.48 -58.12
C ALA A 542 -0.69 7.85 -57.44
N GLY A 543 -0.30 7.92 -56.16
CA GLY A 543 -0.11 9.20 -55.44
C GLY A 543 0.77 9.17 -54.18
N THR A 544 1.30 8.01 -53.80
CA THR A 544 2.15 7.81 -52.61
C THR A 544 3.44 7.14 -53.05
N LYS A 545 4.34 7.90 -53.66
CA LYS A 545 5.67 7.42 -54.05
C LYS A 545 6.69 8.23 -53.26
N SER A 546 7.86 7.67 -52.93
CA SER A 546 9.00 8.53 -52.60
C SER A 546 9.30 9.41 -53.81
N VAL A 547 9.49 10.71 -53.57
CA VAL A 547 9.64 11.73 -54.62
C VAL A 547 10.97 12.45 -54.43
N PHE A 548 11.70 12.58 -55.52
CA PHE A 548 12.87 13.43 -55.63
C PHE A 548 12.57 14.45 -56.71
N ASP A 549 12.62 15.74 -56.40
CA ASP A 549 12.18 16.82 -57.29
C ASP A 549 13.13 18.03 -57.19
N ASP A 550 13.58 18.58 -58.32
CA ASP A 550 14.49 19.74 -58.39
C ASP A 550 15.82 19.57 -57.59
N ILE A 551 16.35 18.35 -57.48
CA ILE A 551 17.61 18.08 -56.76
C ILE A 551 18.82 18.49 -57.62
N LYS A 552 19.78 19.29 -57.11
CA LYS A 552 20.79 19.90 -58.01
C LYS A 552 21.92 19.01 -58.54
N LEU A 553 22.37 17.94 -57.85
CA LEU A 553 23.20 16.89 -58.48
C LEU A 553 22.42 15.58 -58.66
N ASN A 554 22.50 14.66 -57.70
CA ASN A 554 22.00 13.28 -57.83
C ASN A 554 20.92 13.02 -56.77
N ALA A 555 19.87 12.29 -57.13
CA ALA A 555 18.89 11.85 -56.15
C ALA A 555 19.50 10.85 -55.16
N ILE A 556 20.28 9.89 -55.66
CA ILE A 556 20.92 8.87 -54.84
C ILE A 556 22.35 8.65 -55.35
N HIS A 557 23.32 8.71 -54.43
CA HIS A 557 24.70 8.37 -54.70
C HIS A 557 25.20 7.36 -53.66
N ALA A 558 25.62 6.18 -54.11
CA ALA A 558 26.14 5.12 -53.27
C ALA A 558 27.58 4.79 -53.66
N ILE A 559 28.49 4.78 -52.68
CA ILE A 559 29.92 4.55 -52.85
C ILE A 559 30.36 3.46 -51.88
N SER A 560 30.76 2.30 -52.42
CA SER A 560 31.41 1.24 -51.67
C SER A 560 32.91 1.28 -51.91
N ASP A 561 33.70 1.64 -50.89
CA ASP A 561 35.14 1.86 -51.00
C ASP A 561 35.92 0.98 -50.01
N GLY A 562 36.62 -0.05 -50.51
CA GLY A 562 37.51 -0.90 -49.72
C GLY A 562 37.32 -2.41 -49.91
N THR A 563 38.30 -3.20 -49.48
CA THR A 563 38.46 -4.61 -49.89
C THR A 563 37.31 -5.57 -49.55
N THR A 564 36.41 -5.20 -48.65
CA THR A 564 35.21 -5.98 -48.31
C THR A 564 34.01 -5.07 -47.98
N SER A 565 34.01 -3.81 -48.40
CA SER A 565 32.83 -2.96 -48.26
C SER A 565 31.72 -3.47 -49.18
N ASP A 566 30.47 -3.31 -48.76
CA ASP A 566 29.32 -3.76 -49.56
C ASP A 566 28.10 -2.87 -49.38
N ILE A 567 27.50 -2.39 -50.48
CA ILE A 567 26.23 -1.67 -50.43
C ILE A 567 25.14 -2.47 -51.15
N GLN A 568 24.03 -2.71 -50.46
CA GLN A 568 22.79 -3.29 -51.00
C GLN A 568 21.75 -2.18 -51.12
N LEU A 569 21.56 -1.63 -52.32
CA LEU A 569 20.63 -0.54 -52.60
C LEU A 569 19.38 -1.05 -53.33
N THR A 570 18.21 -0.88 -52.73
CA THR A 570 16.91 -1.17 -53.36
C THR A 570 16.12 0.12 -53.53
N VAL A 571 15.75 0.47 -54.76
CA VAL A 571 14.91 1.62 -55.10
C VAL A 571 13.67 1.12 -55.81
N GLU A 572 12.51 1.21 -55.16
CA GLU A 572 11.25 0.71 -55.72
C GLU A 572 10.12 1.74 -55.64
N ASN A 573 9.20 1.70 -56.60
CA ASN A 573 7.98 2.53 -56.60
C ASN A 573 8.24 4.03 -56.42
N THR A 574 9.34 4.55 -56.97
CA THR A 574 9.83 5.91 -56.71
C THR A 574 9.58 6.83 -57.93
N ARG A 575 9.55 8.15 -57.72
CA ARG A 575 9.61 9.18 -58.77
C ARG A 575 10.85 10.03 -58.59
N ILE A 576 11.63 10.20 -59.64
CA ILE A 576 12.80 11.09 -59.64
C ILE A 576 12.61 12.03 -60.82
N LEU A 577 12.46 13.32 -60.51
CA LEU A 577 12.06 14.38 -61.42
C LEU A 577 13.13 15.48 -61.38
N GLU A 578 13.44 16.04 -62.55
CA GLU A 578 14.12 17.35 -62.70
C GLU A 578 15.40 17.48 -61.85
N THR A 579 16.35 16.55 -61.99
CA THR A 579 17.65 16.71 -61.33
C THR A 579 18.54 17.69 -62.11
N GLY A 580 19.29 18.55 -61.42
CA GLY A 580 20.21 19.53 -62.00
C GLY A 580 21.44 18.93 -62.70
N ALA A 581 22.54 19.67 -62.78
CA ALA A 581 23.72 19.39 -63.62
C ALA A 581 24.60 18.17 -63.19
N GLY A 582 24.03 17.19 -62.49
CA GLY A 582 24.71 15.94 -62.11
C GLY A 582 24.92 14.99 -63.29
N ASP A 583 25.87 14.06 -63.13
CA ASP A 583 26.18 13.03 -64.13
C ASP A 583 25.02 12.02 -64.29
N ALA A 584 24.28 11.74 -63.20
CA ALA A 584 23.12 10.86 -63.22
C ALA A 584 22.16 11.04 -62.03
N MET A 585 20.94 10.54 -62.17
CA MET A 585 19.93 10.59 -61.12
C MET A 585 20.25 9.61 -59.99
N ILE A 586 20.66 8.38 -60.31
CA ILE A 586 21.15 7.36 -59.37
C ILE A 586 22.57 6.94 -59.77
N ILE A 587 23.49 6.92 -58.82
CA ILE A 587 24.86 6.46 -58.99
C ILE A 587 25.19 5.37 -57.98
N MET A 588 25.77 4.26 -58.46
CA MET A 588 26.35 3.21 -57.64
C MET A 588 27.80 2.96 -58.07
N ASN A 589 28.75 3.25 -57.18
CA ASN A 589 30.19 3.07 -57.41
C ASN A 589 30.76 1.99 -56.49
N ALA A 590 31.59 1.12 -57.06
CA ALA A 590 32.34 0.08 -56.35
C ALA A 590 33.84 0.27 -56.58
N ASP A 591 34.52 0.84 -55.57
CA ASP A 591 35.90 1.31 -55.63
C ASP A 591 36.80 0.48 -54.72
N ASN A 592 38.11 0.41 -55.03
CA ASN A 592 39.14 -0.24 -54.18
C ASN A 592 38.78 -1.66 -53.65
N ALA A 593 38.17 -2.48 -54.51
CA ALA A 593 37.67 -3.83 -54.25
C ALA A 593 36.37 -3.92 -53.41
N GLY A 594 35.63 -2.80 -53.31
CA GLY A 594 34.26 -2.77 -52.77
C GLY A 594 33.28 -3.53 -53.65
N SER A 595 32.22 -4.06 -53.06
CA SER A 595 31.15 -4.78 -53.76
C SER A 595 29.81 -4.05 -53.62
N GLY A 596 28.81 -4.48 -54.37
CA GLY A 596 27.47 -4.00 -54.15
C GLY A 596 26.40 -4.64 -55.01
N ASN A 597 25.16 -4.39 -54.63
CA ASN A 597 23.97 -4.75 -55.37
C ASN A 597 23.08 -3.51 -55.50
N ILE A 598 22.59 -3.26 -56.71
CA ILE A 598 21.56 -2.26 -56.93
C ILE A 598 20.34 -2.90 -57.59
N THR A 599 19.17 -2.71 -56.99
CA THR A 599 17.87 -3.07 -57.55
C THR A 599 17.05 -1.82 -57.76
N VAL A 600 16.67 -1.51 -59.00
CA VAL A 600 15.79 -0.38 -59.35
C VAL A 600 14.55 -0.92 -60.07
N ASN A 601 13.39 -0.79 -59.44
CA ASN A 601 12.16 -1.39 -59.94
C ASN A 601 10.94 -0.47 -59.85
N ASN A 602 10.16 -0.38 -60.94
CA ASN A 602 8.95 0.47 -60.97
C ASN A 602 9.21 1.95 -60.64
N THR A 603 10.36 2.47 -61.07
CA THR A 603 10.78 3.86 -60.88
C THR A 603 10.51 4.68 -62.14
N TYR A 604 10.04 5.91 -61.94
CA TYR A 604 9.78 6.88 -63.02
C TYR A 604 10.84 7.97 -62.98
N PHE A 605 11.56 8.15 -64.08
CA PHE A 605 12.61 9.15 -64.26
C PHE A 605 12.19 10.17 -65.33
N THR A 606 12.30 11.45 -65.02
CA THR A 606 12.12 12.53 -66.01
C THR A 606 13.14 13.64 -65.82
N ASP A 607 13.63 14.16 -66.94
CA ASP A 607 14.36 15.42 -67.02
C ASP A 607 13.66 16.32 -68.06
N ASP A 608 13.09 17.43 -67.57
CA ASP A 608 12.40 18.44 -68.39
C ASP A 608 13.23 19.73 -68.53
N THR A 609 14.50 19.73 -68.10
CA THR A 609 15.36 20.89 -68.29
C THR A 609 15.58 21.14 -69.79
N PRO A 610 15.41 22.38 -70.30
CA PRO A 610 15.58 22.64 -71.73
C PRO A 610 17.05 22.46 -72.14
N ASN A 611 17.38 21.29 -72.71
CA ASN A 611 18.68 20.88 -73.26
C ASN A 611 19.63 22.05 -73.61
N VAL A 612 20.50 22.43 -72.67
CA VAL A 612 21.66 23.30 -72.94
C VAL A 612 22.94 22.48 -73.15
N PHE A 613 22.93 21.19 -72.77
CA PHE A 613 24.05 20.26 -72.94
C PHE A 613 23.82 19.28 -74.10
N PRO A 614 24.88 18.88 -74.83
CA PRO A 614 24.79 17.96 -75.97
C PRO A 614 24.53 16.48 -75.60
N PHE A 615 24.35 16.15 -74.32
CA PHE A 615 24.03 14.80 -73.84
C PHE A 615 23.03 14.88 -72.69
N ALA A 616 21.98 14.05 -72.69
CA ALA A 616 21.09 13.91 -71.53
C ALA A 616 21.81 13.16 -70.39
N PRO A 617 21.51 13.47 -69.12
CA PRO A 617 22.04 12.72 -67.98
C PRO A 617 21.53 11.27 -68.02
N ALA A 618 22.26 10.38 -67.34
CA ALA A 618 21.81 9.01 -67.15
C ALA A 618 20.83 8.94 -65.96
N ALA A 619 19.75 8.17 -66.08
CA ALA A 619 18.88 7.81 -64.97
C ALA A 619 19.67 6.98 -63.94
N ILE A 620 20.48 6.04 -64.42
CA ILE A 620 21.25 5.14 -63.57
C ILE A 620 22.67 5.04 -64.11
N ILE A 621 23.66 5.26 -63.24
CA ILE A 621 25.06 4.93 -63.47
C ILE A 621 25.46 3.81 -62.52
N VAL A 622 26.05 2.76 -63.10
CA VAL A 622 26.65 1.66 -62.34
C VAL A 622 28.12 1.60 -62.74
N LYS A 623 29.01 1.93 -61.80
CA LYS A 623 30.47 1.99 -61.99
C LYS A 623 31.16 0.93 -61.12
N ASN A 624 31.93 0.06 -61.76
CA ASN A 624 32.84 -0.86 -61.06
C ASN A 624 34.27 -0.56 -61.52
N ASP A 625 35.02 0.11 -60.65
CA ASP A 625 36.36 0.60 -60.96
C ASP A 625 37.45 -0.29 -60.30
N SER A 626 37.08 -1.49 -59.85
CA SER A 626 37.96 -2.36 -59.07
C SER A 626 37.62 -3.86 -59.14
N SER A 627 38.26 -4.69 -58.29
CA SER A 627 38.12 -6.16 -58.31
C SER A 627 36.89 -6.72 -57.59
N GLY A 628 35.92 -5.90 -57.20
CA GLY A 628 34.73 -6.33 -56.45
C GLY A 628 33.60 -6.89 -57.33
N LEU A 629 32.55 -7.41 -56.70
CA LEU A 629 31.33 -7.87 -57.37
C LEU A 629 30.28 -6.76 -57.37
N LEU A 630 29.77 -6.39 -58.55
CA LEU A 630 28.67 -5.42 -58.68
C LEU A 630 27.51 -6.02 -59.47
N ASP A 631 26.38 -6.25 -58.80
CA ASP A 631 25.16 -6.78 -59.41
C ASP A 631 24.11 -5.67 -59.57
N ALA A 632 23.52 -5.53 -60.75
CA ALA A 632 22.48 -4.55 -61.05
C ALA A 632 21.21 -5.24 -61.59
N THR A 633 20.05 -4.95 -60.99
CA THR A 633 18.73 -5.39 -61.46
C THR A 633 17.86 -4.17 -61.73
N ILE A 634 17.58 -3.88 -62.99
CA ILE A 634 16.88 -2.69 -63.44
C ILE A 634 15.66 -3.12 -64.23
N THR A 635 14.48 -3.07 -63.60
CA THR A 635 13.26 -3.64 -64.17
C THR A 635 12.02 -2.76 -64.08
N ASN A 636 11.13 -2.83 -65.07
CA ASN A 636 9.83 -2.16 -65.04
C ASN A 636 9.90 -0.63 -64.84
N ASN A 637 11.01 0.01 -65.21
CA ASN A 637 11.19 1.45 -65.04
C ASN A 637 10.72 2.21 -66.28
N ASN A 638 10.37 3.48 -66.10
CA ASN A 638 10.07 4.40 -67.19
C ASN A 638 11.07 5.57 -67.13
N ALA A 639 11.88 5.72 -68.17
CA ALA A 639 12.86 6.79 -68.32
C ALA A 639 12.45 7.68 -69.48
N ASP A 640 12.09 8.93 -69.20
CA ASP A 640 11.59 9.87 -70.20
C ASP A 640 12.49 11.11 -70.25
N GLY A 641 13.21 11.30 -71.37
CA GLY A 641 14.14 12.41 -71.56
C GLY A 641 15.58 12.13 -71.11
N VAL A 642 15.87 10.93 -70.60
CA VAL A 642 17.18 10.55 -70.02
C VAL A 642 17.68 9.21 -70.57
N GLN A 643 18.99 8.94 -70.43
CA GLN A 643 19.57 7.63 -70.75
C GLN A 643 19.27 6.64 -69.62
N LEU A 644 18.72 5.44 -69.87
CA LEU A 644 18.27 4.57 -68.77
C LEU A 644 19.41 4.06 -67.89
N LEU A 645 20.46 3.53 -68.52
CA LEU A 645 21.60 2.96 -67.83
C LEU A 645 22.87 3.31 -68.59
N LEU A 646 23.82 3.87 -67.88
CA LEU A 646 25.23 3.87 -68.27
C LEU A 646 25.97 2.92 -67.32
N LEU A 647 26.36 1.77 -67.85
CA LEU A 647 27.18 0.83 -67.11
C LEU A 647 28.63 1.02 -67.51
N ASN A 648 29.47 1.44 -66.58
CA ASN A 648 30.90 1.61 -66.80
C ASN A 648 31.67 0.59 -65.96
N HIS A 649 32.43 -0.26 -66.63
CA HIS A 649 33.34 -1.21 -66.00
C HIS A 649 34.75 -0.82 -66.42
N ASP A 650 35.54 -0.28 -65.50
CA ASP A 650 36.85 0.31 -65.82
C ASP A 650 37.92 -0.01 -64.76
N ASP A 651 38.75 -1.01 -65.00
CA ASP A 651 39.80 -1.42 -64.06
C ASP A 651 41.11 -0.64 -64.30
N LEU A 652 41.15 0.66 -63.95
CA LEU A 652 42.32 1.55 -64.12
C LEU A 652 43.22 1.65 -62.87
N GLY A 653 42.93 0.90 -61.82
CA GLY A 653 43.60 0.98 -60.51
C GLY A 653 45.04 0.43 -60.49
N SER A 654 45.97 1.18 -59.88
CA SER A 654 47.41 0.90 -59.87
C SER A 654 47.81 -0.38 -59.13
N GLY A 655 48.03 -1.48 -59.87
CA GLY A 655 48.96 -2.56 -59.49
C GLY A 655 48.43 -3.76 -58.70
N GLY A 656 47.10 -3.91 -58.54
CA GLY A 656 46.47 -5.14 -58.04
C GLY A 656 46.05 -6.07 -59.20
N ALA A 657 45.95 -7.38 -58.97
CA ALA A 657 45.49 -8.31 -59.99
C ALA A 657 43.98 -8.11 -60.28
N ALA A 658 43.69 -7.43 -61.39
CA ALA A 658 42.39 -7.17 -62.00
C ALA A 658 41.54 -8.43 -62.22
N ASN A 659 40.32 -8.48 -61.64
CA ASN A 659 39.31 -9.53 -61.88
C ASN A 659 37.92 -9.14 -61.31
N GLY A 660 37.50 -7.88 -61.45
CA GLY A 660 36.16 -7.43 -61.04
C GLY A 660 35.07 -8.12 -61.85
N THR A 661 33.92 -8.43 -61.25
CA THR A 661 32.78 -9.01 -61.97
C THR A 661 31.58 -8.08 -61.86
N THR A 662 31.02 -7.66 -62.99
CA THR A 662 29.77 -6.92 -63.03
C THR A 662 28.68 -7.74 -63.71
N ARG A 663 27.47 -7.79 -63.13
CA ARG A 663 26.31 -8.42 -63.77
C ARG A 663 25.15 -7.44 -63.82
N ALA A 664 24.44 -7.38 -64.95
CA ALA A 664 23.24 -6.55 -65.06
C ALA A 664 22.07 -7.29 -65.71
N LEU A 665 20.90 -7.22 -65.07
CA LEU A 665 19.61 -7.60 -65.63
C LEU A 665 18.81 -6.32 -65.93
N ILE A 666 18.52 -6.07 -67.19
CA ILE A 666 17.76 -4.90 -67.65
C ILE A 666 16.50 -5.41 -68.34
N SER A 667 15.33 -5.32 -67.70
CA SER A 667 14.12 -5.96 -68.23
C SER A 667 12.84 -5.13 -68.12
N ASN A 668 12.00 -5.18 -69.15
CA ASN A 668 10.67 -4.54 -69.16
C ASN A 668 10.69 -3.02 -68.90
N ASN A 669 11.78 -2.32 -69.23
CA ASN A 669 11.86 -0.87 -69.07
C ASN A 669 11.34 -0.15 -70.32
N THR A 670 10.77 1.04 -70.16
CA THR A 670 10.42 1.96 -71.24
C THR A 670 11.39 3.14 -71.20
N VAL A 671 11.98 3.51 -72.34
CA VAL A 671 12.96 4.59 -72.44
C VAL A 671 12.58 5.49 -73.61
N ASP A 672 12.35 6.78 -73.37
CA ASP A 672 12.09 7.78 -74.40
C ASP A 672 13.29 8.74 -74.49
N VAL A 673 14.04 8.64 -75.59
CA VAL A 673 15.25 9.44 -75.80
C VAL A 673 14.88 10.74 -76.50
N ARG A 674 15.00 11.89 -75.81
CA ARG A 674 14.60 13.20 -76.34
C ARG A 674 15.75 14.07 -76.88
N SER A 675 17.02 13.75 -76.62
CA SER A 675 18.18 14.59 -76.97
C SER A 675 19.08 14.01 -78.07
N GLU A 676 19.62 14.89 -78.92
CA GLU A 676 20.59 14.51 -79.96
C GLU A 676 21.89 14.00 -79.32
N GLY A 677 22.42 12.85 -79.75
CA GLY A 677 23.67 12.27 -79.24
C GLY A 677 23.53 11.34 -78.02
N SER A 678 22.32 11.17 -77.49
CA SER A 678 22.03 10.28 -76.37
C SER A 678 21.78 8.83 -76.77
N ILE A 679 21.94 7.92 -75.82
CA ILE A 679 21.80 6.47 -76.01
C ILE A 679 20.73 5.96 -75.03
N GLY A 680 19.85 5.08 -75.50
CA GLY A 680 18.79 4.54 -74.64
C GLY A 680 19.36 3.71 -73.49
N ILE A 681 20.15 2.68 -73.81
CA ILE A 681 20.92 1.86 -72.87
C ILE A 681 22.36 1.84 -73.33
N ASP A 682 23.30 2.29 -72.49
CA ASP A 682 24.72 2.39 -72.80
C ASP A 682 25.56 1.51 -71.88
N VAL A 683 26.45 0.75 -72.48
CA VAL A 683 27.36 -0.16 -71.77
C VAL A 683 28.77 0.07 -72.27
N ILE A 684 29.66 0.41 -71.35
CA ILE A 684 31.07 0.67 -71.59
C ILE A 684 31.89 -0.29 -70.71
N ALA A 685 32.78 -1.05 -71.34
CA ALA A 685 33.68 -1.98 -70.67
C ALA A 685 35.13 -1.77 -71.14
N SER A 686 36.04 -1.65 -70.19
CA SER A 686 37.47 -1.42 -70.36
C SER A 686 38.24 -2.17 -69.26
N GLU A 687 39.32 -2.86 -69.61
CA GLU A 687 40.13 -3.63 -68.64
C GLU A 687 41.63 -3.31 -68.84
N THR A 688 42.47 -3.34 -67.81
CA THR A 688 43.93 -3.18 -67.99
C THR A 688 44.73 -4.38 -67.47
N GLY A 689 44.49 -5.58 -68.02
CA GLY A 689 45.23 -6.79 -67.63
C GLY A 689 45.09 -7.96 -68.61
N PRO A 690 45.96 -8.98 -68.53
CA PRO A 690 45.78 -10.22 -69.26
C PRO A 690 45.29 -11.33 -68.32
N THR A 691 43.99 -11.68 -68.25
CA THR A 691 43.64 -12.91 -67.52
C THR A 691 42.49 -13.78 -68.07
N GLY A 692 42.58 -15.07 -67.71
CA GLY A 692 41.48 -15.90 -67.23
C GLY A 692 40.49 -16.46 -68.25
N THR A 693 39.63 -17.39 -67.86
CA THR A 693 38.64 -18.10 -68.72
C THR A 693 37.18 -17.72 -68.43
N SER A 694 36.91 -16.63 -67.69
CA SER A 694 35.56 -16.14 -67.32
C SER A 694 35.23 -14.81 -68.03
N PRO A 695 33.94 -14.42 -68.19
CA PRO A 695 33.56 -13.05 -68.56
C PRO A 695 33.58 -12.10 -67.36
N ASP A 696 34.01 -10.85 -67.59
CA ASP A 696 34.16 -9.80 -66.57
C ASP A 696 32.88 -8.94 -66.46
N LEU A 697 32.10 -8.89 -67.56
CA LEU A 697 30.77 -8.27 -67.61
C LEU A 697 29.71 -9.24 -68.18
N SER A 698 28.66 -9.53 -67.41
CA SER A 698 27.52 -10.37 -67.84
C SER A 698 26.22 -9.57 -67.89
N LEU A 699 25.53 -9.56 -69.03
CA LEU A 699 24.35 -8.73 -69.27
C LEU A 699 23.16 -9.58 -69.73
N THR A 700 21.99 -9.30 -69.20
CA THR A 700 20.70 -9.82 -69.70
C THR A 700 19.78 -8.64 -69.96
N ILE A 701 19.50 -8.35 -71.24
CA ILE A 701 18.70 -7.20 -71.67
C ILE A 701 17.46 -7.73 -72.38
N THR A 702 16.29 -7.61 -71.76
CA THR A 702 15.07 -8.26 -72.28
C THR A 702 13.82 -7.42 -72.21
N ASN A 703 12.95 -7.50 -73.23
CA ASN A 703 11.63 -6.87 -73.21
C ASN A 703 11.60 -5.35 -72.94
N ASN A 704 12.70 -4.62 -73.18
CA ASN A 704 12.73 -3.17 -73.06
C ASN A 704 12.17 -2.51 -74.31
N THR A 705 11.50 -1.37 -74.16
CA THR A 705 11.03 -0.52 -75.27
C THR A 705 11.82 0.78 -75.25
N VAL A 706 12.54 1.09 -76.33
CA VAL A 706 13.32 2.32 -76.47
C VAL A 706 12.81 3.10 -77.67
N THR A 707 12.35 4.33 -77.44
CA THR A 707 11.90 5.27 -78.46
C THR A 707 13.02 6.26 -78.75
N LEU A 708 13.34 6.44 -80.04
CA LEU A 708 14.37 7.36 -80.53
C LEU A 708 13.73 8.62 -81.16
N PRO A 709 14.37 9.80 -81.07
CA PRO A 709 13.77 11.07 -81.50
C PRO A 709 13.76 11.26 -83.04
N ASP A 710 12.81 12.03 -83.57
CA ASP A 710 12.72 12.35 -85.00
C ASP A 710 13.92 13.18 -85.52
N ASN A 711 14.41 12.87 -86.74
CA ASN A 711 15.32 13.72 -87.56
C ASN A 711 16.71 14.06 -86.98
N VAL A 712 17.51 13.05 -86.60
CA VAL A 712 18.84 13.27 -86.02
C VAL A 712 19.95 13.41 -87.08
N PHE A 713 20.82 14.42 -86.95
CA PHE A 713 22.03 14.63 -87.80
C PHE A 713 23.28 13.85 -87.32
N PHE A 714 23.25 13.28 -86.11
CA PHE A 714 24.32 12.52 -85.45
C PHE A 714 23.84 11.11 -85.04
N PHE A 715 24.77 10.18 -84.82
CA PHE A 715 24.48 8.78 -84.46
C PHE A 715 23.82 8.70 -83.07
N VAL A 716 22.53 8.37 -83.01
CA VAL A 716 21.81 7.95 -81.79
C VAL A 716 21.64 6.43 -81.81
N SER A 717 21.79 5.78 -80.65
CA SER A 717 21.71 4.33 -80.51
C SER A 717 20.68 3.92 -79.46
N GLY A 718 19.81 2.96 -79.79
CA GLY A 718 18.84 2.42 -78.83
C GLY A 718 19.53 1.62 -77.72
N LEU A 719 20.46 0.75 -78.10
CA LEU A 719 21.38 0.04 -77.21
C LEU A 719 22.79 0.15 -77.77
N ARG A 720 23.76 0.55 -76.95
CA ARG A 720 25.19 0.52 -77.29
C ARG A 720 25.96 -0.39 -76.32
N ILE A 721 26.84 -1.23 -76.86
CA ILE A 721 27.84 -1.97 -76.09
C ILE A 721 29.22 -1.67 -76.67
N ASN A 722 30.08 -1.06 -75.88
CA ASN A 722 31.44 -0.71 -76.24
C ASN A 722 32.44 -1.46 -75.34
N ALA A 723 33.23 -2.35 -75.93
CA ALA A 723 34.26 -3.13 -75.23
C ALA A 723 35.65 -2.76 -75.76
N THR A 724 36.57 -2.42 -74.86
CA THR A 724 37.93 -1.93 -75.18
C THR A 724 38.98 -2.57 -74.25
N ASN A 725 40.28 -2.42 -74.56
CA ASN A 725 41.40 -2.84 -73.69
C ASN A 725 41.36 -4.32 -73.18
N ASN A 726 40.90 -5.29 -73.98
CA ASN A 726 40.74 -6.72 -73.61
C ASN A 726 39.50 -7.08 -72.77
N ALA A 727 38.60 -6.14 -72.46
CA ALA A 727 37.39 -6.43 -71.69
C ALA A 727 36.51 -7.54 -72.34
N ARG A 728 35.89 -8.38 -71.51
CA ARG A 728 34.96 -9.43 -71.98
C ARG A 728 33.53 -9.17 -71.54
N VAL A 729 32.64 -9.00 -72.53
CA VAL A 729 31.20 -8.80 -72.34
C VAL A 729 30.45 -10.03 -72.83
N ASN A 730 29.61 -10.62 -71.99
CA ASN A 730 28.67 -11.68 -72.38
C ASN A 730 27.23 -11.15 -72.25
N ALA A 731 26.54 -10.94 -73.37
CA ALA A 731 25.21 -10.35 -73.40
C ALA A 731 24.15 -11.29 -73.97
N GLN A 732 23.04 -11.43 -73.25
CA GLN A 732 21.81 -12.04 -73.71
C GLN A 732 20.81 -10.92 -74.02
N ILE A 733 20.43 -10.76 -75.29
CA ILE A 733 19.55 -9.68 -75.75
C ILE A 733 18.34 -10.30 -76.45
N THR A 734 17.14 -10.21 -75.86
CA THR A 734 15.93 -10.83 -76.41
C THR A 734 14.65 -10.02 -76.17
N GLY A 735 13.77 -9.90 -77.17
CA GLY A 735 12.44 -9.32 -76.97
C GLY A 735 12.38 -7.80 -76.78
N ASN A 736 13.49 -7.08 -76.99
CA ASN A 736 13.51 -5.62 -76.93
C ASN A 736 12.95 -4.99 -78.23
N THR A 737 12.27 -3.85 -78.10
CA THR A 737 11.71 -3.06 -79.18
C THR A 737 12.44 -1.72 -79.26
N PHE A 738 12.92 -1.35 -80.46
CA PHE A 738 13.57 -0.07 -80.72
C PHE A 738 12.74 0.70 -81.76
N GLU A 739 11.93 1.64 -81.30
CA GLU A 739 11.02 2.41 -82.13
C GLU A 739 11.70 3.70 -82.60
N SER A 740 11.61 4.00 -83.90
CA SER A 740 11.92 5.30 -84.46
C SER A 740 10.73 5.78 -85.30
N ASP A 741 10.27 7.00 -85.08
CA ASP A 741 9.23 7.67 -85.88
C ASP A 741 9.77 8.20 -87.24
N ALA A 742 11.09 8.29 -87.40
CA ALA A 742 11.71 8.95 -88.54
C ALA A 742 11.76 8.08 -89.81
N THR A 743 11.35 8.68 -90.93
CA THR A 743 11.54 8.15 -92.30
C THR A 743 12.93 8.49 -92.89
N GLY A 744 13.86 8.99 -92.05
CA GLY A 744 15.19 9.48 -92.42
C GLY A 744 16.33 8.70 -91.75
N SER A 745 17.40 8.44 -92.50
CA SER A 745 18.57 7.65 -92.12
C SER A 745 19.44 8.33 -91.05
N GLY A 746 19.45 7.86 -89.80
CA GLY A 746 20.36 8.41 -88.77
C GLY A 746 20.56 7.59 -87.50
N GLY A 747 19.58 6.80 -87.04
CA GLY A 747 19.70 6.03 -85.78
C GLY A 747 20.05 4.54 -85.96
N SER A 748 20.82 3.99 -85.02
CA SER A 748 21.11 2.55 -84.90
C SER A 748 20.21 1.94 -83.80
N GLY A 749 19.47 0.86 -84.09
CA GLY A 749 18.71 0.17 -83.04
C GLY A 749 19.63 -0.45 -81.98
N ILE A 750 20.65 -1.17 -82.44
CA ILE A 750 21.70 -1.75 -81.59
C ILE A 750 23.06 -1.46 -82.23
N GLU A 751 23.98 -0.94 -81.44
CA GLU A 751 25.37 -0.63 -81.80
C GLU A 751 26.33 -1.45 -80.95
N LEU A 752 27.26 -2.15 -81.60
CA LEU A 752 28.31 -2.93 -80.93
C LEU A 752 29.67 -2.42 -81.40
N GLN A 753 30.49 -1.96 -80.47
CA GLN A 753 31.85 -1.51 -80.69
C GLN A 753 32.81 -2.43 -79.93
N GLN A 754 33.77 -3.02 -80.65
CA GLN A 754 34.79 -3.92 -80.11
C GLN A 754 36.16 -3.42 -80.57
N LEU A 755 37.02 -3.07 -79.63
CA LEU A 755 38.37 -2.53 -79.86
C LEU A 755 39.43 -3.40 -79.16
N ASP A 756 40.65 -3.44 -79.71
CA ASP A 756 41.78 -4.25 -79.20
C ASP A 756 41.47 -5.76 -79.13
N SER A 757 41.97 -6.49 -78.11
CA SER A 757 41.69 -7.92 -77.91
C SER A 757 40.43 -8.18 -77.06
N SER A 758 39.52 -7.21 -76.95
CA SER A 758 38.25 -7.37 -76.23
C SER A 758 37.37 -8.44 -76.87
N ILE A 759 36.37 -8.95 -76.15
CA ILE A 759 35.43 -9.98 -76.63
C ILE A 759 34.00 -9.58 -76.28
N VAL A 760 33.11 -9.53 -77.27
CA VAL A 760 31.65 -9.42 -77.06
C VAL A 760 30.97 -10.73 -77.51
N ASN A 761 30.48 -11.51 -76.55
CA ASN A 761 29.73 -12.74 -76.78
C ASN A 761 28.23 -12.45 -76.75
N LEU A 762 27.52 -12.79 -77.82
CA LEU A 762 26.06 -12.71 -77.90
C LEU A 762 25.46 -14.12 -77.91
N ALA A 763 24.51 -14.41 -77.01
CA ALA A 763 23.80 -15.68 -77.04
C ALA A 763 22.79 -15.73 -78.23
N SER A 764 22.82 -16.79 -79.03
CA SER A 764 21.86 -17.01 -80.14
C SER A 764 20.58 -17.71 -79.66
N PRO A 765 19.38 -17.47 -80.25
CA PRO A 765 19.14 -16.60 -81.41
C PRO A 765 18.69 -15.18 -81.02
N PHE A 766 19.20 -14.20 -81.75
CA PHE A 766 18.68 -12.85 -81.85
C PHE A 766 17.29 -12.89 -82.51
N ALA A 767 16.22 -12.99 -81.72
CA ALA A 767 14.85 -12.92 -82.21
C ALA A 767 14.39 -11.45 -82.14
N GLY A 768 14.47 -10.76 -83.28
CA GLY A 768 14.08 -9.35 -83.38
C GLY A 768 12.58 -9.15 -83.18
N GLY A 769 12.22 -8.25 -82.26
CA GLY A 769 10.97 -7.49 -82.32
C GLY A 769 11.01 -6.48 -83.48
N ASP A 770 9.89 -5.84 -83.78
CA ASP A 770 9.68 -4.95 -84.92
C ASP A 770 10.76 -3.86 -85.03
N ASN A 771 11.82 -4.12 -85.81
CA ASN A 771 12.86 -3.14 -86.13
C ASN A 771 12.40 -2.27 -87.30
N ASN A 772 11.74 -1.15 -87.02
CA ASN A 772 11.52 -0.11 -88.03
C ASN A 772 12.76 0.79 -88.23
N ALA A 773 13.79 0.64 -87.37
CA ALA A 773 15.06 1.34 -87.50
C ALA A 773 15.94 0.72 -88.61
N THR A 774 16.06 1.44 -89.73
CA THR A 774 16.90 1.09 -90.88
C THR A 774 18.40 1.22 -90.58
N ASN A 775 18.98 0.23 -89.90
CA ASN A 775 20.37 -0.27 -89.99
C ASN A 775 20.80 -0.88 -88.64
N THR A 776 21.02 -2.19 -88.61
CA THR A 776 21.90 -2.80 -87.61
C THR A 776 23.33 -2.53 -88.05
N PHE A 777 23.96 -1.46 -87.56
CA PHE A 777 25.37 -1.18 -87.81
C PHE A 777 26.22 -2.10 -86.94
N LEU A 778 26.62 -3.25 -87.49
CA LEU A 778 27.68 -4.07 -86.93
C LEU A 778 29.04 -3.55 -87.46
N THR A 779 29.56 -2.47 -86.88
CA THR A 779 30.91 -1.99 -87.23
C THR A 779 31.97 -2.72 -86.42
N ALA A 780 32.51 -3.81 -86.97
CA ALA A 780 33.77 -4.36 -86.48
C ALA A 780 34.94 -3.49 -86.99
N GLN A 781 35.43 -2.52 -86.20
CA GLN A 781 36.73 -1.89 -86.46
C GLN A 781 37.86 -2.75 -85.86
N ASN A 782 38.27 -3.74 -86.66
CA ASN A 782 39.47 -4.59 -86.60
C ASN A 782 40.77 -3.75 -86.83
N PRO A 783 42.07 -4.17 -86.64
CA PRO A 783 42.74 -5.22 -85.85
C PRO A 783 43.90 -4.71 -84.93
N ALA A 784 44.35 -5.54 -83.99
CA ALA A 784 45.79 -5.76 -83.77
C ALA A 784 46.08 -7.28 -83.83
N SER A 785 46.28 -7.79 -85.05
CA SER A 785 46.84 -9.12 -85.35
C SER A 785 46.12 -10.35 -84.79
N GLU A 786 44.94 -10.74 -85.34
CA GLU A 786 44.59 -12.11 -85.79
C GLU A 786 43.10 -12.20 -86.25
N SER A 787 42.70 -13.32 -86.88
CA SER A 787 41.49 -13.44 -87.74
C SER A 787 40.15 -13.46 -86.97
N PRO A 788 39.08 -12.78 -87.43
CA PRO A 788 37.77 -12.77 -86.78
C PRO A 788 36.94 -14.04 -87.05
N HIS A 789 36.27 -14.56 -86.03
CA HIS A 789 35.28 -15.64 -86.13
C HIS A 789 33.89 -15.06 -86.48
N PHE A 790 33.26 -15.61 -87.52
CA PHE A 790 31.90 -15.29 -87.95
C PHE A 790 30.84 -15.77 -86.93
N ILE A 791 29.83 -14.94 -86.63
CA ILE A 791 28.51 -15.44 -86.24
C ILE A 791 27.56 -15.25 -87.43
N THR A 792 26.99 -16.37 -87.88
CA THR A 792 26.03 -16.49 -88.98
C THR A 792 24.63 -16.66 -88.39
N GLY A 793 23.63 -15.93 -88.90
CA GLY A 793 22.22 -16.11 -88.53
C GLY A 793 21.29 -15.42 -89.52
N ILE A 794 20.45 -16.21 -90.21
CA ILE A 794 19.55 -15.83 -91.30
C ILE A 794 18.24 -15.23 -90.72
N PHE A 795 17.81 -14.06 -91.23
CA PHE A 795 16.54 -13.41 -90.86
C PHE A 795 15.35 -13.99 -91.67
N GLY A 796 14.35 -14.52 -90.97
CA GLY A 796 13.08 -14.98 -91.55
C GLY A 796 11.93 -14.05 -91.16
N VAL A 797 11.20 -13.54 -92.15
CA VAL A 797 10.03 -12.66 -91.98
C VAL A 797 8.77 -13.45 -91.60
N GLY A 798 8.08 -13.03 -90.53
CA GLY A 798 6.79 -13.55 -90.08
C GLY A 798 5.69 -12.49 -90.17
N ALA A 799 4.51 -12.89 -90.63
CA ALA A 799 3.34 -12.06 -90.96
C ALA A 799 2.56 -11.56 -89.71
N PRO A 800 1.64 -10.58 -89.84
CA PRO A 800 1.14 -9.75 -88.73
C PRO A 800 0.00 -10.40 -87.93
N VAL A 801 -0.11 -10.04 -86.64
CA VAL A 801 -1.25 -10.37 -85.75
C VAL A 801 -1.82 -9.07 -85.13
N PRO A 802 -3.17 -8.88 -85.08
CA PRO A 802 -3.84 -7.64 -84.67
C PRO A 802 -4.09 -7.54 -83.12
N PRO A 803 -4.63 -6.42 -82.59
CA PRO A 803 -4.21 -5.79 -81.33
C PRO A 803 -4.84 -6.33 -80.04
N ALA A 804 -4.17 -5.96 -78.94
CA ALA A 804 -4.42 -6.33 -77.55
C ALA A 804 -5.79 -5.94 -76.98
N THR A 805 -6.28 -6.77 -76.04
CA THR A 805 -7.24 -6.35 -75.02
C THR A 805 -6.70 -6.72 -73.64
N THR A 806 -6.93 -5.79 -72.70
CA THR A 806 -6.40 -5.70 -71.35
C THR A 806 -7.06 -6.69 -70.38
N THR A 807 -6.31 -7.24 -69.42
CA THR A 807 -6.76 -7.52 -68.03
C THR A 807 -5.59 -7.97 -67.13
N ALA A 808 -5.69 -7.62 -65.85
CA ALA A 808 -4.66 -7.54 -64.80
C ALA A 808 -4.11 -8.87 -64.24
N PRO A 809 -2.96 -8.86 -63.52
CA PRO A 809 -2.43 -10.03 -62.82
C PRO A 809 -2.74 -10.04 -61.31
N SER A 810 -2.88 -11.23 -60.75
CA SER A 810 -2.78 -11.57 -59.31
C SER A 810 -2.38 -13.07 -59.21
N PRO A 811 -1.82 -13.57 -58.10
CA PRO A 811 -0.37 -13.68 -57.89
C PRO A 811 0.12 -15.13 -57.83
N LEU A 812 1.46 -15.27 -57.90
CA LEU A 812 2.22 -16.51 -57.85
C LEU A 812 2.20 -17.15 -56.45
N VAL A 813 1.98 -18.46 -56.40
CA VAL A 813 2.00 -19.32 -55.21
C VAL A 813 3.44 -19.67 -54.84
N VAL A 814 3.83 -19.40 -53.59
CA VAL A 814 5.07 -19.89 -52.95
C VAL A 814 4.77 -21.22 -52.23
N ALA A 815 5.69 -22.17 -52.36
CA ALA A 815 5.67 -23.48 -51.72
C ALA A 815 6.04 -23.41 -50.21
N PRO A 816 5.51 -24.31 -49.36
CA PRO A 816 5.88 -24.38 -47.95
C PRO A 816 7.15 -25.21 -47.70
N PRO A 817 7.85 -24.99 -46.57
CA PRO A 817 9.12 -25.62 -46.22
C PRO A 817 8.99 -27.02 -45.58
N ILE A 818 10.12 -27.72 -45.65
CA ILE A 818 10.44 -29.04 -45.11
C ILE A 818 10.54 -29.01 -43.57
N GLN A 819 10.01 -30.05 -42.91
CA GLN A 819 10.31 -30.41 -41.52
C GLN A 819 11.53 -31.33 -41.43
N ASP A 820 12.32 -31.22 -40.35
CA ASP A 820 12.72 -32.25 -39.35
C ASP A 820 14.04 -31.82 -38.63
N PRO A 821 14.54 -32.44 -37.53
CA PRO A 821 13.99 -32.97 -36.26
C PRO A 821 14.59 -32.23 -35.02
N GLY A 822 14.20 -32.65 -33.82
CA GLY A 822 14.56 -32.06 -32.54
C GLY A 822 15.98 -32.25 -31.97
N ASP A 823 16.20 -31.41 -30.96
CA ASP A 823 16.83 -31.64 -29.64
C ASP A 823 18.35 -31.86 -29.51
N ILE A 824 19.01 -30.93 -28.80
CA ILE A 824 19.87 -31.22 -27.65
C ILE A 824 20.01 -29.97 -26.77
N GLY A 825 19.59 -30.08 -25.52
CA GLY A 825 19.72 -29.04 -24.50
C GLY A 825 21.13 -28.82 -23.95
N LEU A 826 21.12 -27.97 -22.90
CA LEU A 826 22.18 -27.53 -21.98
C LEU A 826 22.83 -26.19 -22.31
N VAL A 827 22.24 -25.09 -21.82
CA VAL A 827 22.87 -24.12 -20.91
C VAL A 827 21.75 -23.42 -20.13
N GLY A 828 21.65 -23.64 -18.81
CA GLY A 828 20.91 -22.74 -17.93
C GLY A 828 21.86 -21.67 -17.39
N PRO A 829 21.59 -20.38 -17.58
CA PRO A 829 22.21 -19.31 -16.79
C PRO A 829 21.23 -18.80 -15.71
N ALA A 830 21.81 -18.24 -14.67
CA ALA A 830 21.08 -17.53 -13.61
C ALA A 830 20.32 -16.30 -14.15
N GLY A 831 19.16 -16.00 -13.57
CA GLY A 831 18.65 -14.62 -13.50
C GLY A 831 17.36 -14.27 -14.23
N ASP A 832 16.34 -15.13 -14.29
CA ASP A 832 15.01 -14.71 -14.74
C ASP A 832 14.14 -14.36 -13.53
N GLY A 833 13.77 -13.08 -13.42
CA GLY A 833 12.81 -12.58 -12.44
C GLY A 833 11.40 -13.13 -12.69
N LEU A 834 10.52 -12.94 -11.71
CA LEU A 834 9.11 -13.35 -11.79
C LEU A 834 8.44 -12.78 -13.06
N SER A 835 7.88 -13.64 -13.92
CA SER A 835 7.17 -13.19 -15.13
C SER A 835 5.74 -12.74 -14.79
N GLN A 836 5.21 -11.78 -15.54
CA GLN A 836 3.82 -11.33 -15.36
C GLN A 836 2.82 -12.48 -15.57
N SER A 837 3.12 -13.44 -16.47
CA SER A 837 2.28 -14.62 -16.68
C SER A 837 2.21 -15.56 -15.46
N ASP A 838 3.30 -15.71 -14.71
CA ASP A 838 3.32 -16.52 -13.49
C ASP A 838 2.52 -15.85 -12.37
N LEU A 839 2.62 -14.51 -12.29
CA LEU A 839 1.84 -13.70 -11.37
C LEU A 839 0.34 -13.75 -11.69
N ASP A 840 -0.05 -13.61 -12.95
CA ASP A 840 -1.45 -13.67 -13.39
C ASP A 840 -2.09 -15.05 -13.09
N ALA A 841 -1.31 -16.12 -13.22
CA ALA A 841 -1.75 -17.47 -12.87
C ALA A 841 -1.97 -17.62 -11.36
N ALA A 842 -1.02 -17.14 -10.54
CA ALA A 842 -1.14 -17.14 -9.08
C ALA A 842 -2.33 -16.27 -8.59
N VAL A 843 -2.57 -15.12 -9.22
CA VAL A 843 -3.73 -14.27 -8.95
C VAL A 843 -5.05 -14.99 -9.22
N THR A 844 -5.15 -15.68 -10.36
CA THR A 844 -6.35 -16.42 -10.73
C THR A 844 -6.67 -17.52 -9.71
N GLU A 845 -5.66 -18.26 -9.26
CA GLU A 845 -5.82 -19.28 -8.23
C GLU A 845 -6.11 -18.68 -6.85
N ALA A 846 -5.45 -17.58 -6.48
CA ALA A 846 -5.69 -16.88 -5.22
C ALA A 846 -7.16 -16.42 -5.10
N ILE A 847 -7.73 -15.84 -6.16
CA ILE A 847 -9.16 -15.49 -6.22
C ILE A 847 -10.03 -16.74 -6.07
N THR A 848 -9.64 -17.86 -6.69
CA THR A 848 -10.37 -19.13 -6.59
C THR A 848 -10.40 -19.66 -5.15
N ARG A 849 -9.25 -19.64 -4.45
CA ARG A 849 -9.13 -20.09 -3.06
C ARG A 849 -9.84 -19.15 -2.07
N TRP A 850 -9.75 -17.84 -2.29
CA TRP A 850 -10.52 -16.85 -1.55
C TRP A 850 -12.05 -16.98 -1.80
N THR A 851 -12.46 -17.27 -3.02
CA THR A 851 -13.87 -17.54 -3.36
C THR A 851 -14.37 -18.80 -2.65
N ALA A 852 -13.55 -19.86 -2.60
CA ALA A 852 -13.89 -21.12 -1.96
C ALA A 852 -14.12 -21.01 -0.44
N VAL A 853 -13.54 -19.99 0.22
CA VAL A 853 -13.76 -19.70 1.65
C VAL A 853 -14.96 -18.78 1.92
N GLY A 854 -15.71 -18.37 0.89
CA GLY A 854 -17.04 -17.77 1.03
C GLY A 854 -17.14 -16.25 0.81
N LEU A 855 -16.22 -15.64 0.05
CA LEU A 855 -16.32 -14.22 -0.30
C LEU A 855 -17.64 -13.87 -1.02
N SER A 856 -18.17 -12.69 -0.71
CA SER A 856 -19.32 -12.10 -1.42
C SER A 856 -18.96 -11.66 -2.84
N ALA A 857 -19.97 -11.46 -3.69
CA ALA A 857 -19.76 -11.03 -5.09
C ALA A 857 -19.01 -9.69 -5.20
N ASP A 858 -19.24 -8.77 -4.26
CA ASP A 858 -18.58 -7.46 -4.26
C ASP A 858 -17.10 -7.58 -3.88
N GLN A 859 -16.76 -8.46 -2.93
CA GLN A 859 -15.38 -8.71 -2.53
C GLN A 859 -14.59 -9.45 -3.62
N ILE A 860 -15.26 -10.36 -4.34
CA ILE A 860 -14.68 -11.00 -5.53
C ILE A 860 -14.42 -9.93 -6.60
N ALA A 861 -15.35 -8.99 -6.81
CA ALA A 861 -15.14 -7.87 -7.73
C ALA A 861 -14.00 -6.93 -7.27
N THR A 862 -13.83 -6.72 -5.96
CA THR A 862 -12.68 -6.00 -5.40
C THR A 862 -11.37 -6.70 -5.75
N LEU A 863 -11.25 -8.01 -5.48
CA LEU A 863 -10.03 -8.77 -5.83
C LEU A 863 -9.77 -8.83 -7.34
N GLN A 864 -10.81 -8.93 -8.16
CA GLN A 864 -10.72 -8.89 -9.63
C GLN A 864 -10.31 -7.50 -10.16
N GLY A 865 -10.49 -6.45 -9.35
CA GLY A 865 -10.16 -5.08 -9.69
C GLY A 865 -8.77 -4.63 -9.25
N VAL A 866 -8.02 -5.46 -8.51
CA VAL A 866 -6.67 -5.11 -8.01
C VAL A 866 -5.69 -4.94 -9.16
N ASP A 867 -4.95 -3.83 -9.16
CA ASP A 867 -3.80 -3.62 -10.05
C ASP A 867 -2.56 -4.24 -9.39
N ILE A 868 -2.20 -5.46 -9.80
CA ILE A 868 -1.10 -6.23 -9.25
C ILE A 868 0.07 -6.34 -10.22
N GLN A 869 1.25 -5.88 -9.79
CA GLN A 869 2.45 -5.79 -10.63
C GLN A 869 3.70 -6.24 -9.88
N THR A 870 4.72 -6.69 -10.61
CA THR A 870 6.03 -6.99 -10.04
C THR A 870 6.90 -5.73 -9.88
N GLY A 871 7.76 -5.68 -8.85
CA GLY A 871 8.94 -4.84 -8.85
C GLY A 871 9.66 -4.78 -7.51
N ALA A 872 10.96 -4.49 -7.53
CA ALA A 872 11.84 -4.47 -6.36
C ALA A 872 11.29 -3.68 -5.16
N LEU A 873 11.17 -4.34 -4.00
CA LEU A 873 10.67 -3.76 -2.73
C LEU A 873 11.76 -3.54 -1.67
N GLY A 874 13.03 -3.87 -1.97
CA GLY A 874 14.15 -3.78 -1.03
C GLY A 874 14.33 -5.04 -0.17
N SER A 875 15.38 -5.09 0.66
CA SER A 875 15.75 -6.32 1.38
C SER A 875 14.71 -6.72 2.43
N GLY A 876 14.09 -7.89 2.27
CA GLY A 876 13.23 -8.53 3.28
C GLY A 876 11.72 -8.37 3.11
N LEU A 877 11.25 -7.64 2.09
CA LEU A 877 9.82 -7.52 1.78
C LEU A 877 9.43 -8.41 0.59
N LEU A 878 8.29 -9.10 0.70
CA LEU A 878 7.78 -10.02 -0.33
C LEU A 878 6.66 -9.39 -1.16
N GLY A 879 5.87 -8.50 -0.56
CA GLY A 879 4.79 -7.77 -1.18
C GLY A 879 4.44 -6.50 -0.39
N ILE A 880 3.72 -5.58 -1.02
CA ILE A 880 3.12 -4.42 -0.37
C ILE A 880 1.77 -4.11 -1.01
N THR A 881 0.78 -3.83 -0.16
CA THR A 881 -0.58 -3.43 -0.58
C THR A 881 -0.85 -1.98 -0.19
N LEU A 882 -1.26 -1.16 -1.15
CA LEU A 882 -1.65 0.25 -0.98
C LEU A 882 -3.03 0.48 -1.62
N GLY A 883 -4.09 0.36 -0.82
CA GLY A 883 -5.46 0.43 -1.33
C GLY A 883 -5.74 -0.73 -2.30
N ASN A 884 -5.98 -0.41 -3.57
CA ASN A 884 -6.28 -1.39 -4.63
C ASN A 884 -5.07 -1.70 -5.54
N GLN A 885 -3.87 -1.29 -5.14
CA GLN A 885 -2.61 -1.62 -5.81
C GLN A 885 -1.80 -2.58 -4.95
N VAL A 886 -1.33 -3.67 -5.57
CA VAL A 886 -0.44 -4.65 -4.94
C VAL A 886 0.85 -4.71 -5.74
N ARG A 887 1.98 -4.61 -5.05
CA ARG A 887 3.30 -4.80 -5.68
C ARG A 887 3.97 -6.01 -5.06
N ILE A 888 4.43 -6.93 -5.89
CA ILE A 888 5.15 -8.16 -5.48
C ILE A 888 6.63 -8.00 -5.81
N ASP A 889 7.50 -8.39 -4.89
CA ASP A 889 8.96 -8.26 -5.09
C ASP A 889 9.44 -9.11 -6.28
N ASP A 890 10.39 -8.60 -7.06
CA ASP A 890 10.82 -9.26 -8.30
C ASP A 890 11.73 -10.49 -8.06
N ASN A 891 12.39 -10.56 -6.90
CA ASN A 891 13.38 -11.57 -6.56
C ASN A 891 13.06 -12.39 -5.29
N GLY A 892 11.89 -12.18 -4.68
CA GLY A 892 11.44 -12.93 -3.51
C GLY A 892 12.30 -12.64 -2.28
N ALA A 893 12.65 -11.37 -2.05
CA ALA A 893 13.52 -10.91 -0.97
C ALA A 893 14.87 -11.65 -0.90
N GLU A 894 15.51 -11.87 -2.05
CA GLU A 894 16.78 -12.57 -2.26
C GLU A 894 16.73 -14.11 -2.08
N TYR A 895 15.58 -14.66 -1.70
CA TYR A 895 15.38 -16.12 -1.56
C TYR A 895 14.85 -16.78 -2.84
N GLY A 896 14.40 -15.99 -3.83
CA GLY A 896 13.83 -16.46 -5.08
C GLY A 896 12.40 -16.98 -4.96
N TRP A 897 11.65 -16.94 -6.06
CA TRP A 897 10.28 -17.42 -6.13
C TRP A 897 10.18 -18.92 -6.43
N TYR A 898 9.33 -19.62 -5.69
CA TYR A 898 8.76 -20.89 -6.08
C TYR A 898 7.45 -20.63 -6.82
N VAL A 899 7.48 -20.83 -8.15
CA VAL A 899 6.31 -20.75 -9.02
C VAL A 899 5.75 -22.16 -9.18
N ASP A 900 4.58 -22.37 -8.61
CA ASP A 900 3.87 -23.65 -8.63
C ASP A 900 3.22 -23.87 -10.01
N THR A 901 3.58 -24.97 -10.69
CA THR A 901 3.02 -25.33 -12.00
C THR A 901 1.68 -26.07 -11.92
N THR A 902 1.24 -26.40 -10.71
CA THR A 902 0.08 -27.24 -10.36
C THR A 902 -0.82 -26.53 -9.36
N LEU A 903 -0.97 -25.21 -9.50
CA LEU A 903 -1.66 -24.27 -8.59
C LEU A 903 -2.98 -24.75 -7.94
N GLY A 904 -3.74 -25.66 -8.54
CA GLY A 904 -4.98 -26.22 -7.97
C GLY A 904 -4.80 -27.48 -7.09
N ASP A 905 -3.57 -27.97 -6.93
CA ASP A 905 -3.20 -29.13 -6.11
C ASP A 905 -2.07 -28.71 -5.16
N ASP A 906 -2.14 -29.13 -3.89
CA ASP A 906 -1.11 -28.82 -2.88
C ASP A 906 -0.18 -30.02 -2.61
N ASN A 907 -0.26 -31.08 -3.43
CA ASN A 907 0.53 -32.30 -3.25
C ASN A 907 2.05 -32.06 -3.26
N GLU A 908 2.56 -31.01 -3.90
CA GLU A 908 3.99 -30.65 -3.87
C GLU A 908 4.49 -30.17 -2.49
N PHE A 909 3.58 -29.83 -1.57
CA PHE A 909 3.89 -29.33 -0.24
C PHE A 909 3.77 -30.39 0.88
N ILE A 910 3.38 -31.63 0.55
CA ILE A 910 3.17 -32.72 1.53
C ILE A 910 4.49 -33.25 2.14
N ASP A 911 5.59 -33.22 1.39
CA ASP A 911 6.95 -33.58 1.87
C ASP A 911 7.88 -32.35 2.01
N GLY A 912 7.34 -31.14 1.80
CA GLY A 912 8.07 -29.86 1.76
C GLY A 912 8.87 -29.65 0.46
N PRO A 913 8.82 -28.48 -0.19
CA PRO A 913 9.60 -28.20 -1.39
C PRO A 913 11.09 -28.05 -1.03
N ALA A 914 11.92 -28.74 -1.80
CA ALA A 914 13.34 -28.95 -1.53
C ALA A 914 14.27 -27.78 -1.91
N ASN A 915 13.86 -26.51 -1.81
CA ASN A 915 14.66 -25.43 -2.43
C ASN A 915 14.78 -24.08 -1.69
N HIS A 916 14.33 -23.91 -0.44
CA HIS A 916 14.48 -22.66 0.33
C HIS A 916 13.94 -21.38 -0.39
N GLN A 917 13.02 -21.52 -1.34
CA GLN A 917 12.39 -20.42 -2.08
C GLN A 917 11.05 -20.00 -1.44
N VAL A 918 10.57 -18.81 -1.78
CA VAL A 918 9.29 -18.25 -1.29
C VAL A 918 8.14 -18.70 -2.21
N ASP A 919 7.06 -19.23 -1.65
CA ASP A 919 5.88 -19.63 -2.44
C ASP A 919 5.08 -18.42 -2.94
N LEU A 920 5.02 -18.24 -4.26
CA LEU A 920 4.36 -17.09 -4.89
C LEU A 920 2.86 -17.02 -4.57
N LEU A 921 2.15 -18.15 -4.63
CA LEU A 921 0.71 -18.19 -4.41
C LEU A 921 0.36 -17.73 -2.98
N THR A 922 1.14 -18.16 -1.99
CA THR A 922 0.99 -17.72 -0.60
C THR A 922 1.12 -16.19 -0.45
N VAL A 923 2.12 -15.58 -1.07
CA VAL A 923 2.32 -14.12 -0.96
C VAL A 923 1.20 -13.36 -1.65
N VAL A 924 0.75 -13.78 -2.83
CA VAL A 924 -0.40 -13.17 -3.51
C VAL A 924 -1.67 -13.29 -2.65
N MET A 925 -1.91 -14.44 -2.02
CA MET A 925 -3.04 -14.62 -1.11
C MET A 925 -2.93 -13.77 0.16
N HIS A 926 -1.72 -13.54 0.68
CA HIS A 926 -1.44 -12.66 1.80
C HIS A 926 -1.76 -11.19 1.47
N GLU A 927 -1.26 -10.69 0.34
CA GLU A 927 -1.54 -9.32 -0.12
C GLU A 927 -3.03 -9.12 -0.43
N PHE A 928 -3.71 -10.13 -0.96
CA PHE A 928 -5.17 -10.10 -1.09
C PHE A 928 -5.87 -10.02 0.25
N GLY A 929 -5.32 -10.62 1.31
CA GLY A 929 -5.79 -10.36 2.67
C GLY A 929 -5.77 -8.87 3.02
N HIS A 930 -4.69 -8.15 2.71
CA HIS A 930 -4.59 -6.70 2.93
C HIS A 930 -5.57 -5.89 2.07
N VAL A 931 -5.78 -6.28 0.80
CA VAL A 931 -6.80 -5.66 -0.07
C VAL A 931 -8.20 -5.82 0.53
N LEU A 932 -8.46 -6.96 1.16
CA LEU A 932 -9.69 -7.26 1.88
C LEU A 932 -9.73 -6.65 3.30
N GLY A 933 -8.74 -5.85 3.68
CA GLY A 933 -8.68 -5.17 4.98
C GLY A 933 -8.25 -6.04 6.16
N ILE A 934 -7.71 -7.24 5.90
CA ILE A 934 -7.22 -8.16 6.93
C ILE A 934 -5.79 -7.75 7.33
N SER A 935 -5.59 -7.43 8.61
CA SER A 935 -4.27 -7.06 9.14
C SER A 935 -3.37 -8.28 9.36
N HIS A 936 -2.06 -8.04 9.52
CA HIS A 936 -1.12 -9.10 9.88
C HIS A 936 -1.50 -9.83 11.17
N THR A 937 -1.15 -11.11 11.23
CA THR A 937 -1.23 -11.98 12.40
C THR A 937 0.16 -12.44 12.83
N ALA A 938 0.28 -13.03 14.02
CA ALA A 938 1.57 -13.56 14.49
C ALA A 938 2.02 -14.83 13.72
N THR A 939 1.08 -15.58 13.12
CA THR A 939 1.34 -16.83 12.36
C THR A 939 0.26 -17.06 11.30
N GLY A 940 0.50 -17.95 10.33
CA GLY A 940 -0.48 -18.35 9.31
C GLY A 940 -0.36 -17.55 8.01
N LEU A 941 -1.39 -17.59 7.15
CA LEU A 941 -1.38 -16.90 5.85
C LEU A 941 -1.12 -15.40 6.00
N MET A 942 -1.73 -14.76 7.01
CA MET A 942 -1.53 -13.33 7.30
C MET A 942 -0.34 -13.06 8.23
N GLY A 943 0.54 -14.04 8.44
CA GLY A 943 1.72 -13.90 9.31
C GLY A 943 2.62 -12.74 8.90
N GLU A 944 3.12 -11.95 9.86
CA GLU A 944 4.13 -10.88 9.61
C GLU A 944 5.43 -11.40 8.97
N ALA A 945 5.69 -12.71 9.08
CA ALA A 945 6.74 -13.41 8.36
C ALA A 945 6.21 -14.75 7.83
N LEU A 946 6.49 -15.02 6.55
CA LEU A 946 6.11 -16.26 5.87
C LEU A 946 7.29 -17.23 5.82
N ALA A 947 7.06 -18.48 6.20
CA ALA A 947 8.11 -19.50 6.17
C ALA A 947 8.44 -19.93 4.73
N LEU A 948 9.74 -20.07 4.43
CA LEU A 948 10.22 -20.59 3.14
C LEU A 948 9.63 -21.97 2.86
N GLY A 949 9.27 -22.22 1.60
CA GLY A 949 8.74 -23.50 1.15
C GLY A 949 7.41 -23.94 1.79
N THR A 950 6.64 -23.04 2.40
CA THR A 950 5.36 -23.41 3.04
C THR A 950 4.20 -22.78 2.29
N ARG A 951 3.24 -23.60 1.84
CA ARG A 951 1.95 -23.16 1.28
C ARG A 951 0.97 -22.89 2.43
N TYR A 952 0.53 -21.64 2.57
CA TYR A 952 -0.55 -21.28 3.48
C TYR A 952 -1.83 -21.07 2.68
N ASN A 953 -2.96 -21.57 3.18
CA ASN A 953 -4.27 -21.43 2.53
C ASN A 953 -5.16 -20.46 3.30
N PRO A 954 -6.05 -19.72 2.62
CA PRO A 954 -7.08 -18.95 3.31
C PRO A 954 -7.99 -19.91 4.07
N THR A 955 -8.32 -19.57 5.31
CA THR A 955 -9.30 -20.29 6.15
C THR A 955 -10.64 -19.54 6.14
N GLN A 956 -11.75 -20.25 6.36
CA GLN A 956 -13.11 -19.70 6.29
C GLN A 956 -13.30 -18.47 7.21
N TYR A 957 -13.42 -17.29 6.61
CA TYR A 957 -13.89 -16.06 7.25
C TYR A 957 -15.42 -15.98 7.06
N LEU A 958 -16.20 -15.98 8.15
CA LEU A 958 -17.67 -15.92 8.07
C LEU A 958 -18.13 -14.51 7.64
N VAL A 959 -18.45 -14.33 6.36
CA VAL A 959 -18.98 -13.07 5.81
C VAL A 959 -20.47 -12.95 6.17
N ASN A 960 -20.88 -11.89 6.88
CA ASN A 960 -22.30 -11.54 6.98
C ASN A 960 -22.76 -10.81 5.70
N THR A 961 -24.06 -10.84 5.41
CA THR A 961 -24.66 -10.40 4.14
C THR A 961 -24.65 -8.88 3.87
N SER A 962 -23.76 -8.11 4.50
CA SER A 962 -23.75 -6.62 4.44
C SER A 962 -22.61 -6.01 3.61
N GLY A 963 -21.67 -6.79 3.06
CA GLY A 963 -20.60 -6.26 2.20
C GLY A 963 -19.51 -5.43 2.91
N ASN A 964 -19.45 -5.45 4.26
CA ASN A 964 -18.32 -4.94 5.02
C ASN A 964 -17.48 -6.12 5.54
N PHE A 965 -16.16 -6.05 5.40
CA PHE A 965 -15.27 -6.86 6.22
C PHE A 965 -15.41 -6.39 7.67
N SER A 966 -15.95 -7.25 8.53
CA SER A 966 -15.77 -7.06 9.96
C SER A 966 -14.30 -7.30 10.29
N SER A 967 -13.79 -6.45 11.18
CA SER A 967 -12.49 -6.49 11.83
C SER A 967 -12.32 -7.69 12.76
N ASP A 968 -12.86 -8.85 12.39
CA ASP A 968 -13.04 -9.96 13.32
C ASP A 968 -11.77 -10.81 13.43
N ILE A 969 -10.90 -10.39 14.35
CA ILE A 969 -10.71 -11.25 15.52
C ILE A 969 -12.11 -11.45 16.12
N GLU A 970 -12.90 -12.39 15.63
CA GLU A 970 -14.08 -12.98 16.32
C GLU A 970 -14.57 -14.21 15.54
N SER A 971 -13.78 -15.29 15.56
CA SER A 971 -14.38 -16.64 15.60
C SER A 971 -13.71 -17.61 16.59
N LEU A 972 -13.00 -17.08 17.59
CA LEU A 972 -13.48 -17.39 18.94
C LEU A 972 -14.73 -16.50 19.14
N SER A 973 -15.85 -16.74 18.47
CA SER A 973 -16.87 -17.60 19.08
C SER A 973 -16.32 -18.58 20.15
N VAL A 974 -15.73 -18.03 21.22
CA VAL A 974 -16.29 -18.40 22.53
C VAL A 974 -17.74 -18.02 22.32
N ALA A 975 -18.60 -19.01 22.09
CA ALA A 975 -20.01 -18.81 22.32
C ALA A 975 -20.04 -18.03 23.63
N VAL A 976 -20.34 -16.73 23.59
CA VAL A 976 -20.69 -16.01 24.80
C VAL A 976 -21.84 -16.87 25.28
N PRO A 977 -21.64 -17.70 26.32
CA PRO A 977 -22.74 -18.46 26.84
C PRO A 977 -23.71 -17.34 27.17
N ALA A 978 -24.93 -17.39 26.62
CA ALA A 978 -25.98 -16.51 27.09
C ALA A 978 -25.83 -16.51 28.62
N LEU A 979 -25.37 -15.39 29.18
CA LEU A 979 -25.06 -15.32 30.60
C LEU A 979 -26.44 -15.26 31.22
N GLY A 980 -27.01 -16.45 31.40
CA GLY A 980 -28.27 -16.64 32.07
C GLY A 980 -28.09 -15.95 33.40
N GLY A 981 -28.95 -14.97 33.66
CA GLY A 981 -28.95 -14.20 34.89
C GLY A 981 -28.66 -15.12 36.06
N GLY A 982 -27.46 -14.98 36.62
CA GLY A 982 -26.95 -15.88 37.65
C GLY A 982 -27.87 -15.76 38.85
N THR A 983 -28.59 -16.84 39.15
CA THR A 983 -29.56 -16.93 40.25
C THR A 983 -28.89 -17.10 41.62
N GLY A 984 -27.72 -16.52 41.86
CA GLY A 984 -27.09 -16.49 43.19
C GLY A 984 -25.59 -16.78 43.23
N THR A 985 -24.91 -15.98 44.06
CA THR A 985 -23.73 -16.28 44.90
C THR A 985 -22.45 -16.90 44.31
N GLY A 986 -22.20 -16.92 43.00
CA GLY A 986 -20.92 -17.44 42.50
C GLY A 986 -20.47 -16.88 41.15
N SER A 987 -19.61 -15.86 41.17
CA SER A 987 -18.84 -15.33 40.04
C SER A 987 -19.59 -14.68 38.87
N ILE A 988 -19.30 -13.41 38.60
CA ILE A 988 -19.70 -12.64 37.42
C ILE A 988 -18.59 -12.79 36.38
N ASN A 989 -18.92 -13.31 35.19
CA ASN A 989 -17.94 -13.49 34.11
C ASN A 989 -17.95 -12.26 33.19
N LEU A 990 -16.77 -11.68 32.95
CA LEU A 990 -16.56 -10.49 32.13
C LEU A 990 -15.87 -10.84 30.79
N GLY A 991 -15.46 -12.08 30.59
CA GLY A 991 -14.81 -12.51 29.36
C GLY A 991 -13.42 -11.91 29.19
N THR A 992 -13.23 -11.07 28.17
CA THR A 992 -11.94 -10.45 27.85
C THR A 992 -11.96 -8.99 28.25
N LEU A 993 -11.02 -8.57 29.10
CA LEU A 993 -10.78 -7.15 29.41
C LEU A 993 -9.60 -6.65 28.57
N PRO A 994 -9.84 -5.72 27.62
CA PRO A 994 -8.80 -5.25 26.71
C PRO A 994 -7.61 -4.60 27.41
N ALA A 995 -6.45 -4.57 26.75
CA ALA A 995 -5.30 -3.79 27.22
C ALA A 995 -5.68 -2.31 27.43
N PHE A 996 -5.06 -1.66 28.43
CA PHE A 996 -5.26 -0.25 28.79
C PHE A 996 -6.71 0.19 29.04
N SER A 997 -7.59 -0.74 29.43
CA SER A 997 -9.03 -0.49 29.56
C SER A 997 -9.55 -0.56 31.00
N THR A 998 -10.78 -0.12 31.20
CA THR A 998 -11.55 -0.31 32.44
C THR A 998 -12.95 -0.84 32.13
N VAL A 999 -13.57 -1.56 33.06
CA VAL A 999 -14.99 -1.96 32.99
C VAL A 999 -15.61 -1.79 34.37
N GLN A 1000 -16.85 -1.29 34.41
CA GLN A 1000 -17.61 -1.16 35.64
C GLN A 1000 -18.65 -2.26 35.76
N VAL A 1001 -18.83 -2.79 36.97
CA VAL A 1001 -19.87 -3.77 37.30
C VAL A 1001 -20.67 -3.23 38.47
N ARG A 1002 -21.97 -3.00 38.28
CA ARG A 1002 -22.90 -2.61 39.34
C ARG A 1002 -23.77 -3.79 39.73
N PHE A 1003 -23.98 -4.00 41.02
CA PHE A 1003 -24.93 -5.00 41.52
C PHE A 1003 -25.48 -4.60 42.89
N GLN A 1004 -26.58 -5.23 43.31
CA GLN A 1004 -27.23 -4.90 44.58
C GLN A 1004 -27.23 -6.07 45.56
N ALA A 1005 -27.17 -5.73 46.85
CA ALA A 1005 -27.39 -6.65 47.97
C ALA A 1005 -28.38 -6.04 48.96
N THR A 1006 -28.88 -6.85 49.89
CA THR A 1006 -29.76 -6.41 50.99
C THR A 1006 -29.15 -6.82 52.32
N VAL A 1007 -29.12 -5.90 53.30
CA VAL A 1007 -28.68 -6.17 54.67
C VAL A 1007 -29.60 -7.23 55.30
N GLY A 1008 -29.02 -8.22 55.96
CA GLY A 1008 -29.78 -9.27 56.66
C GLY A 1008 -30.76 -8.70 57.68
N THR A 1009 -31.81 -9.45 57.97
CA THR A 1009 -32.93 -9.02 58.84
C THR A 1009 -33.06 -9.86 60.11
N GLY A 1010 -32.01 -10.56 60.53
CA GLY A 1010 -32.01 -11.50 61.66
C GLY A 1010 -31.09 -11.14 62.82
N PHE A 1011 -31.11 -11.95 63.89
CA PHE A 1011 -30.25 -11.80 65.08
C PHE A 1011 -28.77 -12.08 64.74
N GLY A 1012 -27.85 -11.25 65.28
CA GLY A 1012 -26.41 -11.38 65.06
C GLY A 1012 -25.84 -10.42 64.02
N LEU A 1013 -26.50 -9.28 63.76
CA LEU A 1013 -26.01 -8.27 62.82
C LEU A 1013 -24.67 -7.70 63.28
N PRO A 1014 -23.63 -7.73 62.44
CA PRO A 1014 -22.36 -7.10 62.79
C PRO A 1014 -22.54 -5.58 62.83
N SER A 1015 -21.66 -4.88 63.55
CA SER A 1015 -21.60 -3.41 63.53
C SER A 1015 -21.17 -2.83 62.17
N SER A 1016 -20.73 -3.70 61.25
CA SER A 1016 -20.36 -3.35 59.88
C SER A 1016 -20.39 -4.58 58.98
N LEU A 1017 -20.79 -4.42 57.73
CA LEU A 1017 -20.63 -5.44 56.69
C LEU A 1017 -19.30 -5.25 55.99
N SER A 1018 -18.62 -6.34 55.67
CA SER A 1018 -17.31 -6.34 55.03
C SER A 1018 -17.36 -7.15 53.73
N ALA A 1019 -17.30 -6.48 52.58
CA ALA A 1019 -17.31 -7.11 51.26
C ALA A 1019 -15.92 -7.03 50.60
N GLN A 1020 -15.26 -8.17 50.37
CA GLN A 1020 -13.94 -8.24 49.72
C GLN A 1020 -13.90 -9.15 48.48
N GLY A 1021 -14.06 -8.59 47.29
CA GLY A 1021 -14.22 -9.35 46.05
C GLY A 1021 -12.88 -9.90 45.59
N THR A 1022 -12.91 -10.85 44.66
CA THR A 1022 -11.71 -11.30 43.97
C THR A 1022 -11.93 -11.28 42.46
N VAL A 1023 -11.05 -10.60 41.75
CA VAL A 1023 -10.96 -10.66 40.29
C VAL A 1023 -9.91 -11.69 39.90
N THR A 1024 -10.28 -12.61 39.02
CA THR A 1024 -9.34 -13.57 38.42
C THR A 1024 -9.34 -13.42 36.91
N ALA A 1025 -8.21 -13.66 36.27
CA ALA A 1025 -8.09 -13.79 34.83
C ALA A 1025 -6.98 -14.80 34.51
N ASP A 1026 -6.74 -15.06 33.23
CA ASP A 1026 -5.68 -15.96 32.79
C ASP A 1026 -4.30 -15.46 33.20
N SER A 1027 -3.45 -16.37 33.67
CA SER A 1027 -2.02 -16.11 33.94
C SER A 1027 -1.70 -14.96 34.90
N ILE A 1028 -2.70 -14.45 35.65
CA ILE A 1028 -2.54 -13.46 36.71
C ILE A 1028 -2.97 -14.03 38.05
N ALA A 1029 -2.34 -13.56 39.13
CA ALA A 1029 -2.80 -13.88 40.48
C ALA A 1029 -4.16 -13.22 40.74
N ALA A 1030 -4.98 -13.88 41.55
CA ALA A 1030 -6.22 -13.31 42.08
C ALA A 1030 -5.98 -11.92 42.69
N VAL A 1031 -6.71 -10.91 42.19
CA VAL A 1031 -6.63 -9.51 42.63
C VAL A 1031 -7.82 -9.24 43.54
N LEU A 1032 -7.56 -8.74 44.75
CA LEU A 1032 -8.62 -8.32 45.67
C LEU A 1032 -9.24 -7.00 45.19
N THR A 1033 -10.55 -6.84 45.31
CA THR A 1033 -11.23 -5.56 45.04
C THR A 1033 -11.01 -4.60 46.21
N ASP A 1034 -10.35 -3.47 45.99
CA ASP A 1034 -10.00 -2.51 47.05
C ASP A 1034 -11.09 -1.43 47.21
N ASP A 1035 -11.41 -1.01 48.43
CA ASP A 1035 -12.30 0.15 48.63
C ASP A 1035 -11.48 1.46 48.57
N PRO A 1036 -11.74 2.34 47.59
CA PRO A 1036 -10.96 3.57 47.42
C PRO A 1036 -11.07 4.55 48.61
N ASN A 1037 -12.04 4.36 49.51
CA ASN A 1037 -12.28 5.26 50.65
C ASN A 1037 -11.61 4.79 51.96
N VAL A 1038 -10.99 3.60 51.97
CA VAL A 1038 -10.29 3.02 53.12
C VAL A 1038 -8.82 2.75 52.72
N GLY A 1039 -7.89 2.55 53.66
CA GLY A 1039 -6.49 2.22 53.29
C GLY A 1039 -5.81 1.17 54.17
N GLY A 1040 -5.24 0.12 53.56
CA GLY A 1040 -4.40 -0.90 54.23
C GLY A 1040 -4.40 -2.27 53.53
N SER A 1041 -3.46 -3.15 53.87
CA SER A 1041 -3.21 -4.38 53.09
C SER A 1041 -4.36 -5.39 53.20
N SER A 1042 -5.20 -5.57 52.16
CA SER A 1042 -6.43 -6.41 52.10
C SER A 1042 -7.72 -5.68 52.52
N ASP A 1043 -8.11 -4.59 51.84
CA ASP A 1043 -9.17 -3.65 52.24
C ASP A 1043 -10.59 -4.01 51.70
N PRO A 1044 -11.45 -4.69 52.48
CA PRO A 1044 -12.86 -4.88 52.13
C PRO A 1044 -13.61 -3.55 52.12
N THR A 1045 -14.65 -3.43 51.29
CA THR A 1045 -15.68 -2.41 51.47
C THR A 1045 -16.35 -2.61 52.83
N VAL A 1046 -16.17 -1.67 53.76
CA VAL A 1046 -16.73 -1.74 55.12
C VAL A 1046 -17.84 -0.72 55.29
N THR A 1047 -19.07 -1.19 55.30
CA THR A 1047 -20.26 -0.34 55.51
C THR A 1047 -20.75 -0.50 56.94
N SER A 1048 -20.93 0.61 57.67
CA SER A 1048 -21.46 0.55 59.05
C SER A 1048 -22.92 0.11 59.05
N VAL A 1049 -23.29 -0.78 59.97
CA VAL A 1049 -24.67 -1.22 60.18
C VAL A 1049 -25.11 -0.84 61.59
N GLU A 1050 -26.29 -0.22 61.68
CA GLU A 1050 -26.92 0.11 62.94
C GLU A 1050 -27.42 -1.17 63.61
N SER A 1051 -27.00 -1.40 64.85
CA SER A 1051 -27.41 -2.54 65.67
C SER A 1051 -27.92 -2.07 67.02
N LEU A 1052 -28.85 -2.82 67.59
CA LEU A 1052 -29.51 -2.55 68.86
C LEU A 1052 -28.94 -3.48 69.95
N THR A 1053 -29.03 -3.06 71.21
CA THR A 1053 -28.64 -3.87 72.38
C THR A 1053 -29.84 -4.05 73.31
N LEU A 1054 -29.83 -5.06 74.17
CA LEU A 1054 -30.84 -5.27 75.22
C LEU A 1054 -30.17 -5.96 76.41
N GLY A 1055 -30.24 -5.37 77.60
CA GLY A 1055 -29.61 -5.94 78.78
C GLY A 1055 -30.38 -5.62 80.04
N GLY A 1056 -29.80 -5.87 81.20
CA GLY A 1056 -30.43 -5.57 82.48
C GLY A 1056 -29.70 -6.19 83.66
N THR A 1057 -30.38 -6.20 84.80
CA THR A 1057 -29.89 -6.67 86.09
C THR A 1057 -30.82 -7.72 86.66
N VAL A 1058 -30.25 -8.79 87.20
CA VAL A 1058 -30.96 -9.84 87.92
C VAL A 1058 -30.59 -9.75 89.40
N TRP A 1059 -31.58 -9.65 90.30
CA TRP A 1059 -31.32 -9.50 91.73
C TRP A 1059 -32.29 -10.24 92.65
N SER A 1060 -31.84 -10.50 93.87
CA SER A 1060 -32.65 -10.96 95.01
C SER A 1060 -33.04 -9.78 95.90
N GLU A 1061 -34.33 -9.68 96.17
CA GLU A 1061 -35.00 -8.56 96.84
C GLU A 1061 -35.13 -8.76 98.36
N THR A 1062 -34.86 -7.70 99.13
CA THR A 1062 -34.86 -7.67 100.61
C THR A 1062 -35.69 -6.53 101.21
N GLY A 1063 -36.90 -6.34 100.72
CA GLY A 1063 -37.83 -5.31 101.21
C GLY A 1063 -39.23 -5.45 100.61
N SER A 1064 -39.37 -6.32 99.60
CA SER A 1064 -40.60 -6.58 98.85
C SER A 1064 -41.14 -5.32 98.19
N ASN A 1065 -40.32 -4.56 97.45
CA ASN A 1065 -40.73 -3.31 96.78
C ASN A 1065 -40.60 -3.30 95.23
N SER A 1066 -40.16 -4.40 94.58
CA SER A 1066 -39.95 -4.55 93.10
C SER A 1066 -38.96 -3.56 92.50
N VAL A 1067 -38.14 -2.92 93.32
CA VAL A 1067 -37.12 -1.98 92.87
C VAL A 1067 -35.78 -2.47 93.41
N TYR A 1068 -34.73 -2.49 92.60
CA TYR A 1068 -33.41 -2.86 93.07
C TYR A 1068 -32.81 -1.76 93.96
N ASP A 1069 -32.80 -2.00 95.27
CA ASP A 1069 -32.25 -1.08 96.26
C ASP A 1069 -30.77 -1.37 96.54
N LEU A 1070 -29.89 -0.50 96.03
CA LEU A 1070 -28.44 -0.67 96.15
C LEU A 1070 -27.98 -0.73 97.62
N GLY A 1071 -27.46 -1.90 98.02
CA GLY A 1071 -26.87 -2.14 99.35
C GLY A 1071 -27.79 -2.87 100.34
N SER A 1072 -29.09 -2.97 100.07
CA SER A 1072 -29.97 -3.96 100.71
C SER A 1072 -30.12 -5.20 99.84
N ASP A 1073 -30.40 -5.00 98.56
CA ASP A 1073 -30.63 -6.09 97.62
C ASP A 1073 -29.34 -6.73 97.15
N THR A 1074 -29.44 -8.00 96.75
CA THR A 1074 -28.30 -8.80 96.32
C THR A 1074 -28.39 -9.09 94.83
N ALA A 1075 -27.56 -8.43 94.02
CA ALA A 1075 -27.41 -8.76 92.61
C ALA A 1075 -26.86 -10.18 92.41
N GLU A 1076 -27.33 -10.88 91.37
CA GLU A 1076 -27.05 -12.31 91.18
C GLU A 1076 -26.21 -12.59 89.94
N ASN A 1077 -24.98 -13.05 90.16
CA ASN A 1077 -24.13 -13.57 89.09
C ASN A 1077 -24.37 -15.07 88.84
N GLY A 1078 -24.17 -15.52 87.61
CA GLY A 1078 -24.22 -16.92 87.20
C GLY A 1078 -25.62 -17.42 86.80
N ILE A 1079 -26.61 -16.54 86.71
CA ILE A 1079 -27.98 -16.88 86.28
C ILE A 1079 -28.02 -16.86 84.75
N THR A 1080 -28.60 -17.90 84.14
CA THR A 1080 -28.71 -17.97 82.68
C THR A 1080 -29.93 -17.17 82.20
N VAL A 1081 -29.72 -16.31 81.21
CA VAL A 1081 -30.75 -15.48 80.57
C VAL A 1081 -30.81 -15.84 79.09
N ARG A 1082 -32.01 -16.02 78.54
CA ARG A 1082 -32.26 -16.37 77.13
C ARG A 1082 -33.14 -15.32 76.48
N ILE A 1083 -32.92 -15.07 75.19
CA ILE A 1083 -33.76 -14.19 74.39
C ILE A 1083 -34.42 -14.97 73.25
N TYR A 1084 -35.69 -14.68 72.97
CA TYR A 1084 -36.52 -15.31 71.95
C TYR A 1084 -37.08 -14.24 71.01
N HIS A 1085 -37.37 -14.62 69.76
CA HIS A 1085 -38.18 -13.79 68.86
C HIS A 1085 -39.66 -14.06 69.16
N ASP A 1086 -40.43 -13.02 69.43
CA ASP A 1086 -41.88 -13.15 69.63
C ASP A 1086 -42.57 -13.43 68.29
N ASN A 1087 -43.52 -14.36 68.29
CA ASN A 1087 -44.32 -14.69 67.11
C ASN A 1087 -45.44 -13.66 66.82
N GLY A 1088 -45.56 -12.62 67.66
CA GLY A 1088 -46.54 -11.55 67.58
C GLY A 1088 -47.74 -11.75 68.51
N ASP A 1089 -47.70 -12.73 69.41
CA ASP A 1089 -48.74 -12.96 70.42
C ASP A 1089 -48.43 -12.30 71.78
N GLY A 1090 -47.20 -11.82 71.96
CA GLY A 1090 -46.77 -11.02 73.10
C GLY A 1090 -46.41 -11.82 74.35
N VAL A 1091 -46.43 -13.15 74.30
CA VAL A 1091 -46.24 -14.05 75.45
C VAL A 1091 -45.29 -15.19 75.10
N LEU A 1092 -44.36 -15.56 76.00
CA LEU A 1092 -43.46 -16.68 75.73
C LEU A 1092 -44.24 -18.01 75.68
N THR A 1093 -44.21 -18.67 74.52
CA THR A 1093 -44.80 -19.98 74.27
C THR A 1093 -43.85 -20.91 73.51
N LEU A 1094 -44.24 -22.16 73.31
CA LEU A 1094 -43.49 -23.09 72.45
C LEU A 1094 -43.53 -22.70 70.96
N ALA A 1095 -44.44 -21.80 70.54
CA ALA A 1095 -44.57 -21.36 69.15
C ALA A 1095 -43.48 -20.33 68.76
N ASP A 1096 -42.87 -19.67 69.74
CA ASP A 1096 -41.75 -18.72 69.56
C ASP A 1096 -40.42 -19.42 69.22
N GLY A 1097 -40.41 -20.76 69.26
CA GLY A 1097 -39.29 -21.58 68.80
C GLY A 1097 -38.15 -21.69 69.81
N ALA A 1098 -36.94 -21.92 69.30
CA ALA A 1098 -35.74 -21.99 70.13
C ALA A 1098 -35.24 -20.57 70.45
N PHE A 1099 -34.58 -20.40 71.59
CA PHE A 1099 -33.95 -19.12 71.94
C PHE A 1099 -32.92 -18.71 70.88
N LEU A 1100 -32.85 -17.41 70.58
CA LEU A 1100 -31.90 -16.81 69.64
C LEU A 1100 -30.48 -16.80 70.21
N ALA A 1101 -30.36 -16.40 71.48
CA ALA A 1101 -29.11 -16.43 72.23
C ALA A 1101 -29.36 -16.62 73.73
N SER A 1102 -28.30 -17.02 74.43
CA SER A 1102 -28.27 -17.09 75.89
C SER A 1102 -27.01 -16.45 76.41
N THR A 1103 -27.12 -15.74 77.53
CA THR A 1103 -25.99 -15.19 78.28
C THR A 1103 -26.12 -15.59 79.75
N THR A 1104 -25.11 -15.29 80.56
CA THR A 1104 -25.18 -15.47 82.01
C THR A 1104 -24.88 -14.16 82.71
N THR A 1105 -25.66 -13.84 83.73
CA THR A 1105 -25.42 -12.65 84.54
C THR A 1105 -24.02 -12.67 85.15
N SER A 1106 -23.34 -11.53 85.15
CA SER A 1106 -21.96 -11.44 85.63
C SER A 1106 -21.62 -10.03 86.09
N ASN A 1107 -20.38 -9.85 86.58
CA ASN A 1107 -19.85 -8.51 86.83
C ASN A 1107 -19.51 -7.85 85.47
N MET A 1108 -20.38 -6.95 85.01
CA MET A 1108 -20.12 -6.14 83.82
C MET A 1108 -19.89 -4.68 84.25
N SER A 1109 -18.77 -4.09 83.85
CA SER A 1109 -18.40 -2.71 84.17
C SER A 1109 -18.42 -2.36 85.67
N GLY A 1110 -18.12 -3.33 86.55
CA GLY A 1110 -18.07 -3.14 88.00
C GLY A 1110 -19.40 -3.35 88.73
N GLN A 1111 -20.47 -3.74 88.03
CA GLN A 1111 -21.78 -4.04 88.60
C GLN A 1111 -22.08 -5.54 88.48
N ASP A 1112 -22.35 -6.20 89.62
CA ASP A 1112 -22.79 -7.59 89.65
C ASP A 1112 -24.25 -7.72 89.19
N GLY A 1113 -24.65 -8.90 88.71
CA GLY A 1113 -26.00 -9.23 88.29
C GLY A 1113 -26.36 -8.84 86.85
N ARG A 1114 -25.42 -8.30 86.08
CA ARG A 1114 -25.68 -7.72 84.75
C ARG A 1114 -25.68 -8.76 83.64
N TYR A 1115 -26.59 -8.61 82.69
CA TYR A 1115 -26.60 -9.34 81.43
C TYR A 1115 -26.85 -8.40 80.24
N GLU A 1116 -26.40 -8.79 79.06
CA GLU A 1116 -26.54 -8.00 77.83
C GLU A 1116 -26.59 -8.92 76.60
N PHE A 1117 -27.47 -8.58 75.67
CA PHE A 1117 -27.55 -9.07 74.29
C PHE A 1117 -27.21 -7.91 73.36
N THR A 1118 -26.21 -8.09 72.50
CA THR A 1118 -25.82 -7.09 71.49
C THR A 1118 -26.20 -7.58 70.09
N ASN A 1119 -26.03 -6.73 69.07
CA ASN A 1119 -26.19 -7.11 67.66
C ASN A 1119 -27.63 -7.49 67.27
N LEU A 1120 -28.61 -6.82 67.87
CA LEU A 1120 -30.04 -7.02 67.61
C LEU A 1120 -30.50 -6.19 66.41
N ALA A 1121 -31.31 -6.79 65.54
CA ALA A 1121 -32.11 -6.08 64.55
C ALA A 1121 -33.43 -5.57 65.19
N PRO A 1122 -34.13 -4.61 64.59
CA PRO A 1122 -35.51 -4.31 64.97
C PRO A 1122 -36.38 -5.55 64.97
N GLY A 1123 -37.26 -5.68 65.96
CA GLY A 1123 -38.11 -6.85 66.12
C GLY A 1123 -38.70 -6.95 67.51
N ASN A 1124 -39.60 -7.92 67.68
CA ASN A 1124 -40.24 -8.19 68.95
C ASN A 1124 -39.47 -9.30 69.68
N TYR A 1125 -39.03 -9.03 70.90
CA TYR A 1125 -38.18 -9.93 71.67
C TYR A 1125 -38.77 -10.22 73.04
N ILE A 1126 -38.55 -11.45 73.53
CA ILE A 1126 -38.92 -11.86 74.88
C ILE A 1126 -37.67 -12.42 75.57
N VAL A 1127 -37.44 -12.03 76.83
CA VAL A 1127 -36.29 -12.51 77.62
C VAL A 1127 -36.76 -13.40 78.76
N GLU A 1128 -36.16 -14.59 78.89
CA GLU A 1128 -36.39 -15.57 79.94
C GLU A 1128 -35.17 -15.66 80.88
N VAL A 1129 -35.40 -15.70 82.19
CA VAL A 1129 -34.39 -15.88 83.23
C VAL A 1129 -34.58 -17.23 83.92
N LEU A 1130 -33.57 -18.10 83.82
CA LEU A 1130 -33.58 -19.46 84.37
C LEU A 1130 -32.98 -19.46 85.78
N ARG A 1131 -33.84 -19.47 86.80
CA ARG A 1131 -33.43 -19.44 88.21
C ARG A 1131 -34.10 -20.58 89.00
N SER A 1132 -33.30 -21.51 89.52
CA SER A 1132 -33.78 -22.72 90.22
C SER A 1132 -34.05 -22.49 91.72
N GLY A 1133 -35.31 -22.58 92.16
CA GLY A 1133 -35.72 -22.51 93.58
C GLY A 1133 -37.24 -22.27 93.72
N ALA A 1134 -37.83 -22.45 94.91
CA ALA A 1134 -39.23 -22.09 95.17
C ALA A 1134 -39.37 -20.57 95.29
N ILE A 1135 -39.41 -19.90 94.14
CA ILE A 1135 -39.28 -18.45 94.00
C ILE A 1135 -40.65 -17.84 93.65
N ALA A 1136 -40.98 -16.71 94.26
CA ALA A 1136 -42.05 -15.84 93.80
C ALA A 1136 -41.43 -14.59 93.16
N THR A 1137 -41.86 -14.24 91.95
CA THR A 1137 -41.72 -12.86 91.44
C THR A 1137 -42.90 -12.04 91.96
N ARG A 1138 -42.71 -10.74 92.17
CA ARG A 1138 -43.83 -9.83 92.43
C ARG A 1138 -44.39 -9.34 91.09
N ASP A 1139 -45.65 -8.90 91.06
CA ASP A 1139 -46.24 -8.36 89.84
C ASP A 1139 -45.32 -7.29 89.22
N PRO A 1140 -45.06 -7.32 87.90
CA PRO A 1140 -44.34 -6.25 87.22
C PRO A 1140 -45.08 -4.91 87.42
N ILE A 1141 -44.37 -3.80 87.36
CA ILE A 1141 -44.99 -2.47 87.54
C ILE A 1141 -45.97 -2.23 86.38
N SER A 1142 -47.26 -2.44 86.64
CA SER A 1142 -48.34 -2.41 85.64
C SER A 1142 -48.61 -0.99 85.11
N GLY A 1143 -48.46 -0.78 83.80
CA GLY A 1143 -48.98 0.43 83.15
C GLY A 1143 -48.56 0.76 81.71
N ALA A 1144 -47.58 0.08 81.10
CA ALA A 1144 -47.07 0.40 79.76
C ALA A 1144 -47.41 -0.69 78.72
N VAL A 1145 -47.45 -0.33 77.43
CA VAL A 1145 -47.62 -1.26 76.29
C VAL A 1145 -46.34 -2.07 76.03
N ASP A 1146 -45.21 -1.53 76.50
CA ASP A 1146 -43.87 -2.12 76.48
C ASP A 1146 -43.55 -2.71 77.88
N PRO A 1147 -43.07 -3.98 78.00
CA PRO A 1147 -42.56 -4.54 79.26
C PRO A 1147 -41.36 -3.79 79.85
N ASP A 1148 -40.57 -3.06 79.05
CA ASP A 1148 -39.57 -2.09 79.50
C ASP A 1148 -40.23 -0.70 79.52
N ASN A 1149 -40.71 -0.28 80.68
CA ASN A 1149 -41.30 1.05 80.86
C ASN A 1149 -40.22 2.17 80.93
N ASN A 1150 -38.98 1.86 80.57
CA ASN A 1150 -37.77 2.68 80.64
C ASN A 1150 -37.43 3.15 82.08
N VAL A 1151 -37.84 2.38 83.08
CA VAL A 1151 -37.48 2.59 84.49
C VAL A 1151 -36.41 1.57 84.86
N ASP A 1152 -35.15 2.00 84.88
CA ASP A 1152 -34.04 1.19 85.38
C ASP A 1152 -34.30 0.71 86.83
N ASN A 1153 -33.86 -0.50 87.13
CA ASN A 1153 -33.94 -1.17 88.42
C ASN A 1153 -35.36 -1.60 88.84
N ASP A 1154 -36.28 -1.83 87.92
CA ASP A 1154 -37.62 -2.36 88.21
C ASP A 1154 -37.83 -3.80 87.71
N ASN A 1155 -38.80 -4.51 88.29
CA ASN A 1155 -39.02 -5.91 87.89
C ASN A 1155 -39.92 -5.99 86.65
N ASN A 1156 -39.34 -6.43 85.52
CA ASN A 1156 -40.02 -6.59 84.24
C ASN A 1156 -40.38 -8.05 83.91
N GLY A 1157 -40.08 -8.97 84.84
CA GLY A 1157 -40.37 -10.39 84.71
C GLY A 1157 -41.63 -10.87 85.43
N SER A 1158 -42.34 -11.82 84.80
CA SER A 1158 -43.42 -12.59 85.42
C SER A 1158 -43.23 -14.08 85.18
N PHE A 1159 -43.77 -14.92 86.07
CA PHE A 1159 -43.68 -16.38 85.91
C PHE A 1159 -44.53 -16.86 84.73
N VAL A 1160 -43.92 -17.64 83.83
CA VAL A 1160 -44.59 -18.22 82.66
C VAL A 1160 -44.65 -19.75 82.79
N SER A 1161 -45.85 -20.32 82.78
CA SER A 1161 -46.06 -21.76 82.95
C SER A 1161 -45.41 -22.58 81.82
N GLY A 1162 -44.48 -23.48 82.17
CA GLY A 1162 -43.76 -24.32 81.21
C GLY A 1162 -42.37 -23.79 80.83
N PHE A 1163 -42.09 -22.54 81.23
CA PHE A 1163 -40.82 -21.86 81.21
C PHE A 1163 -40.48 -21.43 82.66
N ASP A 1164 -39.52 -20.52 82.85
CA ASP A 1164 -39.29 -19.86 84.14
C ASP A 1164 -39.91 -18.44 84.16
N VAL A 1165 -39.13 -17.41 84.51
CA VAL A 1165 -39.60 -16.03 84.55
C VAL A 1165 -39.24 -15.37 83.23
N ALA A 1166 -40.22 -14.78 82.55
CA ALA A 1166 -39.98 -14.07 81.30
C ALA A 1166 -40.65 -12.70 81.28
N SER A 1167 -40.12 -11.81 80.43
CA SER A 1167 -40.78 -10.55 80.08
C SER A 1167 -42.00 -10.80 79.19
N SER A 1168 -42.83 -9.77 78.98
CA SER A 1168 -43.68 -9.73 77.77
C SER A 1168 -42.82 -9.40 76.54
N ALA A 1169 -43.42 -9.33 75.35
CA ALA A 1169 -42.68 -8.92 74.16
C ALA A 1169 -42.32 -7.42 74.18
N LEU A 1170 -41.03 -7.13 74.04
CA LEU A 1170 -40.45 -5.80 73.84
C LEU A 1170 -40.25 -5.57 72.34
N THR A 1171 -40.67 -4.42 71.81
CA THR A 1171 -40.40 -4.05 70.41
C THR A 1171 -39.15 -3.19 70.33
N LEU A 1172 -38.10 -3.69 69.68
CA LEU A 1172 -36.92 -2.89 69.34
C LEU A 1172 -37.11 -2.29 67.95
N ASP A 1173 -36.86 -0.99 67.78
CA ASP A 1173 -36.94 -0.30 66.49
C ASP A 1173 -35.90 0.85 66.42
N TYR A 1174 -35.47 1.21 65.20
CA TYR A 1174 -34.38 2.15 65.00
C TYR A 1174 -34.80 3.59 65.34
N GLY A 1175 -34.07 4.21 66.26
CA GLY A 1175 -34.24 5.62 66.64
C GLY A 1175 -35.59 5.97 67.28
N THR A 1176 -36.53 5.03 67.38
CA THR A 1176 -37.87 5.26 67.90
C THR A 1176 -37.95 4.91 69.36
N GLU A 1177 -37.50 3.73 69.81
CA GLU A 1177 -37.49 3.47 71.24
C GLU A 1177 -36.31 2.73 71.85
N PRO A 1178 -35.92 3.20 73.06
CA PRO A 1178 -36.51 4.37 73.74
C PRO A 1178 -35.62 5.62 73.67
N GLY A 1179 -35.60 6.33 72.54
CA GLY A 1179 -35.34 7.77 72.45
C GLY A 1179 -34.29 8.40 73.39
N GLY A 1180 -33.01 8.03 73.27
CA GLY A 1180 -31.88 8.90 73.61
C GLY A 1180 -31.29 8.83 75.03
N ASP A 1181 -31.29 7.69 75.72
CA ASP A 1181 -30.54 7.48 76.97
C ASP A 1181 -29.70 6.18 76.97
N VAL A 1182 -28.65 6.18 77.78
CA VAL A 1182 -27.56 5.18 77.86
C VAL A 1182 -27.94 3.89 78.60
N ASN A 1183 -29.21 3.47 78.60
CA ASN A 1183 -29.62 2.31 79.40
C ASN A 1183 -30.80 1.51 78.81
N ASN A 1184 -30.51 0.36 78.20
CA ASN A 1184 -31.50 -0.61 77.74
C ASN A 1184 -31.68 -1.68 78.84
N THR A 1185 -32.37 -1.34 79.93
CA THR A 1185 -32.51 -2.21 81.12
C THR A 1185 -33.86 -2.88 81.22
N LEU A 1186 -33.86 -4.17 80.92
CA LEU A 1186 -34.88 -5.13 81.24
C LEU A 1186 -34.46 -5.90 82.50
N ASP A 1187 -34.85 -5.44 83.68
CA ASP A 1187 -34.39 -6.02 84.94
C ASP A 1187 -35.36 -7.06 85.53
N PHE A 1188 -34.85 -7.98 86.36
CA PHE A 1188 -35.60 -9.10 86.95
C PHE A 1188 -35.31 -9.27 88.45
N GLY A 1189 -36.34 -9.15 89.30
CA GLY A 1189 -36.25 -9.24 90.77
C GLY A 1189 -37.02 -10.42 91.38
N PHE A 1190 -36.48 -11.03 92.44
CA PHE A 1190 -37.00 -12.28 93.05
C PHE A 1190 -37.02 -12.28 94.60
N VAL A 1191 -37.96 -12.98 95.26
CA VAL A 1191 -38.12 -13.05 96.74
C VAL A 1191 -38.20 -14.49 97.31
N ASP A 1192 -37.52 -14.77 98.46
CA ASP A 1192 -37.53 -16.05 99.22
C ASP A 1192 -38.35 -15.95 100.56
N ASN A 1193 -39.25 -16.92 100.93
CA ASN A 1193 -40.21 -16.70 102.06
C ASN A 1193 -40.61 -17.83 103.08
N THR A 1194 -39.83 -18.86 103.41
CA THR A 1194 -40.30 -19.94 104.34
C THR A 1194 -39.83 -19.84 105.82
N THR A 1195 -40.75 -19.91 106.83
CA THR A 1195 -40.45 -20.05 108.29
C THR A 1195 -41.16 -21.27 108.97
N LEU A 1196 -40.67 -21.76 110.14
CA LEU A 1196 -41.16 -22.96 110.87
C LEU A 1196 -41.59 -22.68 112.33
N SER A 1197 -42.64 -23.34 112.84
CA SER A 1197 -43.10 -23.27 114.24
C SER A 1197 -43.46 -24.64 114.84
N VAL A 1198 -43.35 -24.83 116.16
CA VAL A 1198 -43.64 -26.11 116.88
C VAL A 1198 -44.67 -25.90 118.00
N THR A 1199 -45.62 -26.83 118.20
CA THR A 1199 -46.64 -26.79 119.27
C THR A 1199 -46.81 -28.18 119.91
N ILE A 1200 -46.96 -28.29 121.23
CA ILE A 1200 -47.11 -29.56 121.99
C ILE A 1200 -48.30 -29.50 122.96
N ASP A 1201 -49.04 -30.60 123.12
CA ASP A 1201 -50.12 -30.73 124.11
C ASP A 1201 -49.60 -31.30 125.45
N LEU A 1202 -49.44 -30.48 126.48
CA LEU A 1202 -48.78 -30.87 127.74
C LEU A 1202 -49.63 -31.77 128.66
N ALA A 1203 -50.92 -31.98 128.38
CA ALA A 1203 -51.84 -32.61 129.33
C ALA A 1203 -51.64 -34.13 129.57
N ALA A 1204 -50.80 -34.80 128.76
CA ALA A 1204 -50.58 -36.25 128.82
C ALA A 1204 -49.17 -36.66 129.30
N MET A 1205 -48.33 -35.69 129.66
CA MET A 1205 -46.96 -35.93 130.14
C MET A 1205 -47.00 -36.06 131.67
N ASN A 1206 -46.52 -37.19 132.21
CA ASN A 1206 -46.37 -37.39 133.65
C ASN A 1206 -45.08 -38.17 133.93
N GLU A 1207 -44.58 -38.03 135.16
CA GLU A 1207 -43.28 -38.54 135.57
C GLU A 1207 -43.20 -40.06 135.75
N ASN A 1208 -44.31 -40.78 135.70
CA ASN A 1208 -44.30 -42.25 135.68
C ASN A 1208 -44.14 -42.81 134.24
N GLY A 1209 -43.66 -41.98 133.30
CA GLY A 1209 -43.58 -42.27 131.88
C GLY A 1209 -44.90 -41.97 131.15
N GLY A 1210 -44.87 -40.94 130.29
CA GLY A 1210 -45.97 -40.53 129.41
C GLY A 1210 -45.45 -40.00 128.06
N SER A 1211 -46.31 -39.92 127.04
CA SER A 1211 -45.94 -39.35 125.73
C SER A 1211 -47.06 -38.45 125.20
N SER A 1212 -46.67 -37.36 124.55
CA SER A 1212 -47.56 -36.43 123.85
C SER A 1212 -47.18 -36.24 122.39
N SER A 1213 -48.12 -35.78 121.57
CA SER A 1213 -47.87 -35.41 120.17
C SER A 1213 -47.56 -33.93 120.07
N ALA A 1214 -46.43 -33.58 119.44
CA ALA A 1214 -46.11 -32.23 118.99
C ALA A 1214 -46.33 -32.11 117.48
N THR A 1215 -46.59 -30.89 117.00
CA THR A 1215 -46.81 -30.56 115.58
C THR A 1215 -45.80 -29.51 115.16
N VAL A 1216 -45.08 -29.72 114.05
CA VAL A 1216 -44.30 -28.68 113.37
C VAL A 1216 -45.06 -28.15 112.16
N THR A 1217 -45.08 -26.83 111.93
CA THR A 1217 -45.83 -26.17 110.86
C THR A 1217 -44.94 -25.22 110.06
N ARG A 1218 -45.07 -25.20 108.72
CA ARG A 1218 -44.42 -24.24 107.80
C ARG A 1218 -45.38 -23.10 107.38
N SER A 1219 -44.85 -21.90 107.15
CA SER A 1219 -45.62 -20.69 106.77
C SER A 1219 -45.66 -20.38 105.26
N GLY A 1220 -44.93 -21.13 104.42
CA GLY A 1220 -44.82 -20.90 102.97
C GLY A 1220 -45.50 -21.97 102.08
N PRO A 1221 -45.23 -21.95 100.76
CA PRO A 1221 -45.85 -22.86 99.78
C PRO A 1221 -45.68 -24.34 100.17
N THR A 1222 -46.72 -25.14 99.93
CA THR A 1222 -46.71 -26.56 100.31
C THR A 1222 -46.08 -27.49 99.27
N VAL A 1223 -45.32 -26.93 98.32
CA VAL A 1223 -44.71 -27.69 97.22
C VAL A 1223 -43.44 -28.39 97.70
N GLY A 1224 -43.37 -29.71 97.52
CA GLY A 1224 -42.25 -30.56 97.94
C GLY A 1224 -42.30 -31.00 99.40
N ASP A 1225 -41.67 -32.16 99.68
CA ASP A 1225 -41.43 -32.67 101.02
C ASP A 1225 -40.38 -31.80 101.74
N LEU A 1226 -40.66 -31.36 102.96
CA LEU A 1226 -39.76 -30.58 103.81
C LEU A 1226 -39.32 -31.41 105.02
N VAL A 1227 -38.04 -31.79 105.07
CA VAL A 1227 -37.45 -32.49 106.22
C VAL A 1227 -37.03 -31.47 107.28
N VAL A 1228 -37.59 -31.57 108.48
CA VAL A 1228 -37.28 -30.72 109.63
C VAL A 1228 -36.48 -31.51 110.66
N ASN A 1229 -35.32 -31.00 111.06
CA ASN A 1229 -34.51 -31.59 112.13
C ASN A 1229 -35.02 -31.10 113.50
N LEU A 1230 -35.14 -32.01 114.46
CA LEU A 1230 -35.64 -31.74 115.81
C LEU A 1230 -34.60 -32.16 116.86
N SER A 1231 -34.51 -31.41 117.95
CA SER A 1231 -33.69 -31.76 119.12
C SER A 1231 -34.41 -31.34 120.41
N SER A 1232 -34.19 -32.09 121.49
CA SER A 1232 -34.56 -31.69 122.85
C SER A 1232 -33.34 -31.11 123.53
N ASN A 1233 -33.47 -29.96 124.19
CA ASN A 1233 -32.40 -29.36 124.97
C ASN A 1233 -32.28 -29.96 126.37
N ASP A 1234 -33.31 -30.66 126.85
CA ASP A 1234 -33.29 -31.45 128.08
C ASP A 1234 -33.74 -32.88 127.79
N THR A 1235 -32.80 -33.72 127.36
CA THR A 1235 -33.06 -35.14 127.08
C THR A 1235 -33.25 -35.96 128.35
N GLY A 1236 -32.95 -35.39 129.53
CA GLY A 1236 -33.24 -35.99 130.83
C GLY A 1236 -34.74 -35.95 131.17
N GLU A 1237 -35.46 -34.95 130.66
CA GLU A 1237 -36.90 -34.78 130.87
C GLU A 1237 -37.75 -35.21 129.66
N ALA A 1238 -37.31 -34.92 128.42
CA ALA A 1238 -38.09 -35.21 127.22
C ALA A 1238 -37.24 -35.62 126.00
N VAL A 1239 -37.66 -36.69 125.31
CA VAL A 1239 -37.02 -37.18 124.08
C VAL A 1239 -37.94 -36.97 122.88
N VAL A 1240 -37.37 -36.49 121.78
CA VAL A 1240 -38.02 -36.27 120.47
C VAL A 1240 -37.27 -37.04 119.37
N PRO A 1241 -37.91 -37.44 118.26
CA PRO A 1241 -37.22 -38.01 117.10
C PRO A 1241 -36.27 -36.98 116.47
N PHE A 1242 -35.22 -37.46 115.79
CA PHE A 1242 -34.19 -36.60 115.17
C PHE A 1242 -34.74 -35.73 114.02
N THR A 1243 -35.75 -36.24 113.32
CA THR A 1243 -36.38 -35.55 112.19
C THR A 1243 -37.88 -35.79 112.15
N VAL A 1244 -38.57 -34.87 111.49
CA VAL A 1244 -39.97 -35.01 111.06
C VAL A 1244 -40.09 -34.42 109.65
N THR A 1245 -40.83 -35.08 108.76
CA THR A 1245 -41.01 -34.60 107.38
C THR A 1245 -42.43 -34.08 107.18
N ILE A 1246 -42.55 -32.81 106.75
CA ILE A 1246 -43.80 -32.24 106.24
C ILE A 1246 -43.90 -32.62 104.76
N LEU A 1247 -44.75 -33.60 104.44
CA LEU A 1247 -44.90 -34.09 103.07
C LEU A 1247 -45.45 -33.01 102.12
N ASN A 1248 -45.20 -33.18 100.83
CA ASN A 1248 -45.74 -32.37 99.75
C ASN A 1248 -47.26 -32.21 99.89
N GLY A 1249 -47.75 -30.98 99.76
CA GLY A 1249 -49.13 -30.57 99.97
C GLY A 1249 -49.53 -30.36 101.43
N GLN A 1250 -48.74 -30.78 102.41
CA GLN A 1250 -49.03 -30.59 103.85
C GLN A 1250 -48.38 -29.31 104.39
N ALA A 1251 -49.07 -28.62 105.29
CA ALA A 1251 -48.53 -27.44 106.00
C ALA A 1251 -47.85 -27.81 107.33
N SER A 1252 -48.09 -29.02 107.84
CA SER A 1252 -47.56 -29.46 109.13
C SER A 1252 -47.33 -30.97 109.18
N ALA A 1253 -46.55 -31.42 110.17
CA ALA A 1253 -46.35 -32.83 110.49
C ALA A 1253 -46.25 -33.04 112.00
N ASN A 1254 -46.79 -34.16 112.48
CA ASN A 1254 -46.79 -34.52 113.89
C ASN A 1254 -45.61 -35.43 114.24
N PHE A 1255 -45.06 -35.27 115.44
CA PHE A 1255 -44.04 -36.14 116.00
C PHE A 1255 -44.30 -36.39 117.49
N SER A 1256 -43.84 -37.54 118.01
CA SER A 1256 -44.01 -37.91 119.41
C SER A 1256 -42.93 -37.28 120.29
N VAL A 1257 -43.33 -36.71 121.41
CA VAL A 1257 -42.46 -36.29 122.52
C VAL A 1257 -42.71 -37.22 123.69
N THR A 1258 -41.66 -37.80 124.27
CA THR A 1258 -41.77 -38.79 125.34
C THR A 1258 -41.11 -38.26 126.60
N ALA A 1259 -41.85 -38.17 127.71
CA ALA A 1259 -41.29 -37.84 129.00
C ALA A 1259 -40.42 -39.00 129.52
N VAL A 1260 -39.32 -38.69 130.20
CA VAL A 1260 -38.40 -39.66 130.78
C VAL A 1260 -38.65 -39.74 132.29
N ASP A 1261 -38.90 -40.94 132.83
CA ASP A 1261 -39.05 -41.18 134.29
C ASP A 1261 -37.65 -41.37 134.91
N ASP A 1262 -37.24 -40.41 135.72
CA ASP A 1262 -35.95 -40.41 136.42
C ASP A 1262 -36.08 -40.59 137.95
N ASN A 1263 -37.30 -40.90 138.43
CA ASN A 1263 -37.69 -41.00 139.85
C ASN A 1263 -37.54 -39.72 140.68
N PHE A 1264 -37.43 -38.54 140.07
CA PHE A 1264 -37.45 -37.24 140.75
C PHE A 1264 -38.69 -36.43 140.35
N ILE A 1265 -39.54 -36.12 141.35
CA ILE A 1265 -40.65 -35.17 141.15
C ILE A 1265 -40.14 -33.74 141.25
N ASP A 1266 -39.55 -33.26 140.15
CA ASP A 1266 -39.44 -31.85 139.85
C ASP A 1266 -40.47 -31.47 138.78
N GLY A 1267 -41.56 -30.81 139.21
CA GLY A 1267 -42.63 -30.37 138.32
C GLY A 1267 -42.22 -29.21 137.40
N THR A 1268 -41.22 -29.42 136.55
CA THR A 1268 -40.81 -28.52 135.47
C THR A 1268 -41.58 -28.78 134.18
#